data_AF-A0AAW0QGQ6-F1
#
_entry.id   AF-A0AAW0QGQ6-F1
#
_cell.length_a   1.000
_cell.length_b   1.000
_cell.length_c   1.000
_cell.angle_alpha   90.00
_cell.angle_beta   90.00
_cell.angle_gamma   90.00
#
_symmetry.space_group_name_H-M   'P 1'
#
loop_
_entity.id
_entity.type
_entity.pdbx_description
1 polymer ?
#
loop_
_entity_poly.entity_id
_entity_poly.type
_entity_poly.pdbx_seq_one_letter_code
_entity_poly.pdbx_strand_id
1 'polypeptide(L)'
;MRALWRYSAISLAVALMPTALADNLYWANYLNCPQACSISGPSPSNWTHYHAVSDLEWCKKPMLFDTGLHIPVNQPDAHITIRACTVSDFGHTAVRSLGLLSRQETFQNETKPITFSNSSQTVICGTSAAAAEHSSKDVRVNWGGSADSDGNDAMLATDNLIRYIGKAATGCAEPTILFAKSGKTVVGLYIGSQIAKSSAATIMHDQFASRAKAAKVPSRIGAQICGEQPFSSQTFGIYADTKGNVTAVQSVVRGWNEGRCLTEYDQEEVTKSTSVGITSALMDASTPGGEVHKRNLHRRATCKYVQADAGDGCWALEQKCKISNSDLVKYNGGKSDFCDTLKSGQYVCCGSGDLPDFSPQPDADGNCKPYTVQERDLCSIIAAAKQISNWTKIEDYNKKSWGWTGCGNLQPGQNICISKGKPPMPNPIVGATCGPQVPGTERPTNGTELADLNPCPLNVCCNIWGNCGLSDDFCIESPADSGAPGAAKPGSNGCISHCGSEIVHSDKGPDKFRVVGYFESWNKERECLNMDVSKLPQVYPIGWSFTGYTHIHFAFPDITSSLTVDVSKVQDQFDGFKKLDFGAKKIVSFGGWAFSNDGPTYAVFRTMVASEVNRQKAARNLIRFMTDNNLDGLDFDWEYPGATDIDGTPGGTPDEGENYLKFLKTVRNSMPQGKSLSIAAPTSFWYLKNFPIKAMSEILDYIIYMTYDLHGQWDAGNKWSSPGCPTGNCLRHHVNETEVNLSLSMVTKAGVPSNKIVVGMPLYGRSFKMAEKGCAGPGCLFTGDRLNSQAAKGVCTDTAGYISNVEIRGVQGSNSNPDLYGSRAIEEFYDEGDIIVYDDTEWVSWLKPANYLLRAARYLGGNFGGTSDWAIDLDADFGKGGDGDQQEPLTGADEPACDYSRTFKDLDVLKDSAGGLSLFCRQIYALNTLEKMLDDLYEEYKRVDNGYDTKFEAYTRYIDRITPYGIKNYMSEGMEFFDCFKDPVLALSETRHCLDFSEEERSQGSFDMTLTLRDREGFFTGLLKKTGIIEEWVNFNGHERDIGYCNVEGLGTCPPDTGVRDWFGLPQKNDKIEVSDPKDIVTEGIGNLDEVKHNLRSTRLEIMLGVWDGPVDDVLQVLSVPVFMLGEAVEGMRDAKELGEDQEEWEEEQARDKAKQLILTIVGAVLFVVPFVGEIGAALAGAATLARIALIAGETANLAFGIYGMVDDPNSALMGVLGMMFGLGGITRVGRTPKGFKAMAAKRADLRTSGGVSKIGGKFQLRDDALQEIIKACRK
;
A
#
# COMPACT_ATOMS: atom_id res chain seq x y z
N MET A 1 -55.39 36.23 25.34
CA MET A 1 -53.92 36.22 25.51
C MET A 1 -53.39 34.91 26.13
N ARG A 2 -53.96 33.74 25.80
CA ARG A 2 -53.43 32.40 26.18
C ARG A 2 -53.31 31.44 24.98
N ALA A 3 -53.37 31.97 23.75
CA ALA A 3 -53.42 31.16 22.51
C ALA A 3 -52.16 31.28 21.63
N LEU A 4 -51.15 32.04 22.03
CA LEU A 4 -49.91 32.25 21.25
C LEU A 4 -48.70 31.43 21.76
N TRP A 5 -48.89 30.54 22.75
CA TRP A 5 -47.80 29.83 23.44
C TRP A 5 -47.73 28.32 23.20
N ARG A 6 -48.41 27.78 22.16
CA ARG A 6 -48.37 26.33 21.85
C ARG A 6 -47.76 25.95 20.50
N TYR A 7 -47.30 26.90 19.69
CA TYR A 7 -46.76 26.62 18.34
C TYR A 7 -45.23 26.65 18.20
N SER A 8 -44.46 26.99 19.24
CA SER A 8 -42.98 27.02 19.17
C SER A 8 -42.27 25.79 19.74
N ALA A 9 -43.00 24.79 20.24
CA ALA A 9 -42.42 23.60 20.88
C ALA A 9 -42.30 22.37 19.96
N ILE A 10 -42.89 22.39 18.75
CA ILE A 10 -42.88 21.24 17.83
C ILE A 10 -41.84 21.39 16.71
N SER A 11 -41.40 22.61 16.38
CA SER A 11 -40.35 22.83 15.36
C SER A 11 -38.92 22.79 15.89
N LEU A 12 -38.68 22.71 17.20
CA LEU A 12 -37.33 22.58 17.77
C LEU A 12 -36.93 21.13 18.13
N ALA A 13 -37.89 20.19 18.18
CA ALA A 13 -37.62 18.79 18.51
C ALA A 13 -37.22 17.93 17.30
N VAL A 14 -37.42 18.42 16.07
CA VAL A 14 -37.06 17.71 14.83
C VAL A 14 -35.65 18.10 14.32
N ALA A 15 -35.08 19.20 14.80
CA ALA A 15 -33.74 19.64 14.42
C ALA A 15 -32.60 19.14 15.33
N LEU A 16 -32.91 18.42 16.41
CA LEU A 16 -31.93 17.91 17.40
C LEU A 16 -31.86 16.37 17.48
N MET A 17 -32.52 15.66 16.55
CA MET A 17 -32.45 14.19 16.45
C MET A 17 -31.40 13.58 15.50
N PRO A 18 -30.61 14.29 14.66
CA PRO A 18 -29.60 13.62 13.85
C PRO A 18 -28.37 13.12 14.64
N THR A 19 -28.05 13.72 15.79
CA THR A 19 -26.79 13.43 16.49
C THR A 19 -26.84 12.15 17.31
N ALA A 20 -27.98 11.84 17.96
CA ALA A 20 -28.11 10.62 18.77
C ALA A 20 -28.22 9.32 17.94
N LEU A 21 -28.62 9.42 16.66
CA LEU A 21 -28.63 8.28 15.73
C LEU A 21 -27.25 8.04 15.10
N ALA A 22 -26.50 9.11 14.81
CA ALA A 22 -25.12 9.00 14.32
C ALA A 22 -24.18 8.39 15.38
N ASP A 23 -24.38 8.73 16.66
CA ASP A 23 -23.62 8.13 17.76
C ASP A 23 -23.82 6.61 17.83
N ASN A 24 -25.04 6.09 17.64
CA ASN A 24 -25.31 4.65 17.63
C ASN A 24 -24.79 3.91 16.37
N LEU A 25 -24.56 4.61 15.27
CA LEU A 25 -24.08 4.02 14.01
C LEU A 25 -22.55 3.84 13.98
N TYR A 26 -21.80 4.71 14.67
CA TYR A 26 -20.34 4.54 14.83
C TYR A 26 -19.99 3.25 15.60
N TRP A 27 -20.91 2.79 16.46
CA TRP A 27 -20.73 1.54 17.23
C TRP A 27 -21.11 0.28 16.45
N ALA A 28 -21.80 0.35 15.31
CA ALA A 28 -22.27 -0.86 14.60
C ALA A 28 -21.13 -1.68 13.96
N ASN A 29 -20.01 -1.03 13.62
CA ASN A 29 -18.80 -1.73 13.15
C ASN A 29 -17.98 -2.33 14.32
N TYR A 30 -18.22 -1.95 15.57
CA TYR A 30 -17.56 -2.48 16.77
C TYR A 30 -18.45 -3.42 17.61
N LEU A 31 -19.77 -3.27 17.51
CA LEU A 31 -20.76 -4.25 17.93
C LEU A 31 -20.78 -5.32 16.85
N ASN A 32 -20.03 -6.40 17.07
CA ASN A 32 -19.87 -7.58 16.21
C ASN A 32 -21.17 -8.26 15.72
N CYS A 33 -22.34 -7.65 15.88
CA CYS A 33 -23.63 -8.14 15.46
C CYS A 33 -24.35 -7.10 14.61
N PRO A 34 -25.04 -7.54 13.54
CA PRO A 34 -25.78 -6.61 12.72
C PRO A 34 -26.92 -5.97 13.51
N GLN A 35 -27.41 -4.83 13.03
CA GLN A 35 -28.51 -4.11 13.68
C GLN A 35 -29.72 -5.05 13.87
N ALA A 36 -30.45 -4.89 14.97
CA ALA A 36 -31.60 -5.74 15.24
C ALA A 36 -32.68 -5.58 14.16
N CYS A 37 -33.29 -6.70 13.74
CA CYS A 37 -34.36 -6.70 12.72
C CYS A 37 -35.58 -5.87 13.15
N SER A 38 -35.78 -5.66 14.45
CA SER A 38 -36.80 -4.77 15.01
C SER A 38 -36.57 -3.29 14.68
N ILE A 39 -35.31 -2.90 14.47
CA ILE A 39 -34.90 -1.54 14.10
C ILE A 39 -34.79 -1.44 12.56
N SER A 40 -34.14 -2.42 11.92
CA SER A 40 -33.92 -2.40 10.46
C SER A 40 -35.18 -2.69 9.64
N GLY A 41 -36.21 -3.27 10.26
CA GLY A 41 -37.47 -3.62 9.59
C GLY A 41 -37.40 -4.92 8.79
N PRO A 42 -38.49 -5.32 8.12
CA PRO A 42 -38.60 -6.62 7.45
C PRO A 42 -37.92 -6.69 6.08
N SER A 43 -37.46 -5.57 5.51
CA SER A 43 -36.83 -5.57 4.19
C SER A 43 -35.33 -5.87 4.30
N PRO A 44 -34.81 -6.95 3.68
CA PRO A 44 -33.38 -7.24 3.71
C PRO A 44 -32.50 -6.14 3.12
N SER A 45 -33.04 -5.29 2.24
CA SER A 45 -32.34 -4.12 1.70
C SER A 45 -31.90 -3.11 2.76
N ASN A 46 -32.50 -3.14 3.96
CA ASN A 46 -32.23 -2.22 5.05
C ASN A 46 -31.38 -2.85 6.17
N TRP A 47 -30.95 -4.10 5.97
CA TRP A 47 -30.17 -4.85 6.95
C TRP A 47 -28.69 -4.48 6.87
N THR A 48 -27.90 -4.83 7.88
CA THR A 48 -26.45 -4.54 7.91
C THR A 48 -25.75 -5.36 6.81
N HIS A 49 -24.86 -4.73 6.06
CA HIS A 49 -24.12 -5.40 4.98
C HIS A 49 -22.85 -6.06 5.53
N TYR A 50 -22.60 -7.28 5.06
CA TYR A 50 -21.41 -8.09 5.25
C TYR A 50 -20.86 -8.50 3.90
N HIS A 51 -19.54 -8.68 3.82
CA HIS A 51 -18.81 -8.81 2.56
C HIS A 51 -18.00 -10.11 2.47
N ALA A 52 -17.99 -10.90 3.54
CA ALA A 52 -17.49 -12.26 3.56
C ALA A 52 -18.42 -13.17 4.38
N VAL A 53 -18.46 -14.46 4.03
CA VAL A 53 -19.18 -15.47 4.83
C VAL A 53 -18.62 -15.55 6.26
N SER A 54 -17.32 -15.30 6.42
CA SER A 54 -16.64 -15.24 7.73
C SER A 54 -17.21 -14.16 8.65
N ASP A 55 -17.79 -13.09 8.11
CA ASP A 55 -18.33 -11.96 8.90
C ASP A 55 -19.56 -12.41 9.71
N LEU A 56 -20.31 -13.40 9.21
CA LEU A 56 -21.42 -14.03 9.94
C LEU A 56 -20.96 -14.76 11.21
N GLU A 57 -19.68 -15.09 11.33
CA GLU A 57 -19.11 -15.71 12.53
C GLU A 57 -18.74 -14.72 13.62
N TRP A 58 -18.63 -13.42 13.29
CA TRP A 58 -18.35 -12.36 14.25
C TRP A 58 -19.50 -12.21 15.26
N CYS A 59 -20.75 -12.39 14.80
CA CYS A 59 -21.92 -12.32 15.65
C CYS A 59 -22.31 -13.68 16.23
N LYS A 60 -22.34 -13.77 17.57
CA LYS A 60 -22.80 -14.97 18.27
C LYS A 60 -24.31 -14.99 18.55
N LYS A 61 -25.04 -13.91 18.23
CA LYS A 61 -26.50 -13.85 18.36
C LYS A 61 -27.18 -14.52 17.15
N PRO A 62 -28.37 -15.14 17.32
CA PRO A 62 -29.16 -15.60 16.20
C PRO A 62 -29.52 -14.44 15.25
N MET A 63 -29.41 -14.69 13.95
CA MET A 63 -29.62 -13.68 12.92
C MET A 63 -30.38 -14.25 11.72
N LEU A 64 -31.10 -13.36 11.03
CA LEU A 64 -31.57 -13.59 9.67
C LEU A 64 -30.57 -12.96 8.72
N PHE A 65 -30.35 -13.59 7.58
CA PHE A 65 -29.56 -13.00 6.52
C PHE A 65 -30.08 -13.36 5.14
N ASP A 66 -29.72 -12.52 4.18
CA ASP A 66 -30.08 -12.62 2.79
C ASP A 66 -28.80 -12.44 1.94
N THR A 67 -28.72 -13.12 0.80
CA THR A 67 -27.59 -13.03 -0.13
C THR A 67 -28.02 -13.43 -1.53
N GLY A 68 -27.36 -12.89 -2.56
CA GLY A 68 -27.70 -13.16 -3.96
C GLY A 68 -27.58 -14.65 -4.29
N LEU A 69 -28.59 -15.23 -4.95
CA LEU A 69 -28.58 -16.68 -5.22
C LEU A 69 -27.62 -17.10 -6.32
N HIS A 70 -27.35 -16.25 -7.33
CA HIS A 70 -26.66 -16.67 -8.56
C HIS A 70 -25.14 -16.48 -8.50
N ILE A 71 -24.64 -15.67 -7.57
CA ILE A 71 -23.22 -15.52 -7.28
C ILE A 71 -22.90 -16.49 -6.11
N PRO A 72 -22.14 -17.57 -6.32
CA PRO A 72 -21.72 -18.45 -5.24
C PRO A 72 -21.00 -17.65 -4.15
N VAL A 73 -21.41 -17.82 -2.89
CA VAL A 73 -20.78 -17.12 -1.74
C VAL A 73 -19.32 -17.50 -1.51
N ASN A 74 -18.84 -18.57 -2.16
CA ASN A 74 -17.46 -19.04 -2.13
C ASN A 74 -16.68 -18.77 -3.41
N GLN A 75 -17.22 -17.97 -4.35
CA GLN A 75 -16.50 -17.62 -5.57
C GLN A 75 -15.40 -16.60 -5.23
N PRO A 76 -14.12 -16.94 -5.39
CA PRO A 76 -13.02 -16.05 -5.01
C PRO A 76 -12.98 -14.77 -5.85
N ASP A 77 -13.52 -14.82 -7.07
CA ASP A 77 -13.50 -13.71 -8.02
C ASP A 77 -14.81 -12.89 -8.04
N ALA A 78 -15.63 -12.96 -6.98
CA ALA A 78 -16.88 -12.20 -6.89
C ALA A 78 -16.98 -11.35 -5.62
N HIS A 79 -17.56 -10.16 -5.75
CA HIS A 79 -18.00 -9.36 -4.60
C HIS A 79 -19.30 -9.93 -4.06
N ILE A 80 -19.24 -10.51 -2.87
CA ILE A 80 -20.44 -11.04 -2.21
C ILE A 80 -21.04 -9.95 -1.33
N THR A 81 -22.37 -9.84 -1.35
CA THR A 81 -23.12 -9.02 -0.41
C THR A 81 -24.02 -9.95 0.40
N ILE A 82 -23.85 -9.92 1.72
CA ILE A 82 -24.68 -10.60 2.68
C ILE A 82 -25.37 -9.52 3.51
N ARG A 83 -26.69 -9.52 3.58
CA ARG A 83 -27.49 -8.54 4.32
C ARG A 83 -28.03 -9.23 5.55
N ALA A 84 -27.69 -8.80 6.76
CA ALA A 84 -28.00 -9.51 8.00
C ALA A 84 -28.61 -8.60 9.08
N CYS A 85 -29.43 -9.17 9.97
CA CYS A 85 -29.97 -8.49 11.14
C CYS A 85 -30.14 -9.46 12.32
N THR A 86 -29.94 -9.01 13.56
CA THR A 86 -30.13 -9.88 14.74
C THR A 86 -31.58 -9.97 15.17
N VAL A 87 -32.02 -11.14 15.60
CA VAL A 87 -33.43 -11.43 15.92
C VAL A 87 -33.75 -11.19 17.41
N SER A 88 -32.86 -10.55 18.17
CA SER A 88 -32.91 -10.47 19.64
C SER A 88 -34.20 -9.88 20.22
N ASP A 89 -34.96 -9.09 19.44
CA ASP A 89 -36.22 -8.47 19.90
C ASP A 89 -37.34 -8.55 18.87
N PHE A 90 -37.53 -9.72 18.24
CA PHE A 90 -38.70 -9.97 17.40
C PHE A 90 -40.01 -10.10 18.22
N GLY A 91 -40.22 -9.25 19.23
CA GLY A 91 -41.41 -9.17 20.07
C GLY A 91 -41.33 -10.04 21.32
N HIS A 92 -40.70 -9.52 22.39
CA HIS A 92 -41.00 -9.94 23.75
C HIS A 92 -42.43 -9.47 24.11
N THR A 93 -43.42 -10.31 23.85
CA THR A 93 -44.59 -10.43 24.74
C THR A 93 -44.52 -11.79 25.38
N ALA A 94 -44.27 -11.80 26.68
CA ALA A 94 -44.28 -12.99 27.50
C ALA A 94 -45.59 -13.77 27.30
N VAL A 95 -45.48 -15.02 26.84
CA VAL A 95 -46.48 -16.02 27.21
C VAL A 95 -46.30 -16.22 28.71
N ARG A 96 -47.19 -15.62 29.50
CA ARG A 96 -47.30 -15.91 30.92
C ARG A 96 -47.47 -17.43 31.08
N SER A 97 -46.64 -17.98 31.96
CA SER A 97 -46.73 -19.30 32.55
C SER A 97 -48.14 -19.90 32.60
N LEU A 98 -48.30 -21.09 32.03
CA LEU A 98 -49.16 -22.12 32.61
C LEU A 98 -48.22 -23.18 33.17
N GLY A 99 -47.95 -23.08 34.47
CA GLY A 99 -47.11 -24.02 35.20
C GLY A 99 -47.85 -25.34 35.43
N LEU A 100 -47.10 -26.44 35.36
CA LEU A 100 -47.47 -27.70 35.98
C LEU A 100 -46.47 -27.99 37.09
N LEU A 101 -46.90 -27.77 38.34
CA LEU A 101 -46.32 -28.44 39.49
C LEU A 101 -47.08 -29.76 39.71
N SER A 102 -46.31 -30.85 39.86
CA SER A 102 -46.61 -32.03 40.68
C SER A 102 -47.95 -32.76 40.47
N ARG A 103 -47.90 -34.01 39.99
CA ARG A 103 -48.06 -35.24 40.80
C ARG A 103 -48.30 -36.47 39.91
N GLN A 104 -47.78 -37.61 40.34
CA GLN A 104 -47.93 -38.96 39.77
C GLN A 104 -49.39 -39.32 39.44
N GLU A 105 -49.64 -39.96 38.29
CA GLU A 105 -50.27 -41.30 38.13
C GLU A 105 -50.82 -41.55 36.70
N THR A 106 -50.41 -42.68 36.14
CA THR A 106 -51.06 -43.61 35.17
C THR A 106 -51.99 -43.15 34.02
N PHE A 107 -51.67 -43.70 32.83
CA PHE A 107 -52.54 -44.22 31.74
C PHE A 107 -53.61 -43.30 31.09
N GLN A 108 -53.42 -42.94 29.81
CA GLN A 108 -54.14 -43.45 28.61
C GLN A 108 -54.10 -42.48 27.42
N ASN A 109 -54.12 -43.07 26.23
CA ASN A 109 -54.31 -42.47 24.90
C ASN A 109 -55.32 -41.32 24.87
N GLU A 110 -54.93 -40.19 24.26
CA GLU A 110 -55.75 -39.48 23.26
C GLU A 110 -54.96 -38.32 22.63
N THR A 111 -54.72 -38.40 21.31
CA THR A 111 -54.21 -37.33 20.47
C THR A 111 -55.34 -36.37 20.07
N LYS A 112 -55.21 -35.07 20.36
CA LYS A 112 -56.00 -33.99 19.71
C LYS A 112 -55.08 -32.94 19.07
N PRO A 113 -55.39 -32.48 17.84
CA PRO A 113 -54.60 -31.48 17.12
C PRO A 113 -54.88 -30.04 17.59
N ILE A 114 -53.88 -29.17 17.48
CA ILE A 114 -53.93 -27.74 17.82
C ILE A 114 -54.63 -26.98 16.68
N THR A 115 -55.79 -26.39 16.95
CA THR A 115 -56.46 -25.43 16.08
C THR A 115 -55.99 -24.00 16.35
N PHE A 116 -55.43 -23.32 15.33
CA PHE A 116 -55.20 -21.88 15.35
C PHE A 116 -56.54 -21.13 15.26
N SER A 117 -56.83 -20.28 16.24
CA SER A 117 -58.02 -19.43 16.25
C SER A 117 -57.85 -18.23 15.32
N ASN A 118 -58.86 -18.03 14.48
CA ASN A 118 -59.06 -16.83 13.67
C ASN A 118 -59.09 -15.58 14.56
N SER A 119 -58.12 -14.68 14.39
CA SER A 119 -58.34 -13.26 14.62
C SER A 119 -57.89 -12.49 13.38
N SER A 120 -58.84 -11.76 12.83
CA SER A 120 -58.84 -11.12 11.54
C SER A 120 -57.94 -9.89 11.48
N GLN A 121 -56.86 -9.98 10.71
CA GLN A 121 -56.34 -8.87 9.89
C GLN A 121 -56.07 -9.39 8.47
N THR A 122 -57.10 -9.28 7.64
CA THR A 122 -57.04 -9.42 6.19
C THR A 122 -56.27 -8.22 5.62
N VAL A 123 -55.05 -8.45 5.11
CA VAL A 123 -54.42 -7.54 4.13
C VAL A 123 -54.71 -8.12 2.75
N ILE A 124 -55.38 -7.30 1.95
CA ILE A 124 -56.02 -7.62 0.68
C ILE A 124 -54.98 -7.51 -0.45
N CYS A 125 -54.71 -8.62 -1.17
CA CYS A 125 -54.05 -8.56 -2.48
C CYS A 125 -55.09 -8.15 -3.54
N GLY A 126 -54.76 -7.12 -4.31
CA GLY A 126 -55.71 -6.41 -5.18
C GLY A 126 -56.24 -7.26 -6.34
N THR A 127 -57.56 -7.14 -6.52
CA THR A 127 -58.43 -7.62 -7.62
C THR A 127 -58.55 -9.13 -7.82
N SER A 128 -59.77 -9.62 -7.53
CA SER A 128 -60.27 -11.00 -7.52
C SER A 128 -59.54 -11.95 -6.58
N ALA A 129 -60.25 -12.36 -5.53
CA ALA A 129 -59.83 -13.43 -4.64
C ALA A 129 -59.66 -14.74 -5.44
N ALA A 130 -58.45 -15.05 -5.86
CA ALA A 130 -58.06 -16.44 -6.04
C ALA A 130 -57.97 -17.02 -4.62
N ALA A 131 -59.00 -17.75 -4.19
CA ALA A 131 -58.89 -18.61 -3.03
C ALA A 131 -57.66 -19.51 -3.24
N ALA A 132 -56.76 -19.61 -2.26
CA ALA A 132 -55.70 -20.61 -2.33
C ALA A 132 -56.38 -21.98 -2.42
N GLU A 133 -56.28 -22.65 -3.57
CA GLU A 133 -56.81 -23.99 -3.72
C GLU A 133 -55.89 -24.93 -2.93
N HIS A 134 -56.46 -25.63 -1.97
CA HIS A 134 -55.72 -26.60 -1.18
C HIS A 134 -55.48 -27.84 -2.03
N SER A 135 -54.22 -28.05 -2.39
CA SER A 135 -53.77 -29.24 -3.10
C SER A 135 -53.13 -30.22 -2.13
N SER A 136 -53.37 -31.51 -2.36
CA SER A 136 -52.71 -32.59 -1.63
C SER A 136 -51.30 -32.77 -2.20
N LYS A 137 -50.27 -32.48 -1.40
CA LYS A 137 -48.85 -32.63 -1.81
C LYS A 137 -48.11 -33.53 -0.83
N ASP A 138 -47.16 -34.29 -1.36
CA ASP A 138 -46.25 -35.10 -0.55
C ASP A 138 -45.10 -34.21 -0.06
N VAL A 139 -44.86 -34.22 1.25
CA VAL A 139 -43.71 -33.53 1.87
C VAL A 139 -42.63 -34.56 2.12
N ARG A 140 -41.44 -34.34 1.55
CA ARG A 140 -40.27 -35.21 1.70
C ARG A 140 -39.30 -34.60 2.71
N VAL A 141 -39.01 -35.31 3.78
CA VAL A 141 -38.01 -34.95 4.79
C VAL A 141 -36.79 -35.85 4.60
N ASN A 142 -35.62 -35.25 4.41
CA ASN A 142 -34.38 -35.91 4.02
C ASN A 142 -33.26 -35.56 5.01
N TRP A 143 -32.37 -36.50 5.32
CA TRP A 143 -31.24 -36.22 6.22
C TRP A 143 -30.00 -37.07 5.92
N GLY A 144 -28.83 -36.60 6.35
CA GLY A 144 -27.57 -37.34 6.21
C GLY A 144 -26.32 -36.69 6.84
N GLY A 145 -25.27 -37.50 7.03
CA GLY A 145 -24.00 -37.12 7.64
C GLY A 145 -23.85 -37.49 9.13
N SER A 146 -22.67 -37.21 9.72
CA SER A 146 -22.35 -37.57 11.10
C SER A 146 -23.17 -36.75 12.11
N ALA A 147 -23.69 -37.39 13.16
CA ALA A 147 -24.45 -36.71 14.22
C ALA A 147 -23.50 -35.94 15.14
N ASP A 148 -23.52 -34.60 15.08
CA ASP A 148 -22.48 -33.77 15.69
C ASP A 148 -23.01 -32.51 16.42
N SER A 149 -24.34 -32.38 16.59
CA SER A 149 -24.93 -31.20 17.28
C SER A 149 -26.29 -31.49 17.92
N ASP A 150 -26.59 -30.85 19.06
CA ASP A 150 -27.94 -30.72 19.58
C ASP A 150 -28.77 -29.88 18.59
N GLY A 151 -29.84 -30.45 17.99
CA GLY A 151 -30.68 -29.80 16.98
C GLY A 151 -31.42 -28.52 17.41
N ASN A 152 -31.11 -28.00 18.60
CA ASN A 152 -31.64 -26.77 19.17
C ASN A 152 -31.31 -25.55 18.30
N ASP A 153 -30.10 -25.47 17.73
CA ASP A 153 -29.72 -24.33 16.87
C ASP A 153 -30.49 -24.33 15.54
N ALA A 154 -30.68 -25.52 14.92
CA ALA A 154 -31.51 -25.67 13.72
C ALA A 154 -32.96 -25.26 13.99
N MET A 155 -33.50 -25.67 15.14
CA MET A 155 -34.85 -25.28 15.58
C MET A 155 -34.95 -23.76 15.81
N LEU A 156 -33.99 -23.15 16.51
CA LEU A 156 -33.97 -21.70 16.77
C LEU A 156 -33.87 -20.89 15.48
N ALA A 157 -33.01 -21.29 14.56
CA ALA A 157 -32.90 -20.65 13.24
C ALA A 157 -34.22 -20.80 12.43
N THR A 158 -34.86 -21.97 12.48
CA THR A 158 -36.15 -22.21 11.83
C THR A 158 -37.28 -21.37 12.43
N ASP A 159 -37.34 -21.25 13.76
CA ASP A 159 -38.34 -20.44 14.44
C ASP A 159 -38.19 -18.95 14.07
N ASN A 160 -36.96 -18.46 13.92
CA ASN A 160 -36.71 -17.11 13.43
C ASN A 160 -37.22 -16.90 12.00
N LEU A 161 -37.08 -17.88 11.10
CA LEU A 161 -37.65 -17.83 9.74
C LEU A 161 -39.19 -17.82 9.76
N ILE A 162 -39.81 -18.65 10.60
CA ILE A 162 -41.27 -18.67 10.79
C ILE A 162 -41.76 -17.29 11.26
N ARG A 163 -41.11 -16.71 12.27
CA ARG A 163 -41.45 -15.37 12.79
C ARG A 163 -41.31 -14.29 11.73
N TYR A 164 -40.26 -14.35 10.90
CA TYR A 164 -40.07 -13.42 9.81
C TYR A 164 -41.22 -13.47 8.81
N ILE A 165 -41.56 -14.66 8.31
CA ILE A 165 -42.63 -14.86 7.33
C ILE A 165 -44.00 -14.41 7.88
N GLY A 166 -44.24 -14.57 9.18
CA GLY A 166 -45.44 -14.11 9.85
C GLY A 166 -45.57 -12.58 9.96
N LYS A 167 -44.46 -11.83 9.97
CA LYS A 167 -44.45 -10.35 10.08
C LYS A 167 -44.12 -9.62 8.77
N ALA A 168 -43.47 -10.27 7.81
CA ALA A 168 -43.12 -9.69 6.52
C ALA A 168 -44.37 -9.49 5.66
N ALA A 169 -45.15 -8.46 5.96
CA ALA A 169 -46.23 -7.98 5.12
C ALA A 169 -45.63 -7.27 3.90
N THR A 170 -45.59 -7.95 2.73
CA THR A 170 -45.91 -7.44 1.37
C THR A 170 -45.39 -8.35 0.26
N GLY A 171 -46.18 -8.50 -0.82
CA GLY A 171 -45.83 -9.18 -2.08
C GLY A 171 -46.56 -10.50 -2.31
N CYS A 172 -47.83 -10.48 -2.71
CA CYS A 172 -48.41 -11.63 -3.40
C CYS A 172 -47.77 -11.67 -4.81
N ALA A 173 -47.29 -12.85 -5.22
CA ALA A 173 -46.69 -13.18 -6.53
C ALA A 173 -45.15 -13.30 -6.62
N GLU A 174 -44.37 -13.13 -5.54
CA GLU A 174 -42.91 -13.36 -5.55
C GLU A 174 -42.48 -14.53 -4.65
N PRO A 175 -41.44 -15.29 -5.04
CA PRO A 175 -40.88 -16.33 -4.17
C PRO A 175 -40.18 -15.70 -2.95
N THR A 176 -40.24 -16.37 -1.80
CA THR A 176 -39.50 -15.96 -0.59
C THR A 176 -38.23 -16.79 -0.47
N ILE A 177 -37.08 -16.12 -0.50
CA ILE A 177 -35.76 -16.69 -0.28
C ILE A 177 -35.17 -16.02 0.97
N LEU A 178 -34.74 -16.81 1.95
CA LEU A 178 -34.11 -16.25 3.15
C LEU A 178 -33.23 -17.29 3.85
N PHE A 179 -32.24 -16.81 4.59
CA PHE A 179 -31.37 -17.64 5.40
C PHE A 179 -31.42 -17.22 6.87
N ALA A 180 -31.07 -18.14 7.76
CA ALA A 180 -30.97 -17.91 9.20
C ALA A 180 -29.75 -18.62 9.77
N LYS A 181 -29.12 -18.01 10.79
CA LYS A 181 -27.99 -18.58 11.53
C LYS A 181 -28.27 -18.58 13.03
N SER A 182 -27.99 -19.70 13.68
CA SER A 182 -27.94 -19.84 15.14
C SER A 182 -26.75 -20.71 15.50
N GLY A 183 -25.87 -20.24 16.40
CA GLY A 183 -24.61 -20.91 16.68
C GLY A 183 -23.78 -21.09 15.39
N LYS A 184 -23.44 -22.34 15.07
CA LYS A 184 -22.82 -22.74 13.79
C LYS A 184 -23.84 -23.18 12.74
N THR A 185 -25.09 -23.40 13.10
CA THR A 185 -26.09 -23.92 12.16
C THR A 185 -26.56 -22.83 11.21
N VAL A 186 -26.61 -23.15 9.92
CA VAL A 186 -27.15 -22.29 8.87
C VAL A 186 -28.36 -22.98 8.25
N VAL A 187 -29.45 -22.25 8.10
CA VAL A 187 -30.71 -22.73 7.53
C VAL A 187 -31.08 -21.86 6.33
N GLY A 188 -31.42 -22.49 5.21
CA GLY A 188 -31.89 -21.82 3.99
C GLY A 188 -33.33 -22.20 3.70
N LEU A 189 -34.10 -21.22 3.24
CA LEU A 189 -35.53 -21.33 2.95
C LEU A 189 -35.84 -20.87 1.53
N TYR A 190 -36.67 -21.64 0.85
CA TYR A 190 -37.30 -21.29 -0.42
C TYR A 190 -38.81 -21.55 -0.36
N ILE A 191 -39.60 -20.53 -0.68
CA ILE A 191 -41.05 -20.63 -0.86
C ILE A 191 -41.38 -20.10 -2.24
N GLY A 192 -41.83 -20.96 -3.15
CA GLY A 192 -42.27 -20.56 -4.49
C GLY A 192 -43.43 -19.57 -4.44
N SER A 193 -43.53 -18.71 -5.45
CA SER A 193 -44.51 -17.61 -5.52
C SER A 193 -45.98 -18.03 -5.43
N GLN A 194 -46.30 -19.30 -5.72
CA GLN A 194 -47.64 -19.85 -5.61
C GLN A 194 -47.93 -20.56 -4.28
N ILE A 195 -46.92 -20.85 -3.45
CA ILE A 195 -47.11 -21.54 -2.16
C ILE A 195 -47.61 -20.57 -1.10
N ALA A 196 -48.72 -20.89 -0.45
CA ALA A 196 -49.23 -20.11 0.68
C ALA A 196 -48.21 -20.11 1.85
N LYS A 197 -47.78 -18.92 2.26
CA LYS A 197 -46.83 -18.72 3.37
C LYS A 197 -47.27 -19.37 4.68
N SER A 198 -48.57 -19.47 4.93
CA SER A 198 -49.15 -20.19 6.08
C SER A 198 -48.93 -21.70 6.02
N SER A 199 -49.12 -22.33 4.85
CA SER A 199 -48.82 -23.75 4.65
C SER A 199 -47.33 -24.04 4.79
N ALA A 200 -46.47 -23.16 4.27
CA ALA A 200 -45.02 -23.25 4.45
C ALA A 200 -44.62 -23.18 5.94
N ALA A 201 -45.20 -22.25 6.71
CA ALA A 201 -44.96 -22.14 8.15
C ALA A 201 -45.33 -23.42 8.93
N THR A 202 -46.47 -24.03 8.62
CA THR A 202 -46.90 -25.30 9.22
C THR A 202 -45.91 -26.43 8.89
N ILE A 203 -45.46 -26.55 7.65
CA ILE A 203 -44.50 -27.59 7.25
C ILE A 203 -43.16 -27.40 7.97
N MET A 204 -42.65 -26.17 8.02
CA MET A 204 -41.40 -25.86 8.73
C MET A 204 -41.49 -26.21 10.22
N HIS A 205 -42.61 -25.95 10.89
CA HIS A 205 -42.78 -26.27 12.29
C HIS A 205 -42.99 -27.79 12.52
N ASP A 206 -43.97 -28.38 11.85
CA ASP A 206 -44.47 -29.72 12.17
C ASP A 206 -43.65 -30.85 11.57
N GLN A 207 -43.00 -30.63 10.42
CA GLN A 207 -42.25 -31.67 9.70
C GLN A 207 -40.73 -31.45 9.75
N PHE A 208 -40.25 -30.21 9.86
CA PHE A 208 -38.82 -29.90 9.90
C PHE A 208 -38.29 -29.64 11.32
N ALA A 209 -38.80 -28.62 12.02
CA ALA A 209 -38.31 -28.24 13.35
C ALA A 209 -38.58 -29.33 14.41
N SER A 210 -39.74 -29.97 14.36
CA SER A 210 -40.08 -31.10 15.27
C SER A 210 -39.11 -32.28 15.11
N ARG A 211 -38.69 -32.58 13.88
CA ARG A 211 -37.76 -33.66 13.54
C ARG A 211 -36.32 -33.29 13.85
N ALA A 212 -35.92 -32.05 13.61
CA ALA A 212 -34.65 -31.51 14.07
C ALA A 212 -34.53 -31.57 15.61
N LYS A 213 -35.63 -31.49 16.36
CA LYS A 213 -35.62 -31.60 17.83
C LYS A 213 -35.60 -33.06 18.34
N ALA A 214 -36.18 -34.00 17.60
CA ALA A 214 -36.49 -35.35 18.08
C ALA A 214 -35.37 -36.40 17.89
N ALA A 215 -34.23 -36.05 17.29
CA ALA A 215 -33.13 -37.00 17.04
C ALA A 215 -31.75 -36.34 17.24
N LYS A 216 -30.72 -37.14 17.51
CA LYS A 216 -29.32 -36.75 17.31
C LYS A 216 -29.17 -36.36 15.83
N VAL A 217 -29.28 -35.07 15.51
CA VAL A 217 -29.46 -34.61 14.13
C VAL A 217 -28.18 -34.92 13.34
N PRO A 218 -28.29 -35.60 12.19
CA PRO A 218 -27.20 -35.68 11.21
C PRO A 218 -26.76 -34.28 10.80
N SER A 219 -25.52 -34.09 10.36
CA SER A 219 -24.99 -32.76 10.00
C SER A 219 -25.80 -31.99 8.95
N ARG A 220 -26.73 -32.66 8.23
CA ARG A 220 -27.57 -32.10 7.16
C ARG A 220 -29.00 -32.63 7.27
N ILE A 221 -30.00 -31.74 7.19
CA ILE A 221 -31.44 -32.09 7.16
C ILE A 221 -32.20 -31.13 6.24
N GLY A 222 -33.18 -31.62 5.48
CA GLY A 222 -34.04 -30.81 4.63
C GLY A 222 -35.48 -31.30 4.57
N ALA A 223 -36.45 -30.41 4.36
CA ALA A 223 -37.83 -30.75 4.05
C ALA A 223 -38.26 -30.01 2.78
N GLN A 224 -38.92 -30.70 1.85
CA GLN A 224 -39.29 -30.14 0.55
C GLN A 224 -40.63 -30.63 0.02
N ILE A 225 -41.26 -29.80 -0.81
CA ILE A 225 -42.33 -30.17 -1.74
C ILE A 225 -41.78 -29.96 -3.14
N CYS A 226 -41.62 -31.06 -3.89
CA CYS A 226 -41.04 -31.04 -5.22
C CYS A 226 -41.59 -32.19 -6.08
N GLY A 227 -42.14 -31.88 -7.26
CA GLY A 227 -42.87 -32.82 -8.13
C GLY A 227 -42.08 -33.29 -9.37
N GLU A 228 -42.68 -34.18 -10.18
CA GLU A 228 -42.06 -34.72 -11.43
C GLU A 228 -41.93 -33.69 -12.57
N GLN A 229 -42.71 -32.59 -12.52
CA GLN A 229 -42.51 -31.38 -13.34
C GLN A 229 -42.51 -30.16 -12.42
N PRO A 230 -41.33 -29.70 -11.97
CA PRO A 230 -41.25 -28.72 -10.89
C PRO A 230 -41.24 -27.31 -11.46
N PHE A 231 -42.38 -26.62 -11.40
CA PHE A 231 -42.38 -25.17 -11.49
C PHE A 231 -41.75 -24.62 -10.20
N SER A 232 -40.73 -23.78 -10.32
CA SER A 232 -40.12 -23.10 -9.17
C SER A 232 -41.13 -22.28 -8.35
N SER A 233 -42.24 -21.86 -8.99
CA SER A 233 -43.37 -21.20 -8.35
C SER A 233 -44.16 -22.08 -7.38
N GLN A 234 -44.15 -23.41 -7.54
CA GLN A 234 -44.84 -24.38 -6.67
C GLN A 234 -43.86 -25.22 -5.82
N THR A 235 -42.59 -24.86 -5.80
CA THR A 235 -41.57 -25.55 -5.02
C THR A 235 -41.51 -24.96 -3.61
N PHE A 236 -41.38 -25.81 -2.59
CA PHE A 236 -41.07 -25.40 -1.22
C PHE A 236 -39.87 -26.20 -0.74
N GLY A 237 -38.98 -25.55 0.00
CA GLY A 237 -37.84 -26.22 0.60
C GLY A 237 -37.27 -25.48 1.80
N ILE A 238 -36.88 -26.22 2.82
CA ILE A 238 -36.07 -25.75 3.95
C ILE A 238 -34.92 -26.73 4.19
N TYR A 239 -33.69 -26.24 4.38
CA TYR A 239 -32.50 -27.06 4.55
C TYR A 239 -31.59 -26.47 5.63
N ALA A 240 -31.08 -27.30 6.52
CA ALA A 240 -30.11 -26.93 7.54
C ALA A 240 -28.81 -27.71 7.41
N ASP A 241 -27.70 -27.00 7.53
CA ASP A 241 -26.35 -27.54 7.72
C ASP A 241 -25.85 -27.11 9.11
N THR A 242 -25.59 -28.08 9.99
CA THR A 242 -25.21 -27.79 11.38
C THR A 242 -23.73 -27.48 11.56
N LYS A 243 -22.92 -27.67 10.52
CA LYS A 243 -21.48 -27.34 10.49
C LYS A 243 -21.22 -25.92 9.99
N GLY A 244 -22.25 -25.23 9.48
CA GLY A 244 -22.18 -23.83 9.06
C GLY A 244 -21.80 -23.62 7.61
N ASN A 245 -22.02 -24.63 6.75
CA ASN A 245 -21.68 -24.53 5.33
C ASN A 245 -22.70 -23.68 4.55
N VAL A 246 -22.52 -22.35 4.55
CA VAL A 246 -23.39 -21.40 3.83
C VAL A 246 -23.45 -21.72 2.33
N THR A 247 -22.33 -22.14 1.72
CA THR A 247 -22.26 -22.51 0.30
C THR A 247 -23.18 -23.68 -0.04
N ALA A 248 -23.15 -24.74 0.77
CA ALA A 248 -24.02 -25.89 0.57
C ALA A 248 -25.49 -25.52 0.68
N VAL A 249 -25.84 -24.72 1.70
CA VAL A 249 -27.20 -24.23 1.91
C VAL A 249 -27.68 -23.35 0.74
N GLN A 250 -26.84 -22.40 0.28
CA GLN A 250 -27.13 -21.54 -0.86
C GLN A 250 -27.33 -22.36 -2.14
N SER A 251 -26.52 -23.40 -2.37
CA SER A 251 -26.64 -24.27 -3.53
C SER A 251 -27.96 -25.06 -3.55
N VAL A 252 -28.42 -25.55 -2.39
CA VAL A 252 -29.72 -26.25 -2.27
C VAL A 252 -30.88 -25.29 -2.55
N VAL A 253 -30.85 -24.09 -1.96
CA VAL A 253 -31.86 -23.05 -2.18
C VAL A 253 -31.89 -22.60 -3.65
N ARG A 254 -30.71 -22.45 -4.29
CA ARG A 254 -30.59 -22.19 -5.73
C ARG A 254 -31.24 -23.30 -6.56
N GLY A 255 -31.02 -24.56 -6.18
CA GLY A 255 -31.67 -25.71 -6.80
C GLY A 255 -33.20 -25.56 -6.82
N TRP A 256 -33.82 -25.30 -5.67
CA TRP A 256 -35.27 -25.09 -5.59
C TRP A 256 -35.77 -23.88 -6.40
N ASN A 257 -34.99 -22.80 -6.42
CA ASN A 257 -35.28 -21.62 -7.24
C ASN A 257 -35.29 -21.93 -8.75
N GLU A 258 -34.52 -22.93 -9.17
CA GLU A 258 -34.49 -23.46 -10.54
C GLU A 258 -35.47 -24.64 -10.76
N GLY A 259 -36.28 -24.97 -9.75
CA GLY A 259 -37.19 -26.13 -9.77
C GLY A 259 -36.51 -27.47 -9.52
N ARG A 260 -35.21 -27.54 -9.21
CA ARG A 260 -34.53 -28.81 -8.92
C ARG A 260 -34.81 -29.27 -7.49
N CYS A 261 -35.17 -30.54 -7.32
CA CYS A 261 -35.36 -31.16 -6.00
C CYS A 261 -34.02 -31.55 -5.37
N LEU A 262 -33.97 -31.62 -4.04
CA LEU A 262 -32.88 -32.24 -3.31
C LEU A 262 -32.90 -33.76 -3.53
N THR A 263 -31.80 -34.34 -4.00
CA THR A 263 -31.69 -35.77 -4.38
C THR A 263 -30.60 -36.55 -3.65
N GLU A 264 -29.67 -35.88 -2.95
CA GLU A 264 -28.52 -36.52 -2.29
C GLU A 264 -28.69 -36.54 -0.76
N TYR A 265 -29.12 -37.67 -0.21
CA TYR A 265 -29.38 -37.87 1.21
C TYR A 265 -29.18 -39.33 1.62
N ASP A 266 -28.91 -39.56 2.91
CA ASP A 266 -28.68 -40.91 3.44
C ASP A 266 -29.99 -41.63 3.74
N GLN A 267 -31.04 -40.87 4.09
CA GLN A 267 -32.37 -41.35 4.47
C GLN A 267 -33.45 -40.35 4.05
N GLU A 268 -34.66 -40.85 3.80
CA GLU A 268 -35.85 -40.06 3.45
C GLU A 268 -37.11 -40.59 4.13
N GLU A 269 -37.98 -39.67 4.53
CA GLU A 269 -39.34 -39.94 4.98
C GLU A 269 -40.33 -39.08 4.19
N VAL A 270 -41.44 -39.69 3.76
CA VAL A 270 -42.46 -39.01 2.95
C VAL A 270 -43.78 -38.95 3.71
N THR A 271 -44.20 -37.74 4.08
CA THR A 271 -45.52 -37.47 4.63
C THR A 271 -46.50 -37.24 3.48
N LYS A 272 -47.31 -38.27 3.19
CA LYS A 272 -48.29 -38.23 2.08
C LYS A 272 -49.47 -37.34 2.40
N SER A 273 -50.02 -36.73 1.36
CA SER A 273 -51.28 -35.97 1.41
C SER A 273 -51.31 -34.78 2.39
N THR A 274 -50.22 -34.02 2.46
CA THR A 274 -50.19 -32.77 3.22
C THR A 274 -51.01 -31.70 2.48
N SER A 275 -51.92 -31.02 3.19
CA SER A 275 -52.72 -29.93 2.60
C SER A 275 -51.88 -28.67 2.43
N VAL A 276 -51.65 -28.27 1.18
CA VAL A 276 -50.85 -27.09 0.82
C VAL A 276 -51.67 -26.13 -0.01
N GLY A 277 -51.81 -24.90 0.46
CA GLY A 277 -52.48 -23.84 -0.31
C GLY A 277 -51.62 -23.44 -1.52
N ILE A 278 -52.17 -23.56 -2.73
CA ILE A 278 -51.57 -23.07 -3.98
C ILE A 278 -52.41 -21.93 -4.52
N THR A 279 -51.75 -20.82 -4.83
CA THR A 279 -52.37 -19.65 -5.46
C THR A 279 -52.17 -19.72 -6.96
N SER A 280 -53.21 -19.46 -7.76
CA SER A 280 -53.13 -19.51 -9.21
C SER A 280 -52.46 -18.25 -9.75
N ALA A 281 -51.26 -18.38 -10.34
CA ALA A 281 -50.65 -17.34 -11.14
C ALA A 281 -50.67 -17.77 -12.62
N LEU A 282 -51.35 -17.01 -13.47
CA LEU A 282 -51.29 -17.12 -14.93
C LEU A 282 -49.81 -17.04 -15.37
N MET A 283 -49.30 -18.09 -16.01
CA MET A 283 -47.96 -18.15 -16.59
C MET A 283 -48.06 -18.53 -18.06
N ASP A 284 -47.33 -17.82 -18.91
CA ASP A 284 -46.89 -18.34 -20.20
C ASP A 284 -45.49 -17.78 -20.52
N ALA A 285 -44.50 -18.68 -20.52
CA ALA A 285 -43.13 -18.41 -20.96
C ALA A 285 -42.55 -19.69 -21.57
N SER A 286 -41.92 -19.57 -22.74
CA SER A 286 -40.98 -20.56 -23.26
C SER A 286 -39.77 -19.88 -23.94
N THR A 287 -38.60 -20.49 -23.74
CA THR A 287 -37.23 -19.97 -23.97
C THR A 287 -36.48 -20.86 -25.00
N PRO A 288 -35.19 -20.64 -25.38
CA PRO A 288 -34.79 -20.27 -26.75
C PRO A 288 -33.81 -21.27 -27.43
N GLY A 289 -33.38 -20.97 -28.66
CA GLY A 289 -32.19 -21.59 -29.24
C GLY A 289 -31.67 -20.92 -30.53
N GLY A 290 -30.36 -20.63 -30.56
CA GLY A 290 -29.54 -20.60 -31.79
C GLY A 290 -29.02 -19.25 -32.30
N GLU A 291 -27.72 -19.03 -32.17
CA GLU A 291 -26.93 -17.94 -32.79
C GLU A 291 -26.87 -18.02 -34.33
N VAL A 292 -26.63 -16.89 -35.02
CA VAL A 292 -25.56 -16.69 -36.04
C VAL A 292 -25.45 -15.19 -36.41
N HIS A 293 -24.21 -14.67 -36.42
CA HIS A 293 -23.82 -13.34 -36.88
C HIS A 293 -23.97 -13.12 -38.40
N LYS A 294 -24.38 -11.91 -38.82
CA LYS A 294 -23.63 -11.08 -39.80
C LYS A 294 -24.22 -9.66 -39.96
N ARG A 295 -23.30 -8.73 -40.23
CA ARG A 295 -23.43 -7.26 -40.28
C ARG A 295 -24.33 -6.77 -41.42
N ASN A 296 -25.07 -5.69 -41.20
CA ASN A 296 -25.72 -4.91 -42.26
C ASN A 296 -25.41 -3.41 -42.13
N LEU A 297 -25.21 -2.78 -43.29
CA LEU A 297 -24.96 -1.36 -43.51
C LEU A 297 -26.27 -0.55 -43.40
N HIS A 298 -26.26 0.55 -42.65
CA HIS A 298 -27.42 1.43 -42.41
C HIS A 298 -27.80 2.34 -43.60
N ARG A 299 -29.09 2.68 -43.71
CA ARG A 299 -29.62 3.82 -44.50
C ARG A 299 -30.41 4.79 -43.59
N ARG A 300 -30.18 6.09 -43.77
CA ARG A 300 -30.42 7.20 -42.79
C ARG A 300 -31.84 7.82 -42.78
N ALA A 301 -32.93 7.05 -42.73
CA ALA A 301 -34.28 7.63 -42.55
C ALA A 301 -35.11 6.85 -41.53
N THR A 302 -35.91 7.54 -40.70
CA THR A 302 -36.78 6.89 -39.69
C THR A 302 -38.03 6.30 -40.34
N CYS A 303 -38.35 5.03 -40.06
CA CYS A 303 -39.54 4.37 -40.61
C CYS A 303 -40.83 4.82 -39.90
N LYS A 304 -41.97 4.71 -40.60
CA LYS A 304 -43.28 4.69 -39.93
C LYS A 304 -43.40 3.36 -39.19
N TYR A 305 -43.87 3.34 -37.93
CA TYR A 305 -43.85 2.12 -37.10
C TYR A 305 -45.16 1.89 -36.34
N VAL A 306 -45.35 0.65 -35.88
CA VAL A 306 -46.42 0.22 -34.95
C VAL A 306 -45.82 -0.67 -33.86
N GLN A 307 -46.52 -0.86 -32.75
CA GLN A 307 -46.12 -1.79 -31.69
C GLN A 307 -46.94 -3.09 -31.77
N ALA A 308 -46.28 -4.23 -31.62
CA ALA A 308 -46.91 -5.54 -31.56
C ALA A 308 -47.53 -5.76 -30.17
N ASP A 309 -48.80 -6.15 -30.13
CA ASP A 309 -49.50 -6.56 -28.91
C ASP A 309 -49.25 -8.06 -28.61
N ALA A 310 -49.58 -8.50 -27.40
CA ALA A 310 -49.47 -9.91 -27.04
C ALA A 310 -50.37 -10.78 -27.94
N GLY A 311 -49.78 -11.75 -28.64
CA GLY A 311 -50.48 -12.63 -29.59
C GLY A 311 -50.54 -12.09 -31.03
N ASP A 312 -49.98 -10.92 -31.32
CA ASP A 312 -49.87 -10.41 -32.69
C ASP A 312 -48.88 -11.25 -33.51
N GLY A 313 -49.35 -11.81 -34.63
CA GLY A 313 -48.50 -12.29 -35.73
C GLY A 313 -48.41 -11.28 -36.87
N CYS A 314 -47.61 -11.57 -37.91
CA CYS A 314 -47.47 -10.69 -39.07
C CYS A 314 -48.81 -10.30 -39.71
N TRP A 315 -49.80 -11.20 -39.72
CA TRP A 315 -51.14 -10.88 -40.22
C TRP A 315 -51.79 -9.69 -39.50
N ALA A 316 -51.67 -9.60 -38.16
CA ALA A 316 -52.22 -8.50 -37.38
C ALA A 316 -51.45 -7.19 -37.63
N LEU A 317 -50.12 -7.30 -37.80
CA LEU A 317 -49.25 -6.16 -38.09
C LEU A 317 -49.42 -5.64 -39.52
N GLU A 318 -49.69 -6.49 -40.50
CA GLU A 318 -50.03 -6.10 -41.88
C GLU A 318 -51.26 -5.21 -41.91
N GLN A 319 -52.29 -5.53 -41.11
CA GLN A 319 -53.50 -4.71 -40.99
C GLN A 319 -53.21 -3.38 -40.29
N LYS A 320 -52.41 -3.40 -39.21
CA LYS A 320 -52.00 -2.19 -38.48
C LYS A 320 -51.13 -1.27 -39.35
N CYS A 321 -50.23 -1.83 -40.14
CA CYS A 321 -49.32 -1.10 -41.02
C CYS A 321 -49.93 -0.73 -42.37
N LYS A 322 -50.97 -1.45 -42.81
CA LYS A 322 -51.56 -1.38 -44.16
C LYS A 322 -50.55 -1.67 -45.28
N ILE A 323 -49.74 -2.71 -45.10
CA ILE A 323 -48.74 -3.19 -46.06
C ILE A 323 -48.83 -4.72 -46.18
N SER A 324 -48.24 -5.30 -47.23
CA SER A 324 -48.21 -6.76 -47.39
C SER A 324 -47.22 -7.42 -46.44
N ASN A 325 -47.42 -8.71 -46.14
CA ASN A 325 -46.46 -9.50 -45.36
C ASN A 325 -45.03 -9.41 -45.90
N SER A 326 -44.88 -9.49 -47.22
CA SER A 326 -43.57 -9.43 -47.87
C SER A 326 -42.88 -8.09 -47.64
N ASP A 327 -43.63 -6.98 -47.65
CA ASP A 327 -43.09 -5.66 -47.38
C ASP A 327 -42.82 -5.45 -45.88
N LEU A 328 -43.69 -5.98 -45.01
CA LEU A 328 -43.50 -5.96 -43.55
C LEU A 328 -42.20 -6.70 -43.17
N VAL A 329 -42.01 -7.93 -43.65
CA VAL A 329 -40.78 -8.71 -43.41
C VAL A 329 -39.57 -7.99 -44.00
N LYS A 330 -39.68 -7.46 -45.22
CA LYS A 330 -38.61 -6.71 -45.90
C LYS A 330 -38.17 -5.46 -45.13
N TYR A 331 -39.11 -4.69 -44.58
CA TYR A 331 -38.80 -3.48 -43.80
C TYR A 331 -38.18 -3.79 -42.42
N ASN A 332 -38.29 -5.03 -41.93
CA ASN A 332 -37.81 -5.44 -40.61
C ASN A 332 -36.69 -6.48 -40.67
N GLY A 333 -35.76 -6.30 -41.62
CA GLY A 333 -34.54 -7.11 -41.70
C GLY A 333 -34.65 -8.35 -42.60
N GLY A 334 -35.80 -8.59 -43.24
CA GLY A 334 -35.95 -9.56 -44.33
C GLY A 334 -35.81 -11.03 -43.92
N LYS A 335 -35.84 -11.34 -42.62
CA LYS A 335 -35.67 -12.70 -42.13
C LYS A 335 -36.97 -13.50 -42.27
N SER A 336 -36.86 -14.75 -42.71
CA SER A 336 -38.02 -15.63 -42.93
C SER A 336 -38.77 -15.99 -41.64
N ASP A 337 -38.11 -15.91 -40.49
CA ASP A 337 -38.63 -16.18 -39.15
C ASP A 337 -39.11 -14.90 -38.42
N PHE A 338 -39.11 -13.74 -39.08
CA PHE A 338 -39.50 -12.47 -38.47
C PHE A 338 -40.88 -12.55 -37.81
N CYS A 339 -41.83 -13.20 -38.48
CA CYS A 339 -43.21 -13.33 -38.01
C CYS A 339 -43.37 -14.26 -36.80
N ASP A 340 -42.44 -15.19 -36.62
CA ASP A 340 -42.47 -16.20 -35.55
C ASP A 340 -41.67 -15.75 -34.31
N THR A 341 -40.92 -14.66 -34.44
CA THR A 341 -40.03 -14.11 -33.39
C THR A 341 -40.55 -12.80 -32.78
N LEU A 342 -41.75 -12.35 -33.18
CA LEU A 342 -42.39 -11.14 -32.69
C LEU A 342 -42.65 -11.23 -31.17
N LYS A 343 -42.13 -10.26 -30.43
CA LYS A 343 -42.37 -10.13 -29.00
C LYS A 343 -43.44 -9.09 -28.72
N SER A 344 -44.28 -9.36 -27.72
CA SER A 344 -45.19 -8.36 -27.18
C SER A 344 -44.41 -7.09 -26.78
N GLY A 345 -44.89 -5.93 -27.21
CA GLY A 345 -44.26 -4.63 -26.98
C GLY A 345 -43.15 -4.25 -27.98
N GLN A 346 -42.82 -5.10 -28.97
CA GLN A 346 -41.81 -4.81 -30.00
C GLN A 346 -42.33 -3.81 -31.02
N TYR A 347 -41.54 -2.79 -31.35
CA TYR A 347 -41.84 -1.87 -32.45
C TYR A 347 -41.41 -2.47 -33.80
N VAL A 348 -42.25 -2.26 -34.82
CA VAL A 348 -42.11 -2.84 -36.15
C VAL A 348 -42.28 -1.74 -37.18
N CYS A 349 -41.36 -1.67 -38.15
CA CYS A 349 -41.42 -0.75 -39.26
C CYS A 349 -42.53 -1.14 -40.25
N CYS A 350 -43.45 -0.22 -40.49
CA CYS A 350 -44.48 -0.24 -41.53
C CYS A 350 -44.02 0.41 -42.85
N GLY A 351 -42.73 0.71 -43.00
CA GLY A 351 -42.17 1.38 -44.17
C GLY A 351 -40.64 1.34 -44.15
N SER A 352 -40.01 1.79 -45.24
CA SER A 352 -38.54 1.84 -45.33
C SER A 352 -37.93 2.85 -44.34
N GLY A 353 -36.92 2.42 -43.59
CA GLY A 353 -36.17 3.23 -42.63
C GLY A 353 -35.81 2.43 -41.37
N ASP A 354 -35.10 3.07 -40.43
CA ASP A 354 -34.78 2.52 -39.11
C ASP A 354 -35.84 2.97 -38.08
N LEU A 355 -36.09 2.18 -37.03
CA LEU A 355 -36.94 2.62 -35.91
C LEU A 355 -36.30 3.84 -35.20
N PRO A 356 -37.10 4.77 -34.63
CA PRO A 356 -36.58 5.74 -33.69
C PRO A 356 -35.80 5.07 -32.54
N ASP A 357 -34.79 5.74 -31.98
CA ASP A 357 -34.14 5.27 -30.77
C ASP A 357 -35.09 5.47 -29.58
N PHE A 358 -35.79 4.41 -29.19
CA PHE A 358 -36.68 4.40 -28.04
C PHE A 358 -35.94 4.16 -26.71
N SER A 359 -34.61 4.09 -26.73
CA SER A 359 -33.85 3.93 -25.49
C SER A 359 -34.02 5.17 -24.58
N PRO A 360 -33.96 4.98 -23.26
CA PRO A 360 -34.09 6.07 -22.30
C PRO A 360 -33.09 7.18 -22.60
N GLN A 361 -33.56 8.43 -22.52
CA GLN A 361 -32.74 9.62 -22.73
C GLN A 361 -32.36 10.26 -21.39
N PRO A 362 -31.21 10.96 -21.33
CA PRO A 362 -30.86 11.79 -20.19
C PRO A 362 -31.95 12.84 -19.90
N ASP A 363 -32.04 13.28 -18.65
CA ASP A 363 -32.91 14.41 -18.31
C ASP A 363 -32.34 15.75 -18.78
N ALA A 364 -33.11 16.83 -18.60
CA ALA A 364 -32.74 18.18 -19.03
C ALA A 364 -31.49 18.72 -18.32
N ASP A 365 -31.19 18.22 -17.12
CA ASP A 365 -30.03 18.62 -16.32
C ASP A 365 -28.77 17.80 -16.66
N GLY A 366 -28.88 16.90 -17.66
CA GLY A 366 -27.80 16.04 -18.13
C GLY A 366 -27.53 14.83 -17.23
N ASN A 367 -28.45 14.48 -16.32
CA ASN A 367 -28.37 13.24 -15.56
C ASN A 367 -28.82 12.08 -16.43
N CYS A 368 -28.23 10.91 -16.19
CA CYS A 368 -28.72 9.71 -16.86
C CYS A 368 -30.11 9.33 -16.32
N LYS A 369 -30.89 8.61 -17.11
CA LYS A 369 -32.09 7.94 -16.61
C LYS A 369 -31.65 6.84 -15.64
N PRO A 370 -32.02 6.92 -14.35
CA PRO A 370 -31.61 5.94 -13.36
C PRO A 370 -32.47 4.68 -13.46
N TYR A 371 -31.87 3.55 -13.08
CA TYR A 371 -32.54 2.27 -12.89
C TYR A 371 -31.99 1.58 -11.66
N THR A 372 -32.85 1.09 -10.78
CA THR A 372 -32.45 0.28 -9.62
C THR A 372 -32.53 -1.18 -10.01
N VAL A 373 -31.40 -1.87 -9.95
CA VAL A 373 -31.28 -3.30 -10.28
C VAL A 373 -32.20 -4.13 -9.37
N GLN A 374 -32.97 -5.02 -9.97
CA GLN A 374 -33.88 -5.94 -9.29
C GLN A 374 -33.25 -7.32 -9.10
N GLU A 375 -33.86 -8.17 -8.28
CA GLU A 375 -33.47 -9.57 -8.15
C GLU A 375 -33.63 -10.29 -9.51
N ARG A 376 -32.56 -10.95 -9.97
CA ARG A 376 -32.46 -11.68 -11.26
C ARG A 376 -32.30 -10.81 -12.51
N ASP A 377 -32.06 -9.51 -12.35
CA ASP A 377 -31.73 -8.66 -13.48
C ASP A 377 -30.39 -9.08 -14.13
N LEU A 378 -30.39 -9.11 -15.46
CA LEU A 378 -29.21 -9.17 -16.30
C LEU A 378 -29.22 -7.94 -17.21
N CYS A 379 -28.05 -7.40 -17.58
CA CYS A 379 -28.01 -6.28 -18.53
C CYS A 379 -28.76 -6.58 -19.83
N SER A 380 -28.75 -7.83 -20.29
CA SER A 380 -29.51 -8.27 -21.47
C SER A 380 -31.02 -8.15 -21.28
N ILE A 381 -31.53 -8.49 -20.09
CA ILE A 381 -32.95 -8.39 -19.72
C ILE A 381 -33.34 -6.91 -19.57
N ILE A 382 -32.54 -6.12 -18.86
CA ILE A 382 -32.77 -4.67 -18.70
C ILE A 382 -32.77 -3.99 -20.07
N ALA A 383 -31.79 -4.28 -20.92
CA ALA A 383 -31.69 -3.69 -22.25
C ALA A 383 -32.90 -4.02 -23.12
N ALA A 384 -33.37 -5.28 -23.11
CA ALA A 384 -34.57 -5.68 -23.83
C ALA A 384 -35.83 -4.96 -23.30
N ALA A 385 -36.02 -4.95 -21.97
CA ALA A 385 -37.17 -4.32 -21.32
C ALA A 385 -37.21 -2.79 -21.49
N LYS A 386 -36.04 -2.16 -21.59
CA LYS A 386 -35.88 -0.70 -21.76
C LYS A 386 -35.59 -0.29 -23.19
N GLN A 387 -35.72 -1.22 -24.15
CA GLN A 387 -35.57 -0.93 -25.58
C GLN A 387 -34.19 -0.35 -25.96
N ILE A 388 -33.14 -0.79 -25.25
CA ILE A 388 -31.75 -0.46 -25.54
C ILE A 388 -31.24 -1.44 -26.59
N SER A 389 -30.97 -0.93 -27.80
CA SER A 389 -30.49 -1.68 -28.98
C SER A 389 -29.37 -2.72 -28.75
N ASN A 390 -28.50 -2.51 -27.76
CA ASN A 390 -27.42 -3.42 -27.41
C ASN A 390 -27.14 -3.31 -25.90
N TRP A 391 -27.14 -4.43 -25.19
CA TRP A 391 -26.92 -4.47 -23.74
C TRP A 391 -25.54 -3.94 -23.32
N THR A 392 -24.53 -4.04 -24.19
CA THR A 392 -23.18 -3.48 -23.95
C THR A 392 -23.18 -1.96 -23.80
N LYS A 393 -24.20 -1.25 -24.28
CA LYS A 393 -24.34 0.20 -24.00
C LYS A 393 -24.50 0.50 -22.51
N ILE A 394 -25.07 -0.44 -21.74
CA ILE A 394 -25.19 -0.29 -20.28
C ILE A 394 -23.81 -0.25 -19.63
N GLU A 395 -22.83 -1.02 -20.13
CA GLU A 395 -21.44 -0.93 -19.67
C GLU A 395 -20.87 0.47 -19.84
N ASP A 396 -21.05 1.04 -21.05
CA ASP A 396 -20.55 2.38 -21.35
C ASP A 396 -21.22 3.47 -20.51
N TYR A 397 -22.51 3.34 -20.21
CA TYR A 397 -23.24 4.31 -19.40
C TYR A 397 -22.81 4.32 -17.93
N ASN A 398 -22.22 3.22 -17.44
CA ASN A 398 -21.97 3.02 -16.02
C ASN A 398 -20.51 3.10 -15.60
N LYS A 399 -19.59 3.47 -16.51
CA LYS A 399 -18.16 3.69 -16.16
C LYS A 399 -17.91 4.69 -15.03
N LYS A 400 -18.89 5.54 -14.72
CA LYS A 400 -18.84 6.50 -13.60
C LYS A 400 -19.85 6.20 -12.49
N SER A 401 -20.67 5.16 -12.63
CA SER A 401 -21.67 4.80 -11.64
C SER A 401 -21.02 4.13 -10.44
N TRP A 402 -21.40 4.58 -9.24
CA TRP A 402 -20.82 4.08 -8.00
C TRP A 402 -21.01 2.57 -7.83
N GLY A 403 -19.92 1.86 -7.51
CA GLY A 403 -19.90 0.41 -7.31
C GLY A 403 -20.05 -0.42 -8.59
N TRP A 404 -19.95 0.17 -9.78
CA TRP A 404 -20.14 -0.57 -11.03
C TRP A 404 -18.98 -1.55 -11.29
N THR A 405 -19.28 -2.84 -11.37
CA THR A 405 -18.30 -3.93 -11.62
C THR A 405 -18.59 -4.71 -12.91
N GLY A 406 -19.42 -4.13 -13.79
CA GLY A 406 -19.80 -4.72 -15.06
C GLY A 406 -21.08 -5.56 -15.01
N CYS A 407 -21.61 -5.86 -16.20
CA CYS A 407 -22.88 -6.56 -16.39
C CYS A 407 -22.89 -8.02 -15.90
N GLY A 408 -21.73 -8.62 -15.67
CA GLY A 408 -21.61 -9.95 -15.08
C GLY A 408 -21.85 -9.99 -13.57
N ASN A 409 -21.81 -8.84 -12.89
CA ASN A 409 -21.77 -8.71 -11.43
C ASN A 409 -22.84 -7.77 -10.87
N LEU A 410 -23.97 -7.60 -11.57
CA LEU A 410 -25.07 -6.73 -11.16
C LEU A 410 -25.56 -7.06 -9.74
N GLN A 411 -25.55 -6.05 -8.87
CA GLN A 411 -26.00 -6.20 -7.48
C GLN A 411 -27.46 -5.72 -7.33
N PRO A 412 -28.39 -6.53 -6.80
CA PRO A 412 -29.74 -6.08 -6.50
C PRO A 412 -29.74 -4.86 -5.59
N GLY A 413 -30.52 -3.84 -5.96
CA GLY A 413 -30.53 -2.55 -5.29
C GLY A 413 -29.44 -1.58 -5.76
N GLN A 414 -28.54 -1.95 -6.68
CA GLN A 414 -27.59 -0.98 -7.23
C GLN A 414 -28.30 0.02 -8.15
N ASN A 415 -27.98 1.31 -8.03
CA ASN A 415 -28.48 2.34 -8.94
C ASN A 415 -27.53 2.50 -10.13
N ILE A 416 -28.04 2.25 -11.33
CA ILE A 416 -27.26 2.29 -12.57
C ILE A 416 -27.91 3.25 -13.58
N CYS A 417 -27.13 3.65 -14.57
CA CYS A 417 -27.56 4.41 -15.73
C CYS A 417 -28.04 3.49 -16.85
N ILE A 418 -29.23 3.78 -17.39
CA ILE A 418 -29.75 3.13 -18.62
C ILE A 418 -29.78 4.09 -19.82
N SER A 419 -29.17 5.28 -19.66
CA SER A 419 -28.88 6.26 -20.71
C SER A 419 -27.50 6.87 -20.47
N LYS A 420 -26.99 7.68 -21.42
CA LYS A 420 -25.88 8.61 -21.14
C LYS A 420 -26.29 9.65 -20.08
N GLY A 421 -25.32 10.22 -19.38
CA GLY A 421 -25.51 11.33 -18.44
C GLY A 421 -24.74 11.15 -17.13
N LYS A 422 -24.91 12.08 -16.19
CA LYS A 422 -24.32 11.97 -14.83
C LYS A 422 -24.97 10.82 -14.04
N PRO A 423 -24.18 9.99 -13.34
CA PRO A 423 -24.69 8.82 -12.61
C PRO A 423 -25.56 9.22 -11.41
N PRO A 424 -26.57 8.41 -11.04
CA PRO A 424 -27.36 8.66 -9.84
C PRO A 424 -26.51 8.56 -8.57
N MET A 425 -26.98 9.14 -7.47
CA MET A 425 -26.39 8.86 -6.16
C MET A 425 -26.55 7.37 -5.82
N PRO A 426 -25.53 6.73 -5.22
CA PRO A 426 -25.68 5.36 -4.76
C PRO A 426 -26.72 5.25 -3.65
N ASN A 427 -27.24 4.04 -3.45
CA ASN A 427 -28.15 3.81 -2.35
C ASN A 427 -27.41 3.91 -1.01
N PRO A 428 -28.03 4.55 0.01
CA PRO A 428 -27.49 4.58 1.36
C PRO A 428 -27.23 3.18 1.92
N ILE A 429 -26.11 3.00 2.60
CA ILE A 429 -25.80 1.80 3.39
C ILE A 429 -25.90 2.15 4.86
N VAL A 430 -26.75 1.41 5.59
CA VAL A 430 -26.86 1.57 7.05
C VAL A 430 -25.53 1.14 7.69
N GLY A 431 -24.91 2.05 8.44
CA GLY A 431 -23.61 1.84 9.09
C GLY A 431 -22.42 2.41 8.32
N ALA A 432 -22.60 2.86 7.07
CA ALA A 432 -21.55 3.59 6.37
C ALA A 432 -21.21 4.88 7.12
N THR A 433 -19.91 5.06 7.38
CA THR A 433 -19.31 6.20 8.10
C THR A 433 -18.65 7.20 7.17
N CYS A 434 -18.30 6.78 5.94
CA CYS A 434 -17.66 7.62 4.96
C CYS A 434 -18.14 7.35 3.52
N GLY A 435 -17.83 8.26 2.61
CA GLY A 435 -18.20 8.16 1.20
C GLY A 435 -19.65 8.56 0.90
N PRO A 436 -20.11 8.37 -0.35
CA PRO A 436 -21.41 8.85 -0.82
C PRO A 436 -22.60 8.01 -0.34
N GLN A 437 -22.34 6.85 0.29
CA GLN A 437 -23.36 5.91 0.76
C GLN A 437 -23.76 6.16 2.23
N VAL A 438 -23.19 7.16 2.89
CA VAL A 438 -23.64 7.57 4.24
C VAL A 438 -25.11 8.01 4.16
N PRO A 439 -26.00 7.49 5.04
CA PRO A 439 -27.41 7.87 5.04
C PRO A 439 -27.64 9.39 5.15
N GLY A 440 -28.45 9.92 4.24
CA GLY A 440 -28.75 11.36 4.16
C GLY A 440 -27.78 12.19 3.30
N THR A 441 -26.80 11.56 2.65
CA THR A 441 -25.88 12.27 1.74
C THR A 441 -26.62 12.84 0.53
N GLU A 442 -26.51 14.15 0.35
CA GLU A 442 -27.06 14.85 -0.82
C GLU A 442 -26.02 14.92 -1.96
N ARG A 443 -26.49 15.07 -3.19
CA ARG A 443 -25.60 15.20 -4.35
C ARG A 443 -24.82 16.53 -4.26
N PRO A 444 -23.48 16.52 -4.43
CA PRO A 444 -22.67 17.73 -4.36
C PRO A 444 -23.01 18.72 -5.49
N THR A 445 -23.04 20.01 -5.16
CA THR A 445 -23.34 21.10 -6.10
C THR A 445 -22.11 21.68 -6.80
N ASN A 446 -20.90 21.42 -6.30
CA ASN A 446 -19.67 22.16 -6.67
C ASN A 446 -18.53 21.31 -7.27
N GLY A 447 -18.84 20.23 -7.98
CA GLY A 447 -17.82 19.42 -8.65
C GLY A 447 -16.93 18.58 -7.73
N THR A 448 -17.25 18.49 -6.44
CA THR A 448 -16.69 17.50 -5.51
C THR A 448 -16.95 16.10 -6.03
N GLU A 449 -15.93 15.26 -6.08
CA GLU A 449 -16.06 13.86 -6.46
C GLU A 449 -16.86 13.09 -5.40
N LEU A 450 -17.60 12.06 -5.82
CA LEU A 450 -18.45 11.30 -4.89
C LEU A 450 -17.64 10.62 -3.78
N ALA A 451 -16.39 10.25 -4.06
CA ALA A 451 -15.50 9.58 -3.12
C ALA A 451 -15.03 10.48 -1.96
N ASP A 452 -15.07 11.80 -2.13
CA ASP A 452 -14.64 12.79 -1.13
C ASP A 452 -15.78 13.22 -0.18
N LEU A 453 -17.00 12.72 -0.40
CA LEU A 453 -18.12 12.99 0.47
C LEU A 453 -17.96 12.26 1.80
N ASN A 454 -18.30 12.93 2.90
CA ASN A 454 -18.24 12.39 4.26
C ASN A 454 -16.86 11.76 4.57
N PRO A 455 -15.78 12.57 4.67
CA PRO A 455 -14.46 12.04 4.97
C PRO A 455 -14.43 11.39 6.36
N CYS A 456 -13.58 10.38 6.52
CA CYS A 456 -13.34 9.77 7.82
C CYS A 456 -12.74 10.77 8.83
N PRO A 457 -13.02 10.62 10.14
CA PRO A 457 -12.29 11.37 11.16
C PRO A 457 -10.78 11.22 10.99
N LEU A 458 -10.05 12.31 11.22
CA LEU A 458 -8.60 12.39 10.99
C LEU A 458 -8.15 12.09 9.54
N ASN A 459 -9.07 12.09 8.56
CA ASN A 459 -8.78 11.74 7.17
C ASN A 459 -8.10 10.38 7.02
N VAL A 460 -8.46 9.42 7.87
CA VAL A 460 -8.03 8.02 7.67
C VAL A 460 -8.71 7.43 6.43
N CYS A 461 -8.22 6.28 5.97
CA CYS A 461 -8.68 5.70 4.72
C CYS A 461 -10.16 5.30 4.80
N CYS A 462 -10.88 5.58 3.71
CA CYS A 462 -12.26 5.14 3.52
C CYS A 462 -12.28 4.01 2.48
N ASN A 463 -12.83 2.85 2.85
CA ASN A 463 -12.95 1.74 1.90
C ASN A 463 -14.23 1.81 1.06
N ILE A 464 -14.36 0.95 0.04
CA ILE A 464 -15.53 0.99 -0.88
C ILE A 464 -16.87 0.73 -0.18
N TRP A 465 -16.82 0.14 1.02
CA TRP A 465 -17.99 -0.17 1.84
C TRP A 465 -18.40 0.98 2.77
N GLY A 466 -17.65 2.09 2.77
CA GLY A 466 -17.93 3.26 3.60
C GLY A 466 -17.43 3.13 5.03
N ASN A 467 -16.43 2.28 5.29
CA ASN A 467 -15.82 2.11 6.60
C ASN A 467 -14.46 2.81 6.68
N CYS A 468 -14.17 3.38 7.84
CA CYS A 468 -12.94 4.11 8.14
C CYS A 468 -11.90 3.22 8.84
N GLY A 469 -10.64 3.32 8.43
CA GLY A 469 -9.54 2.64 9.12
C GLY A 469 -8.16 3.00 8.60
N LEU A 470 -7.14 2.44 9.25
CA LEU A 470 -5.72 2.69 8.98
C LEU A 470 -4.97 1.46 8.47
N SER A 471 -5.59 0.28 8.52
CA SER A 471 -4.97 -0.96 8.04
C SER A 471 -5.15 -1.13 6.53
N ASP A 472 -4.45 -2.12 5.99
CA ASP A 472 -4.52 -2.54 4.59
C ASP A 472 -5.94 -2.82 4.10
N ASP A 473 -6.81 -3.33 4.98
CA ASP A 473 -8.24 -3.55 4.70
C ASP A 473 -9.02 -2.28 4.35
N PHE A 474 -8.44 -1.10 4.63
CA PHE A 474 -9.05 0.20 4.37
C PHE A 474 -8.24 1.06 3.42
N CYS A 475 -6.91 0.92 3.43
CA CYS A 475 -6.00 1.83 2.77
C CYS A 475 -5.49 1.35 1.41
N ILE A 476 -5.66 0.07 1.05
CA ILE A 476 -5.17 -0.45 -0.23
C ILE A 476 -6.11 -0.03 -1.37
N GLU A 477 -5.56 0.70 -2.35
CA GLU A 477 -6.23 0.92 -3.62
C GLU A 477 -6.32 -0.38 -4.40
N SER A 478 -7.51 -0.71 -4.87
CA SER A 478 -7.75 -1.92 -5.67
C SER A 478 -8.84 -1.67 -6.69
N PRO A 479 -8.64 -0.75 -7.65
CA PRO A 479 -9.71 -0.33 -8.56
C PRO A 479 -10.22 -1.52 -9.39
N ALA A 480 -11.55 -1.62 -9.52
CA ALA A 480 -12.18 -2.60 -10.40
C ALA A 480 -11.77 -2.39 -11.88
N ASP A 481 -11.81 -3.44 -12.68
CA ASP A 481 -11.49 -3.39 -14.12
C ASP A 481 -12.40 -2.42 -14.91
N SER A 482 -13.59 -2.13 -14.37
CA SER A 482 -14.51 -1.14 -14.92
C SER A 482 -13.99 0.31 -14.79
N GLY A 483 -13.05 0.56 -13.88
CA GLY A 483 -12.56 1.89 -13.51
C GLY A 483 -13.59 2.76 -12.77
N ALA A 484 -14.73 2.19 -12.37
CA ALA A 484 -15.80 2.95 -11.74
C ALA A 484 -15.51 3.26 -10.26
N PRO A 485 -15.93 4.43 -9.75
CA PRO A 485 -15.71 4.80 -8.35
C PRO A 485 -16.50 3.90 -7.40
N GLY A 486 -16.00 3.66 -6.20
CA GLY A 486 -16.68 2.81 -5.21
C GLY A 486 -16.72 1.33 -5.57
N ALA A 487 -15.91 0.88 -6.53
CA ALA A 487 -15.78 -0.52 -6.94
C ALA A 487 -14.33 -0.97 -6.81
N ALA A 488 -14.12 -2.18 -6.27
CA ALA A 488 -12.79 -2.78 -6.15
C ALA A 488 -12.63 -4.05 -6.98
N LYS A 489 -11.41 -4.58 -7.08
CA LYS A 489 -11.19 -5.95 -7.55
C LYS A 489 -11.80 -6.96 -6.56
N PRO A 490 -12.26 -8.13 -7.04
CA PRO A 490 -12.75 -9.17 -6.15
C PRO A 490 -11.75 -9.54 -5.05
N GLY A 491 -12.27 -9.88 -3.86
CA GLY A 491 -11.45 -10.24 -2.70
C GLY A 491 -10.72 -9.08 -2.02
N SER A 492 -10.94 -7.83 -2.46
CA SER A 492 -10.38 -6.63 -1.84
C SER A 492 -11.49 -5.67 -1.43
N ASN A 493 -11.31 -5.01 -0.27
CA ASN A 493 -12.20 -3.95 0.19
C ASN A 493 -12.00 -2.63 -0.56
N GLY A 494 -10.87 -2.47 -1.26
CA GLY A 494 -10.46 -1.25 -1.96
C GLY A 494 -10.45 0.00 -1.08
N CYS A 495 -9.82 1.05 -1.57
CA CYS A 495 -9.86 2.36 -0.94
C CYS A 495 -10.42 3.38 -1.92
N ILE A 496 -11.29 4.26 -1.43
CA ILE A 496 -11.94 5.29 -2.24
C ILE A 496 -11.43 6.70 -1.95
N SER A 497 -10.96 6.97 -0.73
CA SER A 497 -10.37 8.27 -0.38
C SER A 497 -9.35 8.15 0.75
N HIS A 498 -8.38 9.08 0.72
CA HIS A 498 -7.25 9.15 1.67
C HIS A 498 -6.40 7.88 1.76
N CYS A 499 -6.27 7.18 0.62
CA CYS A 499 -5.62 5.87 0.49
C CYS A 499 -4.12 5.87 0.77
N GLY A 500 -3.56 4.66 0.91
CA GLY A 500 -2.17 4.41 1.30
C GLY A 500 -1.93 4.54 2.80
N SER A 501 -0.72 4.21 3.24
CA SER A 501 -0.28 4.32 4.64
C SER A 501 0.95 5.22 4.79
N GLU A 502 1.34 5.91 3.72
CA GLU A 502 2.54 6.77 3.70
C GLU A 502 2.38 8.02 4.57
N ILE A 503 3.51 8.42 5.20
CA ILE A 503 3.62 9.66 5.98
C ILE A 503 3.62 10.85 5.02
N VAL A 504 2.81 11.86 5.31
CA VAL A 504 2.80 13.11 4.54
C VAL A 504 3.84 14.07 5.14
N HIS A 505 5.00 14.16 4.49
CA HIS A 505 6.08 15.05 4.91
C HIS A 505 5.82 16.51 4.48
N SER A 506 6.15 17.45 5.35
CA SER A 506 6.20 18.87 5.01
C SER A 506 7.29 19.13 3.95
N ASP A 507 7.02 20.01 2.98
CA ASP A 507 7.99 20.43 1.95
C ASP A 507 9.26 21.06 2.55
N LYS A 508 9.14 21.67 3.74
CA LYS A 508 10.22 22.29 4.48
C LYS A 508 10.35 21.67 5.87
N GLY A 509 11.58 21.34 6.24
CA GLY A 509 11.95 20.96 7.61
C GLY A 509 11.70 22.09 8.62
N PRO A 510 11.80 21.80 9.93
CA PRO A 510 11.71 22.83 10.95
C PRO A 510 12.92 23.77 10.91
N ASP A 511 12.74 25.03 11.32
CA ASP A 511 13.85 26.00 11.44
C ASP A 511 14.96 25.51 12.38
N LYS A 512 14.56 24.75 13.42
CA LYS A 512 15.44 24.04 14.34
C LYS A 512 14.79 22.72 14.73
N PHE A 513 15.54 21.64 14.62
CA PHE A 513 15.12 20.34 15.13
C PHE A 513 15.07 20.38 16.66
N ARG A 514 13.90 20.14 17.24
CA ARG A 514 13.72 20.16 18.69
C ARG A 514 14.16 18.83 19.27
N VAL A 515 14.94 18.88 20.33
CA VAL A 515 15.12 17.77 21.28
C VAL A 515 14.44 18.22 22.56
N VAL A 516 13.27 17.66 22.85
CA VAL A 516 12.46 17.96 24.02
C VAL A 516 12.71 16.85 25.04
N GLY A 517 12.94 17.19 26.31
CA GLY A 517 13.00 16.19 27.36
C GLY A 517 11.95 16.49 28.44
N TYR A 518 11.13 15.50 28.78
CA TYR A 518 10.25 15.55 29.94
C TYR A 518 11.01 15.15 31.19
N PHE A 519 10.91 15.97 32.23
CA PHE A 519 11.48 15.70 33.53
C PHE A 519 10.36 15.40 34.52
N GLU A 520 10.36 14.20 35.11
CA GLU A 520 9.39 13.81 36.14
C GLU A 520 9.73 14.53 37.45
N SER A 521 8.97 15.56 37.79
CA SER A 521 9.17 16.37 39.00
C SER A 521 8.99 15.57 40.29
N TRP A 522 8.31 14.42 40.21
CA TRP A 522 8.11 13.48 41.31
C TRP A 522 9.17 12.38 41.38
N ASN A 523 10.25 12.42 40.56
CA ASN A 523 11.26 11.36 40.55
C ASN A 523 11.89 11.06 41.94
N LYS A 524 11.89 12.04 42.85
CA LYS A 524 12.36 11.91 44.24
C LYS A 524 11.45 11.04 45.13
N GLU A 525 10.27 10.66 44.64
CA GLU A 525 9.38 9.70 45.30
C GLU A 525 9.86 8.24 45.12
N ARG A 526 10.74 7.99 44.13
CA ARG A 526 11.39 6.69 43.93
C ARG A 526 12.49 6.47 44.97
N GLU A 527 12.69 5.21 45.38
CA GLU A 527 13.74 4.83 46.35
C GLU A 527 15.16 5.06 45.80
N CYS A 528 15.32 4.97 44.47
CA CYS A 528 16.57 5.19 43.74
C CYS A 528 16.29 5.78 42.35
N LEU A 529 17.33 6.00 41.54
CA LEU A 529 17.27 6.73 40.25
C LEU A 529 16.74 8.16 40.38
N ASN A 530 17.06 8.83 41.50
CA ASN A 530 16.67 10.22 41.65
C ASN A 530 17.58 11.12 40.82
N MET A 531 17.02 12.21 40.33
CA MET A 531 17.72 13.29 39.63
C MET A 531 17.21 14.63 40.16
N ASP A 532 18.14 15.48 40.62
CA ASP A 532 17.81 16.88 40.82
C ASP A 532 17.81 17.60 39.48
N VAL A 533 16.75 18.34 39.16
CA VAL A 533 16.62 19.00 37.85
C VAL A 533 17.78 19.97 37.57
N SER A 534 18.42 20.53 38.60
CA SER A 534 19.58 21.42 38.43
C SER A 534 20.82 20.70 37.91
N LYS A 535 20.82 19.36 37.95
CA LYS A 535 21.89 18.49 37.47
C LYS A 535 21.70 18.03 36.04
N LEU A 536 20.61 18.43 35.37
CA LEU A 536 20.42 18.17 33.94
C LEU A 536 21.70 18.61 33.18
N PRO A 537 22.40 17.67 32.52
CA PRO A 537 23.69 17.96 31.90
C PRO A 537 23.58 19.07 30.84
N GLN A 538 24.51 20.03 30.91
CA GLN A 538 24.49 21.22 30.06
C GLN A 538 24.78 20.89 28.59
N VAL A 539 25.78 20.04 28.34
CA VAL A 539 26.14 19.43 27.05
C VAL A 539 26.98 18.20 27.38
N TYR A 540 26.37 17.02 27.42
CA TYR A 540 27.03 15.72 27.36
C TYR A 540 25.96 14.73 26.87
N PRO A 541 26.30 13.67 26.10
CA PRO A 541 25.33 12.69 25.64
C PRO A 541 24.70 11.97 26.84
N ILE A 542 23.62 12.52 27.38
CA ILE A 542 22.67 11.77 28.19
C ILE A 542 21.99 10.87 27.17
N GLY A 543 22.45 9.62 27.07
CA GLY A 543 21.92 8.67 26.11
C GLY A 543 21.90 9.20 24.68
N TRP A 544 23.04 9.13 23.99
CA TRP A 544 23.09 9.08 22.52
C TRP A 544 22.49 10.27 21.73
N SER A 545 21.88 11.28 22.35
CA SER A 545 21.27 12.43 21.68
C SER A 545 22.32 13.43 21.16
N PHE A 546 22.25 13.77 19.87
CA PHE A 546 23.33 14.42 19.11
C PHE A 546 23.70 15.85 19.51
N THR A 547 22.88 16.61 20.27
CA THR A 547 23.14 18.06 20.45
C THR A 547 22.57 18.68 21.74
N GLY A 548 22.31 17.90 22.79
CA GLY A 548 21.70 18.41 24.04
C GLY A 548 20.23 18.85 23.90
N TYR A 549 19.54 19.02 25.04
CA TYR A 549 18.12 19.37 25.05
C TYR A 549 17.89 20.82 24.63
N THR A 550 16.97 21.01 23.68
CA THR A 550 16.51 22.34 23.25
C THR A 550 15.39 22.89 24.13
N HIS A 551 14.57 22.00 24.69
CA HIS A 551 13.45 22.31 25.57
C HIS A 551 13.43 21.29 26.71
N ILE A 552 13.16 21.76 27.93
CA ILE A 552 12.86 20.90 29.07
C ILE A 552 11.40 21.15 29.45
N HIS A 553 10.61 20.09 29.41
CA HIS A 553 9.22 20.07 29.89
C HIS A 553 9.22 19.61 31.35
N PHE A 554 8.93 20.52 32.27
CA PHE A 554 8.79 20.21 33.69
C PHE A 554 7.39 19.67 33.97
N ALA A 555 7.29 18.37 34.25
CA ALA A 555 6.04 17.64 34.41
C ALA A 555 5.95 17.08 35.85
N PHE A 556 4.92 17.31 36.65
CA PHE A 556 3.80 18.22 36.44
C PHE A 556 3.53 19.01 37.73
N PRO A 557 3.46 20.34 37.66
CA PRO A 557 2.68 21.14 38.59
C PRO A 557 1.17 20.86 38.42
N ASP A 558 0.41 21.04 39.50
CA ASP A 558 -1.04 20.83 39.50
C ASP A 558 -1.79 22.10 39.06
N ILE A 559 -3.02 21.92 38.53
CA ILE A 559 -4.03 22.97 38.44
C ILE A 559 -5.11 22.68 39.47
N THR A 560 -5.38 23.63 40.36
CA THR A 560 -6.42 23.46 41.39
C THR A 560 -7.83 23.58 40.78
N SER A 561 -8.85 23.13 41.52
CA SER A 561 -10.25 23.34 41.15
C SER A 561 -10.66 24.82 41.06
N SER A 562 -9.88 25.74 41.63
CA SER A 562 -10.08 27.18 41.47
C SER A 562 -9.39 27.76 40.23
N LEU A 563 -8.80 26.89 39.39
CA LEU A 563 -8.09 27.17 38.14
C LEU A 563 -6.82 28.00 38.36
N THR A 564 -6.07 27.69 39.42
CA THR A 564 -4.74 28.29 39.72
C THR A 564 -3.66 27.23 39.69
N VAL A 565 -2.44 27.62 39.33
CA VAL A 565 -1.28 26.72 39.37
C VAL A 565 -0.86 26.46 40.82
N ASP A 566 -0.54 25.21 41.13
CA ASP A 566 0.03 24.78 42.41
C ASP A 566 1.31 23.97 42.18
N VAL A 567 2.42 24.49 42.72
CA VAL A 567 3.74 23.84 42.68
C VAL A 567 4.15 23.29 44.05
N SER A 568 3.29 23.37 45.07
CA SER A 568 3.67 23.08 46.47
C SER A 568 4.23 21.67 46.66
N LYS A 569 3.73 20.68 45.91
CA LYS A 569 4.23 19.28 45.94
C LYS A 569 5.62 19.11 45.34
N VAL A 570 6.01 20.02 44.45
CA VAL A 570 7.21 19.90 43.60
C VAL A 570 8.10 21.15 43.70
N GLN A 571 7.97 21.91 44.80
CA GLN A 571 8.55 23.25 44.97
C GLN A 571 10.07 23.25 44.81
N ASP A 572 10.76 22.29 45.44
CA ASP A 572 12.22 22.21 45.40
C ASP A 572 12.74 21.98 43.98
N GLN A 573 12.13 21.02 43.26
CA GLN A 573 12.45 20.75 41.86
C GLN A 573 12.07 21.95 40.98
N PHE A 574 10.95 22.61 41.21
CA PHE A 574 10.57 23.79 40.44
C PHE A 574 11.54 24.97 40.64
N ASP A 575 12.05 25.16 41.85
CA ASP A 575 13.07 26.17 42.13
C ASP A 575 14.43 25.83 41.49
N GLY A 576 14.78 24.55 41.38
CA GLY A 576 15.91 24.09 40.57
C GLY A 576 15.71 24.36 39.07
N PHE A 577 14.52 24.05 38.56
CA PHE A 577 14.17 24.19 37.15
C PHE A 577 14.27 25.64 36.66
N LYS A 578 13.81 26.60 37.49
CA LYS A 578 13.94 28.03 37.17
C LYS A 578 15.40 28.48 37.02
N LYS A 579 16.33 27.83 37.73
CA LYS A 579 17.77 28.14 37.74
C LYS A 579 18.55 27.50 36.60
N LEU A 580 17.93 26.70 35.73
CA LEU A 580 18.60 26.18 34.54
C LEU A 580 19.10 27.32 33.64
N ASP A 581 20.38 27.24 33.25
CA ASP A 581 21.13 28.29 32.52
C ASP A 581 21.92 27.76 31.30
N PHE A 582 21.64 26.54 30.82
CA PHE A 582 22.37 25.93 29.70
C PHE A 582 21.73 26.16 28.31
N GLY A 583 20.83 27.14 28.20
CA GLY A 583 20.25 27.57 26.93
C GLY A 583 19.00 26.79 26.47
N ALA A 584 18.58 25.74 27.17
CA ALA A 584 17.30 25.07 26.92
C ALA A 584 16.10 25.94 27.33
N LYS A 585 15.01 25.83 26.57
CA LYS A 585 13.74 26.50 26.86
C LYS A 585 13.04 25.83 28.04
N LYS A 586 12.62 26.63 29.03
CA LYS A 586 11.93 26.18 30.24
C LYS A 586 10.42 26.15 30.03
N ILE A 587 9.88 24.98 29.73
CA ILE A 587 8.45 24.75 29.50
C ILE A 587 7.84 24.10 30.73
N VAL A 588 6.70 24.61 31.22
CA VAL A 588 5.91 23.90 32.24
C VAL A 588 4.80 23.15 31.54
N SER A 589 4.72 21.84 31.82
CA SER A 589 3.63 21.00 31.36
C SER A 589 2.60 20.81 32.46
N PHE A 590 1.32 20.82 32.10
CA PHE A 590 0.21 20.57 33.01
C PHE A 590 -0.57 19.35 32.53
N GLY A 591 -0.84 18.41 33.45
CA GLY A 591 -1.70 17.27 33.18
C GLY A 591 -1.02 15.93 33.46
N GLY A 592 -0.99 15.06 32.45
CA GLY A 592 -0.61 13.66 32.53
C GLY A 592 -1.78 12.74 32.88
N TRP A 593 -1.54 11.44 32.71
CA TRP A 593 -2.53 10.38 32.93
C TRP A 593 -3.27 10.49 34.26
N ALA A 594 -2.54 10.51 35.38
CA ALA A 594 -3.13 10.53 36.73
C ALA A 594 -3.97 11.80 36.97
N PHE A 595 -3.45 12.97 36.61
CA PHE A 595 -4.18 14.22 36.78
C PHE A 595 -5.48 14.24 35.97
N SER A 596 -5.45 13.66 34.77
CA SER A 596 -6.59 13.64 33.84
C SER A 596 -7.67 12.60 34.21
N ASN A 597 -7.29 11.52 34.92
CA ASN A 597 -8.14 10.34 35.13
C ASN A 597 -8.35 9.93 36.60
N ASP A 598 -7.66 10.52 37.56
CA ASP A 598 -7.90 10.19 38.97
C ASP A 598 -9.10 10.95 39.53
N GLY A 599 -9.86 10.27 40.41
CA GLY A 599 -11.08 10.80 41.03
C GLY A 599 -10.98 12.23 41.61
N PRO A 600 -9.87 12.65 42.25
CA PRO A 600 -9.73 14.00 42.78
C PRO A 600 -9.58 15.11 41.72
N THR A 601 -9.06 14.81 40.53
CA THR A 601 -8.59 15.84 39.58
C THR A 601 -9.16 15.72 38.17
N TYR A 602 -9.78 14.59 37.78
CA TYR A 602 -10.29 14.36 36.42
C TYR A 602 -11.21 15.48 35.89
N ALA A 603 -11.95 16.15 36.78
CA ALA A 603 -12.89 17.21 36.42
C ALA A 603 -12.22 18.56 36.12
N VAL A 604 -10.94 18.75 36.44
CA VAL A 604 -10.28 20.07 36.37
C VAL A 604 -10.15 20.55 34.92
N PHE A 605 -9.58 19.74 34.02
CA PHE A 605 -9.49 20.08 32.59
C PHE A 605 -10.87 20.33 31.97
N ARG A 606 -11.83 19.44 32.26
CA ARG A 606 -13.22 19.55 31.79
C ARG A 606 -13.86 20.86 32.24
N THR A 607 -13.71 21.22 33.52
CA THR A 607 -14.21 22.48 34.08
C THR A 607 -13.51 23.68 33.45
N MET A 608 -12.20 23.60 33.25
CA MET A 608 -11.39 24.65 32.64
C MET A 608 -11.87 25.00 31.24
N VAL A 609 -12.19 24.01 30.40
CA VAL A 609 -12.55 24.23 29.00
C VAL A 609 -14.03 24.49 28.77
N ALA A 610 -14.92 24.04 29.67
CA ALA A 610 -16.37 24.00 29.47
C ALA A 610 -17.04 25.35 29.16
N SER A 611 -16.55 26.47 29.74
CA SER A 611 -17.17 27.79 29.56
C SER A 611 -16.15 28.86 29.21
N GLU A 612 -16.60 29.91 28.51
CA GLU A 612 -15.73 31.04 28.17
C GLU A 612 -15.14 31.73 29.40
N VAL A 613 -15.92 31.86 30.47
CA VAL A 613 -15.47 32.45 31.74
C VAL A 613 -14.33 31.62 32.35
N ASN A 614 -14.46 30.29 32.36
CA ASN A 614 -13.42 29.41 32.90
C ASN A 614 -12.16 29.43 32.03
N ARG A 615 -12.31 29.40 30.70
CA ARG A 615 -11.19 29.49 29.76
C ARG A 615 -10.39 30.78 29.97
N GLN A 616 -11.08 31.92 30.08
CA GLN A 616 -10.46 33.23 30.32
C GLN A 616 -9.79 33.31 31.69
N LYS A 617 -10.42 32.75 32.74
CA LYS A 617 -9.85 32.71 34.09
C LYS A 617 -8.58 31.87 34.14
N ALA A 618 -8.63 30.66 33.59
CA ALA A 618 -7.49 29.75 33.55
C ALA A 618 -6.34 30.33 32.71
N ALA A 619 -6.61 30.79 31.49
CA ALA A 619 -5.59 31.40 30.62
C ALA A 619 -4.88 32.56 31.32
N ARG A 620 -5.63 33.45 32.00
CA ARG A 620 -5.04 34.55 32.78
C ARG A 620 -4.12 34.07 33.89
N ASN A 621 -4.54 33.07 34.65
CA ASN A 621 -3.75 32.55 35.78
C ASN A 621 -2.50 31.81 35.30
N LEU A 622 -2.60 31.02 34.24
CA LEU A 622 -1.50 30.28 33.63
C LEU A 622 -0.46 31.21 32.99
N ILE A 623 -0.90 32.21 32.21
CA ILE A 623 -0.01 33.21 31.62
C ILE A 623 0.67 34.06 32.69
N ARG A 624 -0.06 34.43 33.75
CA ARG A 624 0.54 35.13 34.89
C ARG A 624 1.63 34.29 35.54
N PHE A 625 1.34 33.02 35.86
CA PHE A 625 2.32 32.11 36.43
C PHE A 625 3.57 31.96 35.55
N MET A 626 3.37 31.79 34.23
CA MET A 626 4.47 31.71 33.25
C MET A 626 5.35 32.96 33.26
N THR A 627 4.71 34.13 33.29
CA THR A 627 5.41 35.43 33.27
C THR A 627 6.14 35.71 34.58
N ASP A 628 5.47 35.50 35.73
CA ASP A 628 6.00 35.74 37.07
C ASP A 628 7.22 34.85 37.36
N ASN A 629 7.33 33.68 36.70
CA ASN A 629 8.44 32.74 36.84
C ASN A 629 9.44 32.75 35.68
N ASN A 630 9.31 33.68 34.72
CA ASN A 630 10.18 33.80 33.54
C ASN A 630 10.34 32.48 32.74
N LEU A 631 9.23 31.79 32.52
CA LEU A 631 9.16 30.54 31.76
C LEU A 631 9.05 30.82 30.26
N ASP A 632 9.51 29.90 29.41
CA ASP A 632 9.56 30.06 27.95
C ASP A 632 8.30 29.59 27.23
N GLY A 633 7.44 28.82 27.89
CA GLY A 633 6.20 28.37 27.28
C GLY A 633 5.37 27.46 28.19
N LEU A 634 4.24 27.03 27.65
CA LEU A 634 3.29 26.13 28.31
C LEU A 634 3.02 24.91 27.44
N ASP A 635 2.92 23.76 28.10
CA ASP A 635 2.49 22.51 27.51
C ASP A 635 1.25 21.97 28.26
N PHE A 636 0.34 21.34 27.53
CA PHE A 636 -0.87 20.76 28.11
C PHE A 636 -1.03 19.30 27.70
N ASP A 637 -1.04 18.43 28.70
CA ASP A 637 -1.13 16.99 28.55
C ASP A 637 -2.46 16.48 29.13
N TRP A 638 -3.55 16.71 28.39
CA TRP A 638 -4.89 16.27 28.81
C TRP A 638 -5.23 14.91 28.18
N GLU A 639 -5.36 13.89 29.04
CA GLU A 639 -5.53 12.49 28.65
C GLU A 639 -6.89 11.90 29.08
N TYR A 640 -7.91 11.77 28.23
CA TYR A 640 -8.04 12.39 26.92
C TYR A 640 -9.42 13.07 26.79
N PRO A 641 -9.51 14.24 26.13
CA PRO A 641 -10.77 14.90 25.85
C PRO A 641 -11.72 13.96 25.07
N GLY A 642 -12.96 13.86 25.52
CA GLY A 642 -14.00 13.07 24.87
C GLY A 642 -13.84 11.55 25.01
N ALA A 643 -12.87 11.03 25.77
CA ALA A 643 -12.73 9.60 26.04
C ALA A 643 -13.88 9.09 26.92
N THR A 644 -14.53 8.00 26.52
CA THR A 644 -15.73 7.46 27.19
C THR A 644 -15.49 6.15 27.93
N ASP A 645 -14.31 5.56 27.75
CA ASP A 645 -13.94 4.19 28.08
C ASP A 645 -12.89 4.08 29.20
N ILE A 646 -12.56 5.19 29.86
CA ILE A 646 -11.60 5.22 30.97
C ILE A 646 -12.33 4.84 32.27
N ASP A 647 -11.93 3.72 32.87
CA ASP A 647 -12.55 3.24 34.12
C ASP A 647 -12.32 4.19 35.29
N GLY A 648 -13.29 4.23 36.21
CA GLY A 648 -13.19 5.03 37.43
C GLY A 648 -13.53 6.51 37.24
N THR A 649 -13.76 6.98 36.01
CA THR A 649 -14.21 8.35 35.72
C THR A 649 -15.48 8.42 34.88
N PRO A 650 -16.28 9.49 35.00
CA PRO A 650 -17.35 9.77 34.04
C PRO A 650 -16.79 9.94 32.62
N GLY A 651 -17.44 9.31 31.64
CA GLY A 651 -17.10 9.45 30.23
C GLY A 651 -17.16 10.90 29.77
N GLY A 652 -16.21 11.28 28.90
CA GLY A 652 -16.13 12.60 28.30
C GLY A 652 -17.29 12.92 27.37
N THR A 653 -17.49 14.21 27.10
CA THR A 653 -18.54 14.68 26.17
C THR A 653 -17.97 14.97 24.77
N PRO A 654 -18.77 14.86 23.70
CA PRO A 654 -18.32 15.16 22.33
C PRO A 654 -17.79 16.58 22.12
N ASP A 655 -18.24 17.54 22.95
CA ASP A 655 -17.82 18.95 22.85
C ASP A 655 -16.44 19.25 23.46
N GLU A 656 -15.85 18.30 24.20
CA GLU A 656 -14.58 18.52 24.93
C GLU A 656 -13.43 18.91 24.01
N GLY A 657 -13.30 18.27 22.84
CA GLY A 657 -12.27 18.58 21.85
C GLY A 657 -12.35 20.00 21.31
N GLU A 658 -13.54 20.43 20.91
CA GLU A 658 -13.78 21.79 20.42
C GLU A 658 -13.61 22.84 21.54
N ASN A 659 -14.02 22.51 22.76
CA ASN A 659 -13.82 23.37 23.91
C ASN A 659 -12.33 23.48 24.27
N TYR A 660 -11.55 22.41 24.10
CA TYR A 660 -10.12 22.42 24.26
C TYR A 660 -9.44 23.32 23.23
N LEU A 661 -9.81 23.22 21.95
CA LEU A 661 -9.34 24.13 20.90
C LEU A 661 -9.64 25.60 21.25
N LYS A 662 -10.87 25.91 21.71
CA LYS A 662 -11.23 27.28 22.15
C LYS A 662 -10.38 27.76 23.32
N PHE A 663 -10.03 26.87 24.24
CA PHE A 663 -9.13 27.18 25.35
C PHE A 663 -7.72 27.48 24.86
N LEU A 664 -7.14 26.63 24.00
CA LEU A 664 -5.82 26.84 23.41
C LEU A 664 -5.75 28.16 22.62
N LYS A 665 -6.79 28.52 21.87
CA LYS A 665 -6.90 29.84 21.22
C LYS A 665 -6.87 30.98 22.23
N THR A 666 -7.55 30.84 23.37
CA THR A 666 -7.57 31.84 24.44
C THR A 666 -6.19 31.99 25.09
N VAL A 667 -5.50 30.88 25.34
CA VAL A 667 -4.12 30.89 25.86
C VAL A 667 -3.18 31.56 24.87
N ARG A 668 -3.19 31.14 23.60
CA ARG A 668 -2.34 31.71 22.55
C ARG A 668 -2.54 33.22 22.41
N ASN A 669 -3.79 33.69 22.39
CA ASN A 669 -4.09 35.13 22.28
C ASN A 669 -3.63 35.95 23.51
N SER A 670 -3.49 35.31 24.67
CA SER A 670 -3.03 35.95 25.91
C SER A 670 -1.52 35.82 26.11
N MET A 671 -0.84 35.02 25.31
CA MET A 671 0.56 34.66 25.49
C MET A 671 1.49 35.76 24.94
N PRO A 672 2.54 36.18 25.69
CA PRO A 672 3.55 37.09 25.18
C PRO A 672 4.27 36.55 23.94
N GLN A 673 4.72 37.46 23.07
CA GLN A 673 5.47 37.09 21.86
C GLN A 673 6.76 36.35 22.22
N GLY A 674 7.10 35.32 21.44
CA GLY A 674 8.32 34.53 21.60
C GLY A 674 8.23 33.41 22.64
N LYS A 675 7.06 33.21 23.26
CA LYS A 675 6.78 32.08 24.14
C LYS A 675 6.10 30.94 23.37
N SER A 676 6.40 29.69 23.74
CA SER A 676 5.83 28.52 23.07
C SER A 676 4.55 28.00 23.72
N LEU A 677 3.70 27.39 22.89
CA LEU A 677 2.52 26.63 23.30
C LEU A 677 2.52 25.28 22.59
N SER A 678 2.46 24.20 23.35
CA SER A 678 2.35 22.82 22.85
C SER A 678 1.26 22.05 23.58
N ILE A 679 0.97 20.85 23.06
CA ILE A 679 0.18 19.84 23.74
C ILE A 679 0.87 18.49 23.57
N ALA A 680 0.58 17.55 24.48
CA ALA A 680 0.76 16.13 24.23
C ALA A 680 -0.49 15.54 23.56
N ALA A 681 -0.30 14.65 22.58
CA ALA A 681 -1.36 14.03 21.80
C ALA A 681 -1.15 12.51 21.68
N PRO A 682 -2.23 11.70 21.79
CA PRO A 682 -2.16 10.24 21.72
C PRO A 682 -1.99 9.74 20.29
N THR A 683 -1.39 8.57 20.14
CA THR A 683 -1.22 7.86 18.86
C THR A 683 -2.40 6.97 18.47
N SER A 684 -3.24 6.59 19.42
CA SER A 684 -4.43 5.80 19.13
C SER A 684 -5.47 6.64 18.39
N PHE A 685 -5.96 6.12 17.26
CA PHE A 685 -7.10 6.68 16.54
C PHE A 685 -8.31 6.92 17.46
N TRP A 686 -8.55 6.01 18.40
CA TRP A 686 -9.70 6.06 19.30
C TRP A 686 -9.73 7.32 20.17
N TYR A 687 -8.56 7.77 20.63
CA TYR A 687 -8.43 8.98 21.44
C TYR A 687 -8.18 10.22 20.58
N LEU A 688 -7.32 10.13 19.56
CA LEU A 688 -6.93 11.29 18.74
C LEU A 688 -8.11 11.86 17.93
N LYS A 689 -9.09 11.04 17.54
CA LYS A 689 -10.25 11.50 16.75
C LYS A 689 -11.07 12.61 17.44
N ASN A 690 -10.99 12.69 18.77
CA ASN A 690 -11.66 13.71 19.56
C ASN A 690 -10.90 15.05 19.58
N PHE A 691 -9.68 15.10 19.05
CA PHE A 691 -8.89 16.32 18.92
C PHE A 691 -9.14 16.93 17.54
N PRO A 692 -9.57 18.20 17.46
CA PRO A 692 -9.49 19.01 16.25
C PRO A 692 -8.03 19.30 15.82
N ILE A 693 -7.22 18.25 15.63
CA ILE A 693 -5.76 18.30 15.66
C ILE A 693 -5.18 19.18 14.55
N LYS A 694 -5.82 19.21 13.38
CA LYS A 694 -5.48 20.12 12.28
C LYS A 694 -5.59 21.58 12.74
N ALA A 695 -6.75 21.97 13.27
CA ALA A 695 -6.99 23.34 13.73
C ALA A 695 -6.16 23.71 14.97
N MET A 696 -5.85 22.72 15.84
CA MET A 696 -4.89 22.90 16.93
C MET A 696 -3.49 23.17 16.39
N SER A 697 -3.04 22.43 15.37
CA SER A 697 -1.71 22.61 14.78
C SER A 697 -1.50 24.00 14.22
N GLU A 698 -2.54 24.73 13.80
CA GLU A 698 -2.43 26.11 13.31
C GLU A 698 -2.02 27.11 14.41
N ILE A 699 -2.38 26.85 15.66
CA ILE A 699 -2.12 27.74 16.80
C ILE A 699 -0.99 27.26 17.73
N LEU A 700 -0.61 25.98 17.63
CA LEU A 700 0.48 25.39 18.42
C LEU A 700 1.83 25.61 17.71
N ASP A 701 2.89 25.75 18.51
CA ASP A 701 4.27 25.79 17.98
C ASP A 701 4.73 24.38 17.58
N TYR A 702 4.33 23.38 18.37
CA TYR A 702 4.58 21.97 18.12
C TYR A 702 3.60 21.09 18.93
N ILE A 703 3.51 19.83 18.56
CA ILE A 703 2.72 18.79 19.22
C ILE A 703 3.68 17.69 19.65
N ILE A 704 3.71 17.37 20.93
CA ILE A 704 4.37 16.17 21.45
C ILE A 704 3.48 14.98 21.11
N TYR A 705 3.92 14.13 20.19
CA TYR A 705 3.12 12.98 19.76
C TYR A 705 3.65 11.72 20.44
N MET A 706 2.86 11.15 21.35
CA MET A 706 3.28 10.12 22.29
C MET A 706 3.40 8.74 21.62
N THR A 707 4.41 8.58 20.76
CA THR A 707 4.71 7.36 19.98
C THR A 707 5.37 6.25 20.80
N TYR A 708 4.82 6.05 22.00
CA TYR A 708 5.13 5.01 22.97
C TYR A 708 3.85 4.55 23.65
N ASP A 709 3.95 3.49 24.45
CA ASP A 709 2.79 2.86 25.10
C ASP A 709 1.73 2.36 24.12
N LEU A 710 2.17 1.92 22.94
CA LEU A 710 1.29 1.26 21.96
C LEU A 710 0.71 -0.04 22.51
N HIS A 711 1.46 -0.69 23.40
CA HIS A 711 1.09 -1.95 24.05
C HIS A 711 1.52 -1.98 25.51
N GLY A 712 0.72 -2.67 26.32
CA GLY A 712 0.98 -2.84 27.75
C GLY A 712 0.01 -3.81 28.39
N GLN A 713 0.09 -3.96 29.72
CA GLN A 713 -0.75 -4.90 30.48
C GLN A 713 -2.25 -4.69 30.24
N TRP A 714 -2.66 -3.45 29.96
CA TRP A 714 -4.04 -3.05 29.70
C TRP A 714 -4.64 -3.65 28.42
N ASP A 715 -3.85 -4.32 27.59
CA ASP A 715 -4.35 -5.03 26.42
C ASP A 715 -5.08 -6.34 26.78
N ALA A 716 -4.81 -6.90 27.97
CA ALA A 716 -5.40 -8.17 28.39
C ALA A 716 -6.94 -8.11 28.42
N GLY A 717 -7.57 -9.08 27.74
CA GLY A 717 -9.02 -9.18 27.60
C GLY A 717 -9.62 -8.31 26.49
N ASN A 718 -8.81 -7.50 25.80
CA ASN A 718 -9.26 -6.68 24.68
C ASN A 718 -8.82 -7.29 23.34
N LYS A 719 -9.73 -8.00 22.65
CA LYS A 719 -9.44 -8.58 21.33
C LYS A 719 -9.10 -7.56 20.23
N TRP A 720 -9.31 -6.26 20.49
CA TRP A 720 -9.08 -5.17 19.55
C TRP A 720 -7.77 -4.42 19.79
N SER A 721 -7.04 -4.73 20.87
CA SER A 721 -5.76 -4.10 21.16
C SER A 721 -4.67 -4.49 20.16
N SER A 722 -4.76 -5.70 19.57
CA SER A 722 -3.74 -6.20 18.65
C SER A 722 -4.34 -7.13 17.60
N PRO A 723 -4.07 -6.90 16.30
CA PRO A 723 -4.47 -7.81 15.24
C PRO A 723 -3.95 -9.22 15.46
N GLY A 724 -4.82 -10.21 15.26
CA GLY A 724 -4.49 -11.63 15.45
C GLY A 724 -4.36 -12.07 16.91
N CYS A 725 -4.77 -11.24 17.89
CA CYS A 725 -4.73 -11.59 19.31
C CYS A 725 -6.15 -11.64 19.95
N PRO A 726 -6.87 -12.78 19.87
CA PRO A 726 -8.27 -12.86 20.32
C PRO A 726 -8.50 -12.56 21.81
N THR A 727 -7.48 -12.73 22.64
CA THR A 727 -7.52 -12.53 24.09
C THR A 727 -6.84 -11.24 24.52
N GLY A 728 -6.23 -10.49 23.59
CA GLY A 728 -5.52 -9.23 23.84
C GLY A 728 -4.22 -9.35 24.63
N ASN A 729 -3.87 -10.54 25.15
CA ASN A 729 -2.69 -10.75 26.00
C ASN A 729 -1.48 -11.31 25.24
N CYS A 730 -1.28 -10.89 23.99
CA CYS A 730 -0.11 -11.29 23.21
C CYS A 730 1.07 -10.37 23.54
N LEU A 731 2.30 -10.89 23.52
CA LEU A 731 3.52 -10.10 23.67
C LEU A 731 3.63 -9.13 22.48
N ARG A 732 3.63 -7.82 22.76
CA ARG A 732 3.70 -6.79 21.73
C ARG A 732 4.62 -5.66 22.16
N HIS A 733 5.31 -5.09 21.18
CA HIS A 733 6.35 -4.11 21.40
C HIS A 733 5.75 -2.71 21.56
N HIS A 734 5.93 -2.06 22.72
CA HIS A 734 5.25 -0.78 23.00
C HIS A 734 5.72 0.41 22.14
N VAL A 735 6.83 0.25 21.41
CA VAL A 735 7.32 1.18 20.38
C VAL A 735 7.60 0.50 19.04
N ASN A 736 6.75 -0.45 18.64
CA ASN A 736 6.87 -1.09 17.33
C ASN A 736 6.97 -0.06 16.20
N GLU A 737 8.00 -0.15 15.36
CA GLU A 737 8.28 0.88 14.36
C GLU A 737 7.18 0.99 13.28
N THR A 738 6.58 -0.13 12.90
CA THR A 738 5.48 -0.15 11.94
C THR A 738 4.27 0.62 12.48
N GLU A 739 3.92 0.40 13.75
CA GLU A 739 2.79 1.07 14.39
C GLU A 739 3.06 2.54 14.70
N VAL A 740 4.31 2.89 15.04
CA VAL A 740 4.75 4.29 15.12
C VAL A 740 4.59 4.98 13.76
N ASN A 741 5.02 4.35 12.66
CA ASN A 741 4.87 4.92 11.31
C ASN A 741 3.39 5.07 10.92
N LEU A 742 2.53 4.09 11.25
CA LEU A 742 1.08 4.20 11.04
C LEU A 742 0.48 5.37 11.83
N SER A 743 0.94 5.57 13.07
CA SER A 743 0.52 6.69 13.90
C SER A 743 0.96 8.04 13.30
N LEU A 744 2.19 8.14 12.81
CA LEU A 744 2.71 9.34 12.15
C LEU A 744 1.98 9.63 10.82
N SER A 745 1.65 8.59 10.07
CA SER A 745 0.82 8.68 8.86
C SER A 745 -0.56 9.24 9.18
N MET A 746 -1.24 8.72 10.21
CA MET A 746 -2.56 9.19 10.63
C MET A 746 -2.56 10.70 10.94
N VAL A 747 -1.65 11.16 11.80
CA VAL A 747 -1.66 12.58 12.23
C VAL A 747 -1.26 13.54 11.10
N THR A 748 -0.35 13.12 10.21
CA THR A 748 0.04 13.95 9.05
C THR A 748 -1.07 13.99 7.99
N LYS A 749 -1.75 12.87 7.72
CA LYS A 749 -2.95 12.81 6.87
C LYS A 749 -4.14 13.60 7.42
N ALA A 750 -4.27 13.67 8.75
CA ALA A 750 -5.23 14.56 9.41
C ALA A 750 -4.97 16.06 9.09
N GLY A 751 -3.82 16.38 8.50
CA GLY A 751 -3.46 17.71 8.03
C GLY A 751 -2.49 18.45 8.95
N VAL A 752 -1.85 17.76 9.89
CA VAL A 752 -0.80 18.34 10.74
C VAL A 752 0.52 18.35 9.95
N PRO A 753 1.18 19.51 9.78
CA PRO A 753 2.49 19.56 9.15
C PRO A 753 3.53 18.72 9.93
N SER A 754 4.32 17.89 9.25
CA SER A 754 5.31 17.03 9.90
C SER A 754 6.30 17.84 10.75
N ASN A 755 6.70 19.02 10.29
CA ASN A 755 7.59 19.93 11.00
C ASN A 755 7.01 20.56 12.29
N LYS A 756 5.74 20.28 12.61
CA LYS A 756 5.12 20.59 13.91
C LYS A 756 5.00 19.39 14.84
N ILE A 757 5.27 18.17 14.36
CA ILE A 757 5.20 16.95 15.15
C ILE A 757 6.56 16.69 15.78
N VAL A 758 6.60 16.63 17.10
CA VAL A 758 7.76 16.20 17.88
C VAL A 758 7.48 14.77 18.31
N VAL A 759 8.27 13.83 17.79
CA VAL A 759 8.01 12.38 17.91
C VAL A 759 8.49 11.86 19.26
N GLY A 760 7.62 11.18 20.00
CA GLY A 760 7.91 10.63 21.32
C GLY A 760 8.87 9.44 21.30
N MET A 761 9.85 9.47 22.19
CA MET A 761 10.92 8.48 22.35
C MET A 761 10.98 8.08 23.83
N PRO A 762 10.60 6.85 24.21
CA PRO A 762 10.62 6.47 25.61
C PRO A 762 12.04 6.13 26.06
N LEU A 763 12.36 6.54 27.29
CA LEU A 763 13.56 6.19 28.04
C LEU A 763 13.25 5.11 29.11
N TYR A 764 12.30 4.24 28.77
CA TYR A 764 11.85 3.09 29.56
C TYR A 764 11.35 1.99 28.62
N GLY A 765 11.10 0.81 29.18
CA GLY A 765 10.43 -0.30 28.52
C GLY A 765 9.11 -0.71 29.20
N ARG A 766 8.24 -1.35 28.42
CA ARG A 766 7.06 -2.07 28.93
C ARG A 766 7.39 -3.55 29.06
N SER A 767 7.13 -4.11 30.24
CA SER A 767 7.45 -5.49 30.57
C SER A 767 6.20 -6.37 30.74
N PHE A 768 6.40 -7.67 30.52
CA PHE A 768 5.36 -8.69 30.62
C PHE A 768 5.93 -9.95 31.28
N LYS A 769 5.08 -10.65 32.04
CA LYS A 769 5.38 -12.01 32.46
C LYS A 769 4.91 -12.97 31.38
N MET A 770 5.85 -13.69 30.76
CA MET A 770 5.54 -14.67 29.72
C MET A 770 4.73 -15.84 30.30
N ALA A 771 3.75 -16.30 29.54
CA ALA A 771 2.96 -17.48 29.91
C ALA A 771 3.76 -18.79 29.74
N GLU A 772 4.73 -18.81 28.82
CA GLU A 772 5.54 -19.99 28.50
C GLU A 772 7.00 -19.60 28.25
N LYS A 773 7.94 -20.30 28.92
CA LYS A 773 9.38 -20.14 28.71
C LYS A 773 9.74 -20.47 27.26
N GLY A 774 10.55 -19.62 26.63
CA GLY A 774 11.02 -19.82 25.25
C GLY A 774 10.03 -19.40 24.16
N CYS A 775 8.81 -18.98 24.51
CA CYS A 775 7.86 -18.37 23.57
C CYS A 775 7.92 -16.84 23.70
N ALA A 776 8.88 -16.19 23.03
CA ALA A 776 9.13 -14.75 23.17
C ALA A 776 8.52 -13.87 22.07
N GLY A 777 7.93 -14.46 21.03
CA GLY A 777 7.50 -13.71 19.85
C GLY A 777 6.06 -13.19 19.86
N PRO A 778 5.63 -12.46 18.81
CA PRO A 778 4.40 -11.65 18.83
C PRO A 778 3.09 -12.43 18.91
N GLY A 779 3.13 -13.74 18.68
CA GLY A 779 2.00 -14.66 18.89
C GLY A 779 1.97 -15.32 20.27
N CYS A 780 3.01 -15.14 21.07
CA CYS A 780 3.12 -15.70 22.42
C CYS A 780 2.35 -14.83 23.41
N LEU A 781 1.98 -15.43 24.55
CA LEU A 781 1.07 -14.80 25.51
C LEU A 781 1.80 -14.35 26.78
N PHE A 782 1.25 -13.32 27.42
CA PHE A 782 1.61 -12.89 28.77
C PHE A 782 0.53 -13.22 29.80
N THR A 783 0.89 -13.21 31.08
CA THR A 783 0.00 -13.46 32.23
C THR A 783 -0.41 -12.18 32.96
N GLY A 784 -1.39 -12.32 33.86
CA GLY A 784 -2.02 -11.20 34.55
C GLY A 784 -3.34 -10.79 33.90
N ASP A 785 -4.00 -9.80 34.50
CA ASP A 785 -5.22 -9.20 33.95
C ASP A 785 -4.96 -7.75 33.55
N ARG A 786 -5.98 -7.08 33.00
CA ARG A 786 -5.88 -5.72 32.48
C ARG A 786 -5.33 -4.70 33.49
N LEU A 787 -5.60 -4.90 34.78
CA LEU A 787 -5.24 -3.96 35.85
C LEU A 787 -4.03 -4.44 36.67
N ASN A 788 -3.71 -5.73 36.61
CA ASN A 788 -2.69 -6.35 37.45
C ASN A 788 -1.65 -7.08 36.58
N SER A 789 -0.50 -6.43 36.39
CA SER A 789 0.65 -7.08 35.74
C SER A 789 1.34 -8.05 36.69
N GLN A 790 1.75 -9.20 36.14
CA GLN A 790 2.55 -10.20 36.84
C GLN A 790 4.03 -10.12 36.49
N ALA A 791 4.45 -9.17 35.65
CA ALA A 791 5.85 -8.94 35.37
C ALA A 791 6.59 -8.53 36.65
N ALA A 792 7.86 -8.92 36.76
CA ALA A 792 8.71 -8.44 37.83
C ALA A 792 8.78 -6.90 37.80
N LYS A 793 8.68 -6.29 38.98
CA LYS A 793 8.86 -4.86 39.12
C LYS A 793 10.32 -4.47 38.91
N GLY A 794 10.56 -3.29 38.34
CA GLY A 794 11.85 -2.63 38.45
C GLY A 794 12.20 -2.36 39.93
N VAL A 795 13.49 -2.38 40.26
CA VAL A 795 13.98 -2.15 41.62
C VAL A 795 13.71 -0.73 42.10
N CYS A 796 13.83 0.26 41.21
CA CYS A 796 13.67 1.68 41.50
C CYS A 796 12.33 2.24 40.99
N THR A 797 11.83 1.76 39.85
CA THR A 797 10.50 2.18 39.38
C THR A 797 9.34 1.55 40.17
N ASP A 798 9.59 0.44 40.89
CA ASP A 798 8.64 -0.30 41.73
C ASP A 798 7.25 -0.52 41.10
N THR A 799 7.20 -0.63 39.76
CA THR A 799 5.95 -0.75 39.00
C THR A 799 6.01 -1.99 38.11
N ALA A 800 5.04 -2.89 38.27
CA ALA A 800 4.96 -4.09 37.44
C ALA A 800 4.52 -3.70 36.02
N GLY A 801 5.21 -4.22 35.01
CA GLY A 801 4.97 -3.90 33.61
C GLY A 801 5.66 -2.62 33.10
N TYR A 802 6.52 -2.01 33.91
CA TYR A 802 7.26 -0.78 33.58
C TYR A 802 8.67 -0.81 34.19
N ILE A 803 9.69 -0.57 33.37
CA ILE A 803 11.08 -0.64 33.79
C ILE A 803 11.91 0.43 33.08
N SER A 804 12.73 1.17 33.82
CA SER A 804 13.54 2.27 33.27
C SER A 804 14.70 1.76 32.40
N ASN A 805 15.23 2.61 31.53
CA ASN A 805 16.43 2.29 30.75
C ASN A 805 17.65 1.98 31.64
N VAL A 806 17.79 2.65 32.79
CA VAL A 806 18.88 2.33 33.74
C VAL A 806 18.73 0.90 34.29
N GLU A 807 17.52 0.49 34.68
CA GLU A 807 17.27 -0.86 35.18
C GLU A 807 17.44 -1.92 34.09
N ILE A 808 16.99 -1.65 32.86
CA ILE A 808 17.21 -2.54 31.72
C ILE A 808 18.70 -2.76 31.46
N ARG A 809 19.51 -1.69 31.45
CA ARG A 809 20.98 -1.81 31.34
C ARG A 809 21.59 -2.55 32.53
N GLY A 810 21.02 -2.41 33.73
CA GLY A 810 21.39 -3.21 34.90
C GLY A 810 21.13 -4.70 34.68
N VAL A 811 20.01 -5.07 34.06
CA VAL A 811 19.73 -6.46 33.63
C VAL A 811 20.80 -6.90 32.65
N GLN A 812 21.05 -6.18 31.54
CA GLN A 812 22.08 -6.54 30.56
C GLN A 812 23.48 -6.67 31.17
N GLY A 813 23.81 -5.78 32.11
CA GLY A 813 25.08 -5.75 32.84
C GLY A 813 25.39 -7.03 33.62
N SER A 814 24.38 -7.85 33.96
CA SER A 814 24.57 -9.14 34.63
C SER A 814 25.42 -10.14 33.83
N ASN A 815 25.42 -10.05 32.50
CA ASN A 815 26.28 -10.88 31.64
C ASN A 815 27.74 -10.41 31.64
N SER A 816 27.98 -9.10 31.71
CA SER A 816 29.32 -8.51 31.64
C SER A 816 30.00 -8.35 33.00
N ASN A 817 29.23 -8.16 34.07
CA ASN A 817 29.74 -7.96 35.44
C ASN A 817 28.76 -8.54 36.48
N PRO A 818 28.70 -9.89 36.60
CA PRO A 818 27.78 -10.56 37.53
C PRO A 818 28.05 -10.26 39.01
N ASP A 819 29.27 -9.82 39.36
CA ASP A 819 29.61 -9.42 40.73
C ASP A 819 28.90 -8.13 41.15
N LEU A 820 28.67 -7.22 40.20
CA LEU A 820 28.00 -5.94 40.45
C LEU A 820 26.48 -6.05 40.32
N TYR A 821 25.98 -6.77 39.32
CA TYR A 821 24.56 -6.79 38.96
C TYR A 821 23.82 -8.08 39.36
N GLY A 822 24.54 -9.10 39.83
CA GLY A 822 24.01 -10.44 40.09
C GLY A 822 23.79 -11.24 38.80
N SER A 823 24.11 -12.53 38.81
CA SER A 823 23.97 -13.39 37.62
C SER A 823 22.50 -13.60 37.24
N ARG A 824 22.15 -13.36 35.96
CA ARG A 824 20.82 -13.64 35.38
C ARG A 824 20.96 -14.37 34.05
N ALA A 825 19.95 -15.16 33.67
CA ALA A 825 19.85 -15.71 32.33
C ALA A 825 19.19 -14.67 31.41
N ILE A 826 19.81 -14.37 30.27
CA ILE A 826 19.36 -13.30 29.35
C ILE A 826 19.41 -13.79 27.90
N GLU A 827 18.35 -13.50 27.16
CA GLU A 827 18.23 -13.67 25.71
C GLU A 827 17.77 -12.34 25.08
N GLU A 828 18.46 -11.89 24.04
CA GLU A 828 18.11 -10.67 23.28
C GLU A 828 17.57 -11.06 21.90
N PHE A 829 16.45 -10.45 21.51
CA PHE A 829 15.79 -10.70 20.22
C PHE A 829 15.81 -9.41 19.41
N TYR A 830 16.53 -9.41 18.27
CA TYR A 830 16.68 -8.22 17.42
C TYR A 830 15.78 -8.22 16.19
N ASP A 831 15.45 -9.41 15.66
CA ASP A 831 14.62 -9.55 14.45
C ASP A 831 13.15 -9.18 14.71
N GLU A 832 12.73 -9.13 15.99
CA GLU A 832 11.36 -8.87 16.43
C GLU A 832 11.19 -7.53 17.17
N GLY A 833 12.25 -6.72 17.28
CA GLY A 833 12.27 -5.43 17.98
C GLY A 833 13.49 -5.27 18.90
N ASP A 834 13.44 -4.31 19.83
CA ASP A 834 14.42 -4.20 20.92
C ASP A 834 13.84 -4.89 22.15
N ILE A 835 14.05 -6.21 22.22
CA ILE A 835 13.44 -7.09 23.23
C ILE A 835 14.52 -7.79 24.04
N ILE A 836 14.32 -7.85 25.35
CA ILE A 836 15.13 -8.65 26.27
C ILE A 836 14.20 -9.60 27.02
N VAL A 837 14.57 -10.88 27.06
CA VAL A 837 14.01 -11.88 27.97
C VAL A 837 15.03 -12.18 29.05
N TYR A 838 14.64 -12.08 30.31
CA TYR A 838 15.48 -12.40 31.45
C TYR A 838 14.76 -13.29 32.47
N ASP A 839 15.53 -14.01 33.28
CA ASP A 839 15.00 -14.95 34.29
C ASP A 839 13.93 -15.89 33.71
N ASP A 840 14.21 -16.40 32.50
CA ASP A 840 13.41 -17.31 31.66
C ASP A 840 12.06 -16.80 31.14
N THR A 841 11.42 -15.83 31.81
CA THR A 841 10.01 -15.47 31.59
C THR A 841 9.69 -13.99 31.78
N GLU A 842 10.64 -13.17 32.18
CA GLU A 842 10.46 -11.72 32.21
C GLU A 842 10.82 -11.16 30.84
N TRP A 843 9.86 -10.55 30.16
CA TRP A 843 10.02 -10.01 28.82
C TRP A 843 9.89 -8.50 28.89
N VAL A 844 10.80 -7.77 28.25
CA VAL A 844 10.73 -6.31 28.13
C VAL A 844 10.96 -5.88 26.69
N SER A 845 10.07 -5.04 26.18
CA SER A 845 10.33 -4.24 24.99
C SER A 845 10.71 -2.83 25.39
N TRP A 846 11.72 -2.27 24.74
CA TRP A 846 12.23 -0.94 25.03
C TRP A 846 12.75 -0.28 23.75
N LEU A 847 13.42 0.86 23.86
CA LEU A 847 14.08 1.49 22.72
C LEU A 847 15.58 1.53 22.98
N LYS A 848 16.34 0.64 22.32
CA LYS A 848 17.78 0.57 22.54
C LYS A 848 18.46 1.82 21.95
N PRO A 849 19.61 2.23 22.50
CA PRO A 849 20.42 3.35 22.02
C PRO A 849 20.57 3.50 20.50
N ALA A 850 20.98 2.42 19.83
CA ALA A 850 21.25 2.42 18.40
C ALA A 850 19.96 2.72 17.59
N ASN A 851 18.82 2.13 17.99
CA ASN A 851 17.55 2.34 17.34
C ASN A 851 16.92 3.69 17.68
N TYR A 852 17.09 4.18 18.92
CA TYR A 852 16.76 5.55 19.29
C TYR A 852 17.38 6.53 18.30
N LEU A 853 18.69 6.36 18.08
CA LEU A 853 19.48 7.21 17.20
C LEU A 853 19.06 7.15 15.73
N LEU A 854 18.83 5.95 15.22
CA LEU A 854 18.36 5.75 13.84
C LEU A 854 17.00 6.42 13.62
N ARG A 855 16.08 6.29 14.60
CA ARG A 855 14.77 6.94 14.56
C ARG A 855 14.89 8.46 14.61
N ALA A 856 15.71 9.02 15.50
CA ALA A 856 15.94 10.46 15.57
C ALA A 856 16.49 11.01 14.23
N ALA A 857 17.46 10.31 13.63
CA ALA A 857 18.00 10.67 12.31
C ALA A 857 16.94 10.57 11.20
N ARG A 858 16.09 9.53 11.23
CA ARG A 858 14.97 9.38 10.31
C ARG A 858 13.96 10.52 10.45
N TYR A 859 13.64 10.93 11.67
CA TYR A 859 12.70 12.02 11.91
C TYR A 859 13.27 13.37 11.45
N LEU A 860 14.57 13.59 11.64
CA LEU A 860 15.27 14.74 11.05
C LEU A 860 15.18 14.73 9.52
N GLY A 861 15.49 13.59 8.87
CA GLY A 861 15.40 13.43 7.41
C GLY A 861 13.97 13.51 6.86
N GLY A 862 12.97 13.14 7.66
CA GLY A 862 11.55 13.23 7.35
C GLY A 862 10.91 14.59 7.65
N ASN A 863 11.71 15.65 7.84
CA ASN A 863 11.21 17.00 8.14
C ASN A 863 10.27 17.05 9.36
N PHE A 864 10.46 16.18 10.36
CA PHE A 864 9.69 16.26 11.60
C PHE A 864 10.18 17.40 12.48
N GLY A 865 9.30 17.89 13.36
CA GLY A 865 9.57 19.04 14.25
C GLY A 865 10.62 18.77 15.33
N GLY A 866 10.86 17.50 15.67
CA GLY A 866 11.83 17.09 16.69
C GLY A 866 11.59 15.69 17.25
N THR A 867 12.32 15.36 18.32
CA THR A 867 12.08 14.23 19.22
C THR A 867 11.71 14.69 20.63
N SER A 868 10.98 13.86 21.37
CA SER A 868 10.61 14.10 22.77
C SER A 868 10.90 12.90 23.64
N ASP A 869 11.78 13.07 24.62
CA ASP A 869 12.20 12.00 25.53
C ASP A 869 11.29 11.92 26.75
N TRP A 870 10.67 10.76 26.96
CA TRP A 870 9.89 10.44 28.16
C TRP A 870 10.52 9.27 28.93
N ALA A 871 11.15 9.45 30.07
CA ALA A 871 11.52 10.72 30.69
C ALA A 871 13.01 10.74 31.04
N ILE A 872 13.58 11.94 31.10
CA ILE A 872 15.05 12.15 31.20
C ILE A 872 15.64 11.42 32.41
N ASP A 873 14.94 11.45 33.54
CA ASP A 873 15.35 10.85 34.81
C ASP A 873 15.21 9.31 34.88
N LEU A 874 14.87 8.68 33.76
CA LEU A 874 14.84 7.22 33.60
C LEU A 874 16.08 6.67 32.87
N ASP A 875 16.93 7.55 32.34
CA ASP A 875 18.09 7.15 31.54
C ASP A 875 19.44 7.37 32.22
N ALA A 876 19.49 7.96 33.42
CA ALA A 876 20.72 8.10 34.19
C ALA A 876 20.46 8.16 35.70
N ASP A 877 21.39 7.61 36.49
CA ASP A 877 21.42 7.74 37.96
C ASP A 877 22.51 8.75 38.36
N PHE A 878 22.22 9.65 39.31
CA PHE A 878 23.13 10.69 39.78
C PHE A 878 23.65 10.44 41.21
N GLY A 879 23.24 9.34 41.85
CA GLY A 879 23.67 9.01 43.21
C GLY A 879 23.34 10.10 44.25
N LYS A 880 23.67 9.86 45.53
CA LYS A 880 23.44 10.83 46.63
C LYS A 880 22.03 11.49 46.63
N GLY A 881 20.99 10.73 46.30
CA GLY A 881 19.61 11.26 46.20
C GLY A 881 19.39 12.21 45.01
N GLY A 882 20.19 12.09 43.95
CA GLY A 882 20.09 12.87 42.72
C GLY A 882 20.99 14.10 42.64
N ASP A 883 21.73 14.42 43.70
CA ASP A 883 22.62 15.60 43.80
C ASP A 883 24.09 15.30 43.50
N GLY A 884 24.45 14.03 43.31
CA GLY A 884 25.81 13.57 43.05
C GLY A 884 26.27 13.76 41.61
N ASP A 885 27.38 13.10 41.27
CA ASP A 885 27.84 12.98 39.88
C ASP A 885 27.09 11.82 39.23
N GLN A 886 26.87 11.91 37.91
CA GLN A 886 26.30 10.81 37.14
C GLN A 886 27.08 9.53 37.40
N GLN A 887 26.39 8.49 37.86
CA GLN A 887 26.96 7.16 38.01
C GLN A 887 26.86 6.48 36.65
N GLU A 888 28.00 6.32 35.97
CA GLU A 888 28.02 5.60 34.71
C GLU A 888 27.62 4.14 34.92
N PRO A 889 26.74 3.57 34.09
CA PRO A 889 26.74 2.13 33.89
C PRO A 889 28.07 1.80 33.22
N LEU A 890 28.99 1.20 33.97
CA LEU A 890 30.27 0.69 33.49
C LEU A 890 30.04 -0.34 32.37
N THR A 891 29.90 0.11 31.13
CA THR A 891 30.08 -0.72 29.95
C THR A 891 31.51 -0.51 29.47
N GLY A 892 32.35 -1.51 29.68
CA GLY A 892 33.77 -1.44 29.35
C GLY A 892 34.00 -1.30 27.85
N ALA A 893 34.45 -0.12 27.42
CA ALA A 893 35.40 0.06 26.32
C ALA A 893 35.93 1.50 26.37
N ASP A 894 36.99 1.72 27.14
CA ASP A 894 37.86 2.89 26.99
C ASP A 894 38.62 2.79 25.65
N GLU A 895 37.95 3.07 24.53
CA GLU A 895 38.61 3.72 23.40
C GLU A 895 38.04 5.14 23.29
N PRO A 896 38.88 6.19 23.16
CA PRO A 896 38.37 7.54 22.95
C PRO A 896 37.45 7.56 21.73
N ALA A 897 36.27 8.15 21.87
CA ALA A 897 35.36 8.38 20.76
C ALA A 897 36.10 9.09 19.61
N CYS A 898 35.90 8.62 18.39
CA CYS A 898 36.47 9.26 17.21
C CYS A 898 36.00 10.71 17.12
N ASP A 899 36.93 11.65 16.81
CA ASP A 899 36.56 13.01 16.45
C ASP A 899 35.93 13.02 15.06
N TYR A 900 34.62 12.81 14.99
CA TYR A 900 33.86 12.77 13.75
C TYR A 900 33.87 14.11 12.96
N SER A 901 34.36 15.21 13.55
CA SER A 901 34.53 16.48 12.86
C SER A 901 35.81 16.52 12.00
N ARG A 902 36.76 15.60 12.26
CA ARG A 902 38.00 15.50 11.51
C ARG A 902 37.74 14.96 10.11
N THR A 903 38.24 15.68 9.10
CA THR A 903 38.14 15.29 7.69
C THR A 903 39.53 15.20 7.06
N PHE A 904 39.65 14.38 6.02
CA PHE A 904 40.86 14.23 5.24
C PHE A 904 40.61 14.67 3.80
N LYS A 905 41.67 15.00 3.07
CA LYS A 905 41.54 15.47 1.69
C LYS A 905 41.30 14.30 0.74
N ASP A 906 42.09 13.26 0.88
CA ASP A 906 42.10 12.06 0.06
C ASP A 906 42.61 10.88 0.90
N LEU A 907 42.59 9.68 0.31
CA LEU A 907 43.02 8.46 1.00
C LEU A 907 44.52 8.47 1.32
N ASP A 908 45.37 9.13 0.53
CA ASP A 908 46.81 9.19 0.81
C ASP A 908 47.11 10.00 2.08
N VAL A 909 46.45 11.14 2.26
CA VAL A 909 46.58 11.95 3.49
C VAL A 909 46.03 11.21 4.72
N LEU A 910 44.94 10.46 4.58
CA LEU A 910 44.40 9.62 5.66
C LEU A 910 45.36 8.47 5.99
N LYS A 911 45.92 7.82 4.97
CA LYS A 911 46.91 6.73 5.10
C LYS A 911 48.14 7.19 5.87
N ASP A 912 48.72 8.33 5.51
CA ASP A 912 49.89 8.91 6.18
C ASP A 912 49.57 9.30 7.63
N SER A 913 48.31 9.62 7.93
CA SER A 913 47.83 9.96 9.27
C SER A 913 47.35 8.76 10.10
N ALA A 914 47.27 7.57 9.51
CA ALA A 914 46.61 6.41 10.12
C ALA A 914 47.33 5.87 11.36
N GLY A 915 48.66 6.06 11.46
CA GLY A 915 49.51 5.50 12.51
C GLY A 915 49.14 5.86 13.97
N GLY A 916 48.30 6.89 14.18
CA GLY A 916 47.84 7.34 15.50
C GLY A 916 46.34 7.17 15.79
N LEU A 917 45.59 6.48 14.91
CA LEU A 917 44.13 6.34 15.01
C LEU A 917 43.73 4.89 15.34
N SER A 918 42.61 4.68 16.05
CA SER A 918 42.02 3.34 16.21
C SER A 918 41.51 2.80 14.87
N LEU A 919 41.39 1.48 14.73
CA LEU A 919 40.90 0.85 13.49
C LEU A 919 39.50 1.37 13.12
N PHE A 920 38.63 1.50 14.12
CA PHE A 920 37.29 2.06 13.96
C PHE A 920 37.33 3.50 13.43
N CYS A 921 38.17 4.36 14.00
CA CYS A 921 38.29 5.75 13.52
C CYS A 921 38.86 5.83 12.10
N ARG A 922 39.85 5.00 11.75
CA ARG A 922 40.39 4.92 10.39
C ARG A 922 39.29 4.58 9.38
N GLN A 923 38.44 3.62 9.73
CA GLN A 923 37.34 3.17 8.88
C GLN A 923 36.25 4.23 8.72
N ILE A 924 35.87 4.93 9.79
CA ILE A 924 34.91 6.05 9.72
C ILE A 924 35.48 7.21 8.89
N TYR A 925 36.74 7.58 9.09
CA TYR A 925 37.37 8.64 8.30
C TYR A 925 37.53 8.23 6.84
N ALA A 926 37.75 6.94 6.53
CA ALA A 926 37.80 6.46 5.16
C ALA A 926 36.44 6.62 4.46
N LEU A 927 35.32 6.31 5.14
CA LEU A 927 33.97 6.52 4.59
C LEU A 927 33.70 8.01 4.31
N ASN A 928 34.13 8.90 5.22
CA ASN A 928 34.06 10.35 5.01
C ASN A 928 34.94 10.82 3.85
N THR A 929 36.15 10.28 3.74
CA THR A 929 37.08 10.62 2.67
C THR A 929 36.56 10.18 1.30
N LEU A 930 35.96 8.99 1.19
CA LEU A 930 35.31 8.52 -0.04
C LEU A 930 34.13 9.40 -0.46
N GLU A 931 33.30 9.84 0.50
CA GLU A 931 32.20 10.78 0.24
C GLU A 931 32.74 12.12 -0.32
N LYS A 932 33.80 12.66 0.27
CA LYS A 932 34.40 13.91 -0.17
C LYS A 932 35.08 13.78 -1.53
N MET A 933 35.78 12.67 -1.77
CA MET A 933 36.34 12.37 -3.09
C MET A 933 35.25 12.37 -4.16
N LEU A 934 34.05 11.86 -3.84
CA LEU A 934 32.91 11.89 -4.76
C LEU A 934 32.43 13.33 -5.06
N ASP A 935 32.40 14.20 -4.04
CA ASP A 935 32.09 15.63 -4.21
C ASP A 935 33.14 16.36 -5.07
N ASP A 936 34.43 16.11 -4.82
CA ASP A 936 35.53 16.69 -5.58
C ASP A 936 35.49 16.22 -7.05
N LEU A 937 35.17 14.95 -7.31
CA LEU A 937 35.01 14.41 -8.66
C LEU A 937 33.87 15.06 -9.43
N TYR A 938 32.76 15.37 -8.76
CA TYR A 938 31.64 16.06 -9.39
C TYR A 938 31.98 17.50 -9.79
N GLU A 939 32.76 18.21 -8.97
CA GLU A 939 33.23 19.56 -9.30
C GLU A 939 34.34 19.55 -10.36
N GLU A 940 35.19 18.51 -10.39
CA GLU A 940 36.17 18.30 -11.48
C GLU A 940 35.46 18.01 -12.80
N TYR A 941 34.44 17.15 -12.80
CA TYR A 941 33.61 16.88 -13.96
C TYR A 941 33.03 18.16 -14.58
N LYS A 942 32.37 19.02 -13.78
CA LYS A 942 31.82 20.31 -14.26
C LYS A 942 32.89 21.20 -14.91
N ARG A 943 34.11 21.16 -14.40
CA ARG A 943 35.24 21.93 -14.94
C ARG A 943 35.72 21.37 -16.27
N VAL A 944 35.79 20.04 -16.39
CA VAL A 944 36.16 19.36 -17.63
C VAL A 944 35.08 19.56 -18.69
N ASP A 945 33.80 19.44 -18.33
CA ASP A 945 32.63 19.68 -19.20
C ASP A 945 32.65 21.07 -19.85
N ASN A 946 33.04 22.11 -19.11
CA ASN A 946 33.05 23.48 -19.64
C ASN A 946 33.97 23.63 -20.86
N GLY A 947 33.40 23.80 -22.05
CA GLY A 947 34.12 23.93 -23.32
C GLY A 947 34.58 22.60 -23.93
N TYR A 948 34.13 21.46 -23.39
CA TYR A 948 34.43 20.13 -23.91
C TYR A 948 33.87 19.91 -25.31
N ASP A 949 32.59 20.23 -25.54
CA ASP A 949 31.87 20.00 -26.80
C ASP A 949 32.58 20.62 -28.01
N THR A 950 33.07 21.84 -27.86
CA THR A 950 33.78 22.55 -28.94
C THR A 950 35.10 21.86 -29.32
N LYS A 951 35.81 21.30 -28.33
CA LYS A 951 37.05 20.55 -28.54
C LYS A 951 36.77 19.18 -29.14
N PHE A 952 35.72 18.51 -28.66
CA PHE A 952 35.26 17.24 -29.18
C PHE A 952 34.79 17.35 -30.64
N GLU A 953 34.04 18.40 -31.01
CA GLU A 953 33.65 18.68 -32.39
C GLU A 953 34.85 18.91 -33.34
N ALA A 954 35.93 19.52 -32.85
CA ALA A 954 37.15 19.69 -33.63
C ALA A 954 37.81 18.33 -33.94
N TYR A 955 37.86 17.46 -32.93
CA TYR A 955 38.33 16.09 -33.07
C TYR A 955 37.46 15.27 -34.05
N THR A 956 36.13 15.33 -33.93
CA THR A 956 35.21 14.64 -34.85
C THR A 956 35.40 15.07 -36.31
N ARG A 957 35.60 16.38 -36.55
CA ARG A 957 35.93 16.89 -37.90
C ARG A 957 37.28 16.40 -38.40
N TYR A 958 38.27 16.28 -37.51
CA TYR A 958 39.58 15.74 -37.87
C TYR A 958 39.50 14.26 -38.29
N ILE A 959 38.82 13.43 -37.51
CA ILE A 959 38.57 12.01 -37.82
C ILE A 959 37.87 11.86 -39.17
N ASP A 960 36.85 12.67 -39.43
CA ASP A 960 36.13 12.68 -40.70
C ASP A 960 37.04 12.97 -41.91
N ARG A 961 37.99 13.88 -41.73
CA ARG A 961 38.97 14.27 -42.76
C ARG A 961 40.01 13.20 -43.03
N ILE A 962 40.53 12.51 -42.00
CA ILE A 962 41.64 11.56 -42.16
C ILE A 962 41.18 10.15 -42.54
N THR A 963 39.93 9.78 -42.25
CA THR A 963 39.39 8.43 -42.49
C THR A 963 39.56 7.95 -43.95
N PRO A 964 39.23 8.75 -45.00
CA PRO A 964 39.43 8.32 -46.38
C PRO A 964 40.88 8.02 -46.72
N TYR A 965 41.82 8.80 -46.18
CA TYR A 965 43.26 8.61 -46.38
C TYR A 965 43.78 7.38 -45.65
N GLY A 966 43.29 7.10 -44.44
CA GLY A 966 43.67 5.91 -43.69
C GLY A 966 43.20 4.63 -44.39
N ILE A 967 41.95 4.58 -44.85
CA ILE A 967 41.42 3.45 -45.64
C ILE A 967 42.27 3.24 -46.90
N LYS A 968 42.49 4.30 -47.68
CA LYS A 968 43.27 4.23 -48.93
C LYS A 968 44.69 3.72 -48.71
N ASN A 969 45.38 4.22 -47.68
CA ASN A 969 46.75 3.80 -47.37
C ASN A 969 46.83 2.36 -46.86
N TYR A 970 45.80 1.89 -46.16
CA TYR A 970 45.77 0.51 -45.66
C TYR A 970 45.52 -0.51 -46.76
N MET A 971 44.84 -0.13 -47.85
CA MET A 971 44.45 -1.08 -48.90
C MET A 971 45.62 -1.81 -49.56
N SER A 972 46.84 -1.28 -49.58
CA SER A 972 48.00 -2.02 -50.09
C SER A 972 48.29 -3.30 -49.28
N GLU A 973 48.09 -3.25 -47.96
CA GLU A 973 48.17 -4.42 -47.07
C GLU A 973 46.82 -5.15 -47.01
N GLY A 974 45.71 -4.42 -47.10
CA GLY A 974 44.35 -4.92 -46.95
C GLY A 974 43.86 -5.84 -48.07
N MET A 975 44.51 -5.85 -49.26
CA MET A 975 44.11 -6.72 -50.39
C MET A 975 44.15 -8.22 -50.04
N GLU A 976 44.91 -8.64 -49.03
CA GLU A 976 44.96 -10.04 -48.55
C GLU A 976 43.61 -10.56 -48.07
N PHE A 977 42.69 -9.67 -47.69
CA PHE A 977 41.42 -10.07 -47.10
C PHE A 977 40.26 -10.12 -48.10
N PHE A 978 40.54 -9.91 -49.39
CA PHE A 978 39.52 -9.86 -50.45
C PHE A 978 39.72 -10.94 -51.51
N ASP A 979 38.60 -11.41 -52.05
CA ASP A 979 38.54 -12.09 -53.34
C ASP A 979 38.25 -11.06 -54.45
N CYS A 980 38.95 -11.19 -55.57
CA CYS A 980 38.85 -10.31 -56.72
C CYS A 980 38.20 -11.05 -57.89
N PHE A 981 37.13 -10.47 -58.43
CA PHE A 981 36.51 -10.91 -59.66
C PHE A 981 36.87 -9.94 -60.78
N LYS A 982 37.59 -10.43 -61.78
CA LYS A 982 37.97 -9.65 -62.95
C LYS A 982 37.03 -9.98 -64.12
N ASP A 983 36.28 -9.00 -64.60
CA ASP A 983 35.52 -9.10 -65.84
C ASP A 983 36.31 -8.47 -67.00
N PRO A 984 36.92 -9.27 -67.90
CA PRO A 984 37.49 -8.74 -69.12
C PRO A 984 36.36 -8.50 -70.13
N VAL A 985 36.33 -7.30 -70.71
CA VAL A 985 35.37 -6.84 -71.74
C VAL A 985 35.23 -7.80 -72.96
N LEU A 986 36.08 -8.84 -73.09
CA LEU A 986 36.14 -9.77 -74.24
C LEU A 986 36.32 -11.27 -73.89
N ALA A 987 35.68 -11.77 -72.82
CA ALA A 987 35.35 -13.20 -72.59
C ALA A 987 36.40 -14.12 -71.92
N LEU A 988 36.40 -14.12 -70.58
CA LEU A 988 36.40 -15.27 -69.66
C LEU A 988 36.53 -14.70 -68.22
N SER A 989 35.54 -14.94 -67.36
CA SER A 989 35.48 -14.39 -66.01
C SER A 989 36.09 -15.36 -64.98
N GLU A 990 36.92 -14.85 -64.06
CA GLU A 990 37.58 -15.66 -63.02
C GLU A 990 37.57 -14.92 -61.67
N THR A 991 37.13 -15.61 -60.60
CA THR A 991 37.26 -15.14 -59.20
C THR A 991 38.44 -15.84 -58.56
N ARG A 992 39.40 -15.09 -58.04
CA ARG A 992 40.54 -15.61 -57.27
C ARG A 992 40.84 -14.71 -56.08
N HIS A 993 41.69 -15.18 -55.17
CA HIS A 993 42.20 -14.34 -54.10
C HIS A 993 42.89 -13.11 -54.72
N CYS A 994 42.66 -11.91 -54.20
CA CYS A 994 43.15 -10.68 -54.85
C CYS A 994 44.68 -10.64 -55.03
N LEU A 995 45.42 -11.29 -54.12
CA LEU A 995 46.89 -11.40 -54.22
C LEU A 995 47.38 -12.45 -55.22
N ASP A 996 46.52 -13.36 -55.69
CA ASP A 996 46.88 -14.37 -56.69
C ASP A 996 46.96 -13.76 -58.09
N PHE A 997 46.35 -12.59 -58.31
CA PHE A 997 46.59 -11.80 -59.52
C PHE A 997 47.96 -11.11 -59.43
N SER A 998 48.82 -11.35 -60.42
CA SER A 998 50.09 -10.65 -60.56
C SER A 998 49.88 -9.14 -60.68
N GLU A 999 50.92 -8.36 -60.36
CA GLU A 999 50.88 -6.90 -60.48
C GLU A 999 50.61 -6.46 -61.93
N GLU A 1000 51.11 -7.21 -62.93
CA GLU A 1000 50.81 -7.01 -64.35
C GLU A 1000 49.33 -7.26 -64.66
N GLU A 1001 48.74 -8.35 -64.14
CA GLU A 1001 47.31 -8.64 -64.32
C GLU A 1001 46.39 -7.60 -63.65
N ARG A 1002 46.86 -6.91 -62.61
CA ARG A 1002 46.12 -5.85 -61.91
C ARG A 1002 46.36 -4.44 -62.48
N SER A 1003 47.33 -4.25 -63.38
CA SER A 1003 47.71 -2.93 -63.88
C SER A 1003 47.52 -2.74 -65.40
N GLN A 1004 47.44 -3.83 -66.19
CA GLN A 1004 47.39 -3.75 -67.66
C GLN A 1004 46.01 -4.03 -68.25
N GLY A 1005 45.64 -3.27 -69.31
CA GLY A 1005 44.40 -3.44 -70.08
C GLY A 1005 43.15 -2.80 -69.47
N SER A 1006 42.00 -2.95 -70.14
CA SER A 1006 40.68 -2.52 -69.64
C SER A 1006 39.97 -3.68 -68.95
N PHE A 1007 39.51 -3.46 -67.72
CA PHE A 1007 38.77 -4.47 -66.95
C PHE A 1007 37.91 -3.82 -65.87
N ASP A 1008 36.88 -4.55 -65.46
CA ASP A 1008 36.11 -4.26 -64.26
C ASP A 1008 36.56 -5.25 -63.17
N MET A 1009 37.08 -4.74 -62.05
CA MET A 1009 37.52 -5.55 -60.92
C MET A 1009 36.57 -5.34 -59.75
N THR A 1010 35.88 -6.40 -59.33
CA THR A 1010 34.99 -6.36 -58.16
C THR A 1010 35.66 -7.05 -56.98
N LEU A 1011 35.81 -6.32 -55.87
CA LEU A 1011 36.34 -6.81 -54.62
C LEU A 1011 35.20 -7.32 -53.75
N THR A 1012 35.36 -8.55 -53.23
CA THR A 1012 34.47 -9.11 -52.22
C THR A 1012 35.26 -9.43 -50.97
N LEU A 1013 34.90 -8.84 -49.85
CA LEU A 1013 35.57 -9.06 -48.58
C LEU A 1013 35.37 -10.50 -48.12
N ARG A 1014 36.46 -11.27 -48.01
CA ARG A 1014 36.47 -12.69 -47.63
C ARG A 1014 36.69 -12.86 -46.14
N ASP A 1015 37.63 -12.11 -45.58
CA ASP A 1015 37.97 -12.14 -44.16
C ASP A 1015 37.73 -10.76 -43.55
N ARG A 1016 36.48 -10.57 -43.12
CA ARG A 1016 36.02 -9.32 -42.53
C ARG A 1016 36.76 -9.00 -41.24
N GLU A 1017 36.96 -10.00 -40.39
CA GLU A 1017 37.60 -9.84 -39.09
C GLU A 1017 39.07 -9.46 -39.26
N GLY A 1018 39.81 -10.18 -40.12
CA GLY A 1018 41.22 -9.88 -40.41
C GLY A 1018 41.43 -8.50 -41.03
N PHE A 1019 40.58 -8.09 -41.99
CA PHE A 1019 40.65 -6.78 -42.64
C PHE A 1019 40.49 -5.63 -41.64
N PHE A 1020 39.39 -5.65 -40.88
CA PHE A 1020 39.12 -4.60 -39.89
C PHE A 1020 40.10 -4.66 -38.72
N THR A 1021 40.67 -5.84 -38.44
CA THR A 1021 41.72 -5.99 -37.43
C THR A 1021 42.98 -5.21 -37.80
N GLY A 1022 43.50 -5.41 -39.00
CA GLY A 1022 44.69 -4.69 -39.44
C GLY A 1022 44.41 -3.21 -39.72
N LEU A 1023 43.22 -2.86 -40.23
CA LEU A 1023 42.82 -1.47 -40.49
C LEU A 1023 42.82 -0.66 -39.20
N LEU A 1024 42.17 -1.18 -38.15
CA LEU A 1024 42.15 -0.53 -36.84
C LEU A 1024 43.57 -0.40 -36.26
N LYS A 1025 44.36 -1.49 -36.30
CA LYS A 1025 45.72 -1.51 -35.74
C LYS A 1025 46.64 -0.46 -36.37
N LYS A 1026 46.56 -0.31 -37.68
CA LYS A 1026 47.40 0.60 -38.49
C LYS A 1026 46.91 2.04 -38.54
N THR A 1027 45.60 2.26 -38.47
CA THR A 1027 45.02 3.58 -38.80
C THR A 1027 44.08 4.16 -37.74
N GLY A 1028 43.59 3.35 -36.79
CA GLY A 1028 42.58 3.77 -35.81
C GLY A 1028 41.15 3.84 -36.37
N ILE A 1029 40.92 3.41 -37.62
CA ILE A 1029 39.61 3.44 -38.28
C ILE A 1029 38.80 2.20 -37.91
N ILE A 1030 37.54 2.41 -37.55
CA ILE A 1030 36.60 1.40 -37.06
C ILE A 1030 35.65 0.94 -38.18
N GLU A 1031 35.05 -0.24 -38.02
CA GLU A 1031 34.24 -0.89 -39.04
C GLU A 1031 33.05 -0.03 -39.51
N GLU A 1032 32.39 0.65 -38.59
CA GLU A 1032 31.19 1.45 -38.83
C GLU A 1032 31.44 2.68 -39.71
N TRP A 1033 32.69 3.14 -39.76
CA TRP A 1033 33.12 4.27 -40.60
C TRP A 1033 33.48 3.84 -42.02
N VAL A 1034 33.35 2.56 -42.37
CA VAL A 1034 33.71 2.00 -43.67
C VAL A 1034 32.52 1.30 -44.33
N ASN A 1035 32.26 1.64 -45.59
CA ASN A 1035 31.34 0.90 -46.46
C ASN A 1035 32.12 0.29 -47.64
N PHE A 1036 31.57 -0.73 -48.31
CA PHE A 1036 32.23 -1.45 -49.41
C PHE A 1036 31.55 -1.20 -50.75
N ASN A 1037 31.01 -0.01 -50.97
CA ASN A 1037 30.37 0.39 -52.23
C ASN A 1037 31.27 1.29 -53.09
N GLY A 1038 32.55 1.41 -52.72
CA GLY A 1038 33.47 2.30 -53.40
C GLY A 1038 33.72 1.92 -54.84
N HIS A 1039 33.76 2.95 -55.69
CA HIS A 1039 34.14 2.87 -57.09
C HIS A 1039 35.33 3.80 -57.35
N GLU A 1040 36.42 3.26 -57.90
CA GLU A 1040 37.56 4.04 -58.38
C GLU A 1040 37.83 3.69 -59.84
N ARG A 1041 37.80 4.71 -60.71
CA ARG A 1041 38.14 4.58 -62.12
C ARG A 1041 39.55 5.10 -62.35
N ASP A 1042 40.43 4.21 -62.78
CA ASP A 1042 41.78 4.55 -63.21
C ASP A 1042 41.85 4.53 -64.75
N ILE A 1043 42.15 5.68 -65.34
CA ILE A 1043 42.31 5.85 -66.78
C ILE A 1043 43.80 5.86 -67.07
N GLY A 1044 44.32 4.79 -67.69
CA GLY A 1044 45.71 4.78 -68.15
C GLY A 1044 45.97 5.94 -69.11
N TYR A 1045 46.83 6.90 -68.73
CA TYR A 1045 47.17 8.05 -69.56
C TYR A 1045 47.98 7.61 -70.79
N CYS A 1046 47.44 7.84 -71.99
CA CYS A 1046 48.16 7.70 -73.26
C CYS A 1046 48.84 9.05 -73.57
N ASN A 1047 50.16 9.14 -73.39
CA ASN A 1047 50.93 10.35 -73.71
C ASN A 1047 51.87 10.08 -74.89
N VAL A 1048 51.50 10.51 -76.10
CA VAL A 1048 52.44 10.60 -77.23
C VAL A 1048 52.01 11.66 -78.24
N GLU A 1049 52.75 12.78 -78.28
CA GLU A 1049 52.89 13.56 -79.51
C GLU A 1049 53.56 12.67 -80.58
N GLY A 1050 52.86 12.39 -81.69
CA GLY A 1050 53.51 12.07 -82.96
C GLY A 1050 53.37 10.65 -83.56
N LEU A 1051 52.73 9.67 -82.92
CA LEU A 1051 52.47 8.36 -83.54
C LEU A 1051 51.07 7.83 -83.17
N GLY A 1052 50.21 7.68 -84.18
CA GLY A 1052 48.78 7.43 -84.03
C GLY A 1052 48.34 6.00 -83.69
N THR A 1053 48.92 5.37 -82.66
CA THR A 1053 48.38 4.15 -82.02
C THR A 1053 48.83 4.04 -80.56
N CYS A 1054 47.90 4.01 -79.59
CA CYS A 1054 48.19 3.62 -78.20
C CYS A 1054 48.51 2.11 -78.14
N PRO A 1055 49.40 1.64 -77.24
CA PRO A 1055 49.64 0.21 -77.03
C PRO A 1055 48.36 -0.53 -76.59
N PRO A 1056 48.23 -1.84 -76.83
CA PRO A 1056 47.09 -2.63 -76.35
C PRO A 1056 46.90 -2.62 -74.81
N ASP A 1057 47.84 -2.03 -74.08
CA ASP A 1057 47.95 -2.05 -72.62
C ASP A 1057 47.33 -0.80 -71.96
N THR A 1058 46.90 0.21 -72.74
CA THR A 1058 46.14 1.38 -72.24
C THR A 1058 44.66 1.06 -72.18
N GLY A 1059 44.10 1.00 -70.97
CA GLY A 1059 42.69 0.70 -70.73
C GLY A 1059 42.08 1.48 -69.58
N VAL A 1060 40.74 1.45 -69.52
CA VAL A 1060 39.96 1.95 -68.38
C VAL A 1060 39.83 0.81 -67.39
N ARG A 1061 40.26 1.04 -66.16
CA ARG A 1061 40.16 0.08 -65.06
C ARG A 1061 39.15 0.60 -64.06
N ASP A 1062 38.02 -0.10 -63.95
CA ASP A 1062 37.00 0.23 -62.97
C ASP A 1062 37.10 -0.74 -61.79
N TRP A 1063 37.36 -0.21 -60.60
CA TRP A 1063 37.44 -0.97 -59.36
C TRP A 1063 36.15 -0.77 -58.57
N PHE A 1064 35.44 -1.85 -58.29
CA PHE A 1064 34.18 -1.89 -57.56
C PHE A 1064 34.35 -2.64 -56.24
N GLY A 1065 33.57 -2.29 -55.23
CA GLY A 1065 33.63 -2.96 -53.93
C GLY A 1065 34.77 -2.48 -53.03
N LEU A 1066 35.42 -1.35 -53.38
CA LEU A 1066 36.48 -0.77 -52.57
C LEU A 1066 35.90 -0.25 -51.24
N PRO A 1067 36.64 -0.39 -50.12
CA PRO A 1067 36.25 0.25 -48.89
C PRO A 1067 36.35 1.77 -49.02
N GLN A 1068 35.31 2.48 -48.64
CA GLN A 1068 35.27 3.94 -48.60
C GLN A 1068 34.73 4.42 -47.26
N LYS A 1069 34.95 5.71 -46.97
CA LYS A 1069 34.38 6.36 -45.80
C LYS A 1069 32.85 6.28 -45.88
N ASN A 1070 32.21 5.91 -44.79
CA ASN A 1070 30.76 5.98 -44.65
C ASN A 1070 30.27 7.45 -44.73
N ASP A 1071 29.03 7.65 -45.18
CA ASP A 1071 28.45 8.99 -45.39
C ASP A 1071 28.29 9.77 -44.07
N LYS A 1072 28.20 9.05 -42.94
CA LYS A 1072 28.12 9.61 -41.60
C LYS A 1072 29.12 8.92 -40.69
N ILE A 1073 30.12 9.67 -40.22
CA ILE A 1073 31.00 9.25 -39.12
C ILE A 1073 30.40 9.78 -37.83
N GLU A 1074 29.93 8.87 -36.99
CA GLU A 1074 29.51 9.16 -35.62
C GLU A 1074 30.62 8.77 -34.65
N VAL A 1075 30.97 9.69 -33.76
CA VAL A 1075 31.94 9.51 -32.69
C VAL A 1075 31.17 9.71 -31.38
N SER A 1076 31.12 8.68 -30.52
CA SER A 1076 30.44 8.76 -29.23
C SER A 1076 31.09 9.81 -28.33
N ASP A 1077 30.30 10.75 -27.81
CA ASP A 1077 30.78 11.77 -26.88
C ASP A 1077 30.87 11.20 -25.45
N PRO A 1078 32.07 11.13 -24.82
CA PRO A 1078 32.22 10.69 -23.44
C PRO A 1078 31.41 11.52 -22.45
N LYS A 1079 31.18 12.81 -22.72
CA LYS A 1079 30.40 13.69 -21.86
C LYS A 1079 28.97 13.21 -21.70
N ASP A 1080 28.31 12.82 -22.79
CA ASP A 1080 26.91 12.39 -22.74
C ASP A 1080 26.76 11.16 -21.83
N ILE A 1081 27.71 10.23 -21.95
CA ILE A 1081 27.73 8.96 -21.21
C ILE A 1081 28.10 9.20 -19.74
N VAL A 1082 29.07 10.06 -19.48
CA VAL A 1082 29.48 10.43 -18.11
C VAL A 1082 28.37 11.22 -17.41
N THR A 1083 27.66 12.11 -18.12
CA THR A 1083 26.46 12.81 -17.61
C THR A 1083 25.38 11.82 -17.18
N GLU A 1084 25.13 10.79 -18.00
CA GLU A 1084 24.11 9.78 -17.71
C GLU A 1084 24.50 8.89 -16.52
N GLY A 1085 25.75 8.45 -16.44
CA GLY A 1085 26.24 7.66 -15.30
C GLY A 1085 26.37 8.45 -13.99
N ILE A 1086 26.57 9.78 -14.08
CA ILE A 1086 26.55 10.69 -12.92
C ILE A 1086 25.18 10.73 -12.23
N GLY A 1087 24.08 10.38 -12.92
CA GLY A 1087 22.74 10.28 -12.32
C GLY A 1087 22.66 9.32 -11.13
N ASN A 1088 23.57 8.33 -11.03
CA ASN A 1088 23.63 7.37 -9.93
C ASN A 1088 24.60 7.78 -8.79
N LEU A 1089 25.24 8.96 -8.88
CA LEU A 1089 26.08 9.51 -7.81
C LEU A 1089 25.30 9.74 -6.52
N ASP A 1090 24.06 10.22 -6.63
CA ASP A 1090 23.22 10.51 -5.47
C ASP A 1090 22.95 9.24 -4.66
N GLU A 1091 22.84 8.09 -5.33
CA GLU A 1091 22.66 6.78 -4.68
C GLU A 1091 23.94 6.29 -3.99
N VAL A 1092 25.12 6.42 -4.63
CA VAL A 1092 26.41 6.07 -4.01
C VAL A 1092 26.68 6.96 -2.80
N LYS A 1093 26.43 8.26 -2.92
CA LYS A 1093 26.56 9.25 -1.85
C LYS A 1093 25.58 8.98 -0.71
N HIS A 1094 24.34 8.63 -1.04
CA HIS A 1094 23.34 8.23 -0.06
C HIS A 1094 23.80 6.97 0.71
N ASN A 1095 24.27 5.94 0.01
CA ASN A 1095 24.76 4.71 0.64
C ASN A 1095 25.98 4.95 1.55
N LEU A 1096 26.94 5.77 1.11
CA LEU A 1096 28.10 6.18 1.93
C LEU A 1096 27.67 6.91 3.20
N ARG A 1097 26.79 7.91 3.09
CA ARG A 1097 26.30 8.69 4.24
C ARG A 1097 25.48 7.84 5.21
N SER A 1098 24.49 7.11 4.70
CA SER A 1098 23.55 6.32 5.50
C SER A 1098 24.26 5.19 6.24
N THR A 1099 25.16 4.45 5.57
CA THR A 1099 25.90 3.37 6.24
C THR A 1099 26.96 3.91 7.19
N ARG A 1100 27.65 5.03 6.87
CA ARG A 1100 28.56 5.69 7.84
C ARG A 1100 27.81 6.10 9.10
N LEU A 1101 26.61 6.66 8.96
CA LEU A 1101 25.77 7.00 10.10
C LEU A 1101 25.46 5.74 10.91
N GLU A 1102 24.91 4.68 10.31
CA GLU A 1102 24.63 3.43 11.05
C GLU A 1102 25.83 2.86 11.82
N ILE A 1103 27.05 2.94 11.25
CA ILE A 1103 28.28 2.52 11.92
C ILE A 1103 28.61 3.45 13.09
N MET A 1104 28.52 4.77 12.90
CA MET A 1104 28.74 5.76 13.98
C MET A 1104 27.73 5.59 15.13
N LEU A 1105 26.53 5.10 14.83
CA LEU A 1105 25.44 4.89 15.80
C LEU A 1105 25.47 3.50 16.45
N GLY A 1106 26.44 2.64 16.09
CA GLY A 1106 26.53 1.26 16.58
C GLY A 1106 25.39 0.34 16.14
N VAL A 1107 24.60 0.76 15.13
CA VAL A 1107 23.49 -0.01 14.53
C VAL A 1107 24.00 -1.02 13.53
N TRP A 1108 25.17 -0.75 12.93
CA TRP A 1108 25.80 -1.63 11.96
C TRP A 1108 26.42 -2.85 12.65
N ASP A 1109 25.73 -3.99 12.57
CA ASP A 1109 26.17 -5.30 13.06
C ASP A 1109 27.07 -6.05 12.07
N GLY A 1110 27.41 -5.41 10.94
CA GLY A 1110 28.31 -5.93 9.92
C GLY A 1110 29.77 -5.48 10.08
N PRO A 1111 30.71 -6.12 9.38
CA PRO A 1111 32.07 -5.63 9.26
C PRO A 1111 32.11 -4.29 8.49
N VAL A 1112 32.81 -3.28 9.00
CA VAL A 1112 32.92 -1.95 8.35
C VAL A 1112 33.86 -1.99 7.13
N ASP A 1113 34.81 -2.91 7.13
CA ASP A 1113 35.70 -3.19 6.00
C ASP A 1113 34.94 -3.71 4.78
N ASP A 1114 33.86 -4.50 4.95
CA ASP A 1114 32.99 -4.90 3.84
C ASP A 1114 32.34 -3.68 3.18
N VAL A 1115 31.90 -2.70 3.97
CA VAL A 1115 31.31 -1.45 3.47
C VAL A 1115 32.31 -0.64 2.66
N LEU A 1116 33.50 -0.43 3.22
CA LEU A 1116 34.58 0.34 2.58
C LEU A 1116 35.05 -0.31 1.28
N GLN A 1117 35.21 -1.63 1.27
CA GLN A 1117 35.63 -2.37 0.08
C GLN A 1117 34.60 -2.28 -1.05
N VAL A 1118 33.31 -2.27 -0.71
CA VAL A 1118 32.23 -2.24 -1.69
C VAL A 1118 31.97 -0.83 -2.23
N LEU A 1119 31.83 0.18 -1.35
CA LEU A 1119 31.47 1.54 -1.77
C LEU A 1119 32.64 2.32 -2.41
N SER A 1120 33.87 1.87 -2.22
CA SER A 1120 35.04 2.46 -2.90
C SER A 1120 35.10 2.16 -4.40
N VAL A 1121 34.58 1.01 -4.84
CA VAL A 1121 34.57 0.59 -6.25
C VAL A 1121 33.94 1.65 -7.16
N PRO A 1122 32.69 2.08 -6.93
CA PRO A 1122 32.08 3.07 -7.81
C PRO A 1122 32.81 4.42 -7.76
N VAL A 1123 33.24 4.86 -6.58
CA VAL A 1123 33.99 6.13 -6.41
C VAL A 1123 35.29 6.12 -7.20
N PHE A 1124 36.03 5.02 -7.18
CA PHE A 1124 37.30 4.92 -7.90
C PHE A 1124 37.13 4.83 -9.41
N MET A 1125 36.10 4.12 -9.90
CA MET A 1125 35.80 4.03 -11.33
C MET A 1125 35.37 5.37 -11.92
N LEU A 1126 34.50 6.11 -11.22
CA LEU A 1126 34.11 7.47 -11.63
C LEU A 1126 35.31 8.40 -11.69
N GLY A 1127 36.26 8.25 -10.76
CA GLY A 1127 37.49 9.01 -10.79
C GLY A 1127 38.37 8.71 -12.00
N GLU A 1128 38.39 7.48 -12.52
CA GLU A 1128 39.09 7.15 -13.78
C GLU A 1128 38.37 7.75 -15.00
N ALA A 1129 37.03 7.75 -15.00
CA ALA A 1129 36.23 8.32 -16.10
C ALA A 1129 36.44 9.83 -16.26
N VAL A 1130 36.33 10.60 -15.16
CA VAL A 1130 36.49 12.07 -15.17
C VAL A 1130 37.90 12.47 -15.59
N GLU A 1131 38.92 11.71 -15.17
CA GLU A 1131 40.30 11.94 -15.61
C GLU A 1131 40.50 11.60 -17.09
N GLY A 1132 39.92 10.51 -17.58
CA GLY A 1132 39.95 10.19 -19.02
C GLY A 1132 39.31 11.27 -19.88
N MET A 1133 38.21 11.89 -19.43
CA MET A 1133 37.63 13.06 -20.10
C MET A 1133 38.57 14.26 -20.09
N ARG A 1134 39.25 14.52 -18.96
CA ARG A 1134 40.23 15.62 -18.87
C ARG A 1134 41.38 15.41 -19.85
N ASP A 1135 41.95 14.22 -19.86
CA ASP A 1135 43.08 13.88 -20.72
C ASP A 1135 42.67 13.93 -22.21
N ALA A 1136 41.43 13.51 -22.54
CA ALA A 1136 40.87 13.65 -23.89
C ALA A 1136 40.70 15.13 -24.31
N LYS A 1137 40.25 15.97 -23.38
CA LYS A 1137 40.13 17.42 -23.60
C LYS A 1137 41.49 18.06 -23.86
N GLU A 1138 42.49 17.79 -23.02
CA GLU A 1138 43.86 18.31 -23.16
C GLU A 1138 44.49 17.89 -24.50
N LEU A 1139 44.39 16.61 -24.87
CA LEU A 1139 44.88 16.12 -26.18
C LEU A 1139 44.17 16.77 -27.37
N GLY A 1140 42.92 17.20 -27.20
CA GLY A 1140 42.16 17.93 -28.21
C GLY A 1140 42.59 19.39 -28.40
N GLU A 1141 43.29 19.99 -27.43
CA GLU A 1141 43.74 21.40 -27.50
C GLU A 1141 44.97 21.59 -28.39
N ASP A 1142 45.81 20.57 -28.54
CA ASP A 1142 47.10 20.64 -29.26
C ASP A 1142 46.98 20.43 -30.79
N GLN A 1143 45.77 20.26 -31.35
CA GLN A 1143 45.60 19.78 -32.73
C GLN A 1143 46.01 20.77 -33.84
N GLU A 1144 46.15 22.06 -33.55
CA GLU A 1144 46.54 23.06 -34.57
C GLU A 1144 48.01 22.95 -35.00
N GLU A 1145 48.84 22.14 -34.31
CA GLU A 1145 50.29 22.05 -34.52
C GLU A 1145 50.80 20.66 -34.99
N TRP A 1146 49.93 19.67 -35.22
CA TRP A 1146 50.40 18.31 -35.53
C TRP A 1146 50.81 18.15 -37.00
N GLU A 1147 52.04 17.67 -37.24
CA GLU A 1147 52.45 17.14 -38.55
C GLU A 1147 51.65 15.86 -38.88
N GLU A 1148 51.38 15.61 -40.17
CA GLU A 1148 50.42 14.61 -40.66
C GLU A 1148 50.67 13.16 -40.18
N GLU A 1149 51.92 12.80 -39.89
CA GLU A 1149 52.32 11.49 -39.34
C GLU A 1149 52.11 11.42 -37.81
N GLN A 1150 52.50 12.46 -37.06
CA GLN A 1150 52.27 12.56 -35.61
C GLN A 1150 50.78 12.68 -35.26
N ALA A 1151 50.01 13.29 -36.17
CA ALA A 1151 48.58 13.50 -36.01
C ALA A 1151 47.79 12.18 -36.03
N ARG A 1152 48.31 11.13 -36.68
CA ARG A 1152 47.70 9.78 -36.68
C ARG A 1152 47.89 9.07 -35.34
N ASP A 1153 49.10 9.10 -34.80
CA ASP A 1153 49.39 8.45 -33.51
C ASP A 1153 48.67 9.14 -32.35
N LYS A 1154 48.62 10.47 -32.35
CA LYS A 1154 47.88 11.22 -31.33
C LYS A 1154 46.36 11.07 -31.47
N ALA A 1155 45.82 10.97 -32.69
CA ALA A 1155 44.40 10.66 -32.88
C ALA A 1155 44.06 9.23 -32.41
N LYS A 1156 44.93 8.26 -32.69
CA LYS A 1156 44.82 6.90 -32.14
C LYS A 1156 44.82 6.88 -30.61
N GLN A 1157 45.71 7.65 -29.98
CA GLN A 1157 45.75 7.78 -28.51
C GLN A 1157 44.48 8.44 -27.97
N LEU A 1158 44.01 9.53 -28.60
CA LEU A 1158 42.79 10.23 -28.21
C LEU A 1158 41.55 9.32 -28.31
N ILE A 1159 41.41 8.54 -29.39
CA ILE A 1159 40.37 7.51 -29.52
C ILE A 1159 40.42 6.57 -28.31
N LEU A 1160 41.58 5.98 -28.01
CA LEU A 1160 41.72 5.01 -26.92
C LEU A 1160 41.42 5.61 -25.53
N THR A 1161 41.79 6.87 -25.28
CA THR A 1161 41.47 7.60 -24.04
C THR A 1161 39.97 7.82 -23.89
N ILE A 1162 39.29 8.25 -24.97
CA ILE A 1162 37.84 8.43 -25.03
C ILE A 1162 37.11 7.10 -24.79
N VAL A 1163 37.54 6.02 -25.46
CA VAL A 1163 37.00 4.67 -25.26
C VAL A 1163 37.17 4.23 -23.81
N GLY A 1164 38.34 4.46 -23.21
CA GLY A 1164 38.60 4.15 -21.80
C GLY A 1164 37.64 4.88 -20.85
N ALA A 1165 37.52 6.21 -20.99
CA ALA A 1165 36.64 7.04 -20.16
C ALA A 1165 35.18 6.56 -20.20
N VAL A 1166 34.70 6.21 -21.40
CA VAL A 1166 33.35 5.67 -21.62
C VAL A 1166 33.16 4.33 -20.91
N LEU A 1167 34.10 3.39 -21.07
CA LEU A 1167 34.00 2.05 -20.49
C LEU A 1167 33.97 2.04 -18.96
N PHE A 1168 34.54 3.05 -18.28
CA PHE A 1168 34.44 3.19 -16.83
C PHE A 1168 33.04 3.56 -16.36
N VAL A 1169 32.24 4.23 -17.20
CA VAL A 1169 30.90 4.69 -16.85
C VAL A 1169 29.81 3.73 -17.32
N VAL A 1170 30.04 2.93 -18.36
CA VAL A 1170 29.09 1.92 -18.88
C VAL A 1170 28.43 1.08 -17.77
N PRO A 1171 29.16 0.60 -16.74
CA PRO A 1171 28.56 -0.18 -15.65
C PRO A 1171 27.56 0.57 -14.77
N PHE A 1172 27.46 1.90 -14.89
CA PHE A 1172 26.52 2.74 -14.14
C PHE A 1172 25.26 3.06 -14.95
N VAL A 1173 25.26 2.91 -16.28
CA VAL A 1173 24.19 3.42 -17.17
C VAL A 1173 23.19 2.35 -17.62
N GLY A 1174 23.46 1.07 -17.29
CA GLY A 1174 22.61 -0.06 -17.66
C GLY A 1174 22.56 -0.36 -19.17
N GLU A 1175 21.72 -1.31 -19.58
CA GLU A 1175 21.64 -1.79 -20.98
C GLU A 1175 21.22 -0.69 -21.97
N ILE A 1176 20.41 0.28 -21.53
CA ILE A 1176 19.90 1.39 -22.37
C ILE A 1176 21.02 2.42 -22.63
N GLY A 1177 21.77 2.83 -21.60
CA GLY A 1177 22.90 3.74 -21.76
C GLY A 1177 24.08 3.09 -22.49
N ALA A 1178 24.32 1.79 -22.30
CA ALA A 1178 25.34 1.03 -23.04
C ALA A 1178 25.05 0.97 -24.56
N ALA A 1179 23.78 0.86 -24.94
CA ALA A 1179 23.36 0.88 -26.34
C ALA A 1179 23.52 2.28 -26.97
N LEU A 1180 23.23 3.35 -26.20
CA LEU A 1180 23.44 4.74 -26.62
C LEU A 1180 24.93 5.10 -26.77
N ALA A 1181 25.80 4.45 -26.00
CA ALA A 1181 27.25 4.68 -26.01
C ALA A 1181 27.99 4.07 -27.22
N GLY A 1182 27.33 3.27 -28.07
CA GLY A 1182 28.02 2.50 -29.11
C GLY A 1182 28.92 1.40 -28.53
N ALA A 1183 28.60 0.86 -27.35
CA ALA A 1183 29.45 -0.09 -26.64
C ALA A 1183 29.82 -1.33 -27.45
N ALA A 1184 28.96 -1.78 -28.39
CA ALA A 1184 29.25 -2.90 -29.30
C ALA A 1184 30.35 -2.58 -30.33
N THR A 1185 30.48 -1.32 -30.72
CA THR A 1185 31.54 -0.79 -31.59
C THR A 1185 32.83 -0.63 -30.80
N LEU A 1186 32.74 -0.05 -29.61
CA LEU A 1186 33.87 0.10 -28.68
C LEU A 1186 34.43 -1.27 -28.21
N ALA A 1187 33.57 -2.27 -28.07
CA ALA A 1187 33.89 -3.67 -27.79
C ALA A 1187 34.74 -4.33 -28.90
N ARG A 1188 34.39 -4.10 -30.17
CA ARG A 1188 35.17 -4.62 -31.31
C ARG A 1188 36.53 -3.95 -31.40
N ILE A 1189 36.61 -2.64 -31.14
CA ILE A 1189 37.87 -1.90 -31.02
C ILE A 1189 38.75 -2.48 -29.91
N ALA A 1190 38.12 -2.83 -28.78
CA ALA A 1190 38.76 -3.47 -27.63
C ALA A 1190 39.26 -4.91 -27.92
N LEU A 1191 38.59 -5.69 -28.75
CA LEU A 1191 39.05 -7.07 -29.04
C LEU A 1191 40.26 -7.13 -30.00
N ILE A 1192 40.51 -6.05 -30.75
CA ILE A 1192 41.35 -6.06 -31.95
C ILE A 1192 42.73 -5.42 -31.75
N ALA A 1193 42.87 -4.42 -30.87
CA ALA A 1193 44.02 -3.52 -30.88
C ALA A 1193 45.35 -4.09 -30.31
N GLY A 1194 45.38 -5.31 -29.72
CA GLY A 1194 46.61 -5.95 -29.22
C GLY A 1194 47.37 -5.12 -28.16
N GLU A 1195 48.57 -5.57 -27.72
CA GLU A 1195 49.32 -5.14 -26.50
C GLU A 1195 49.46 -3.62 -26.19
N THR A 1196 49.05 -2.71 -27.06
CA THR A 1196 49.11 -1.24 -26.89
C THR A 1196 47.97 -0.59 -26.08
N ALA A 1197 46.92 -1.30 -25.63
CA ALA A 1197 45.81 -0.68 -24.84
C ALA A 1197 45.36 -1.50 -23.61
N ASN A 1198 46.31 -1.95 -22.78
CA ASN A 1198 46.08 -2.86 -21.64
C ASN A 1198 44.97 -2.46 -20.63
N LEU A 1199 44.61 -1.18 -20.52
CA LEU A 1199 43.61 -0.71 -19.54
C LEU A 1199 42.16 -0.81 -20.03
N ALA A 1200 41.87 -0.38 -21.26
CA ALA A 1200 40.51 -0.44 -21.83
C ALA A 1200 40.03 -1.88 -22.05
N PHE A 1201 40.94 -2.82 -22.37
CA PHE A 1201 40.61 -4.22 -22.59
C PHE A 1201 40.25 -4.97 -21.29
N GLY A 1202 40.94 -4.63 -20.20
CA GLY A 1202 40.78 -5.29 -18.91
C GLY A 1202 39.42 -5.00 -18.28
N ILE A 1203 38.97 -3.74 -18.36
CA ILE A 1203 37.65 -3.34 -17.88
C ILE A 1203 36.54 -3.83 -18.80
N TYR A 1204 36.69 -3.75 -20.13
CA TYR A 1204 35.67 -4.23 -21.07
C TYR A 1204 35.36 -5.71 -20.88
N GLY A 1205 36.38 -6.57 -20.81
CA GLY A 1205 36.17 -8.01 -20.60
C GLY A 1205 35.47 -8.35 -19.27
N MET A 1206 35.50 -7.44 -18.30
CA MET A 1206 34.70 -7.58 -17.07
C MET A 1206 33.29 -7.03 -17.24
N VAL A 1207 33.09 -5.96 -18.00
CA VAL A 1207 31.75 -5.39 -18.25
C VAL A 1207 30.92 -6.29 -19.17
N ASP A 1208 31.54 -6.90 -20.17
CA ASP A 1208 30.91 -7.80 -21.13
C ASP A 1208 30.56 -9.17 -20.55
N ASP A 1209 31.31 -9.63 -19.53
CA ASP A 1209 30.98 -10.84 -18.78
C ASP A 1209 30.02 -10.49 -17.62
N PRO A 1210 28.71 -10.79 -17.71
CA PRO A 1210 27.78 -10.54 -16.62
C PRO A 1210 28.12 -11.33 -15.35
N ASN A 1211 28.96 -12.37 -15.44
CA ASN A 1211 29.43 -13.15 -14.30
C ASN A 1211 30.75 -12.62 -13.71
N SER A 1212 31.32 -11.56 -14.26
CA SER A 1212 32.57 -11.01 -13.74
C SER A 1212 32.40 -10.52 -12.30
N ALA A 1213 33.49 -10.52 -11.55
CA ALA A 1213 33.49 -10.03 -10.18
C ALA A 1213 33.06 -8.55 -10.09
N LEU A 1214 33.41 -7.74 -11.09
CA LEU A 1214 33.05 -6.32 -11.17
C LEU A 1214 31.54 -6.14 -11.38
N MET A 1215 30.97 -6.86 -12.35
CA MET A 1215 29.53 -6.85 -12.61
C MET A 1215 28.74 -7.49 -11.45
N GLY A 1216 29.32 -8.46 -10.76
CA GLY A 1216 28.78 -8.99 -9.51
C GLY A 1216 28.61 -7.93 -8.43
N VAL A 1217 29.63 -7.10 -8.18
CA VAL A 1217 29.56 -6.02 -7.18
C VAL A 1217 28.55 -4.95 -7.59
N LEU A 1218 28.64 -4.44 -8.83
CA LEU A 1218 27.80 -3.34 -9.31
C LEU A 1218 26.36 -3.78 -9.58
N GLY A 1219 26.16 -4.98 -10.10
CA GLY A 1219 24.85 -5.60 -10.32
C GLY A 1219 24.10 -5.85 -9.02
N MET A 1220 24.78 -6.34 -7.97
CA MET A 1220 24.17 -6.45 -6.64
C MET A 1220 23.88 -5.08 -6.01
N MET A 1221 24.68 -4.05 -6.30
CA MET A 1221 24.48 -2.70 -5.74
C MET A 1221 23.31 -1.96 -6.41
N PHE A 1222 23.24 -1.99 -7.74
CA PHE A 1222 22.32 -1.16 -8.55
C PHE A 1222 21.22 -1.95 -9.25
N GLY A 1223 21.26 -3.29 -9.25
CA GLY A 1223 20.28 -4.13 -9.95
C GLY A 1223 20.50 -4.22 -11.46
N LEU A 1224 21.76 -4.24 -11.91
CA LEU A 1224 22.16 -4.19 -13.32
C LEU A 1224 22.53 -5.57 -13.88
N GLY A 1225 22.45 -5.74 -15.21
CA GLY A 1225 22.95 -6.94 -15.90
C GLY A 1225 22.20 -8.24 -15.57
N GLY A 1226 20.92 -8.17 -15.20
CA GLY A 1226 20.13 -9.33 -14.78
C GLY A 1226 20.43 -9.85 -13.38
N ILE A 1227 21.26 -9.14 -12.60
CA ILE A 1227 21.60 -9.48 -11.22
C ILE A 1227 20.62 -8.80 -10.27
N THR A 1228 20.04 -9.57 -9.34
CA THR A 1228 19.14 -9.03 -8.33
C THR A 1228 19.87 -8.10 -7.37
N ARG A 1229 19.34 -6.89 -7.23
CA ARG A 1229 19.79 -5.91 -6.24
C ARG A 1229 19.70 -6.49 -4.83
N VAL A 1230 20.75 -6.33 -4.02
CA VAL A 1230 20.76 -6.72 -2.61
C VAL A 1230 20.50 -5.51 -1.73
N GLY A 1231 19.86 -5.73 -0.57
CA GLY A 1231 19.58 -4.67 0.39
C GLY A 1231 20.85 -4.10 1.04
N ARG A 1232 20.75 -2.85 1.52
CA ARG A 1232 21.80 -2.15 2.30
C ARG A 1232 21.87 -2.71 3.73
N THR A 1233 22.25 -3.98 3.85
CA THR A 1233 22.34 -4.75 5.10
C THR A 1233 23.71 -5.43 5.22
N PRO A 1234 24.15 -5.85 6.42
CA PRO A 1234 25.41 -6.59 6.59
C PRO A 1234 25.53 -7.79 5.65
N LYS A 1235 24.44 -8.55 5.49
CA LYS A 1235 24.39 -9.71 4.60
C LYS A 1235 24.56 -9.31 3.13
N GLY A 1236 23.95 -8.20 2.70
CA GLY A 1236 24.11 -7.66 1.36
C GLY A 1236 25.55 -7.20 1.10
N PHE A 1237 26.13 -6.42 2.02
CA PHE A 1237 27.51 -5.95 1.91
C PHE A 1237 28.53 -7.08 1.95
N LYS A 1238 28.33 -8.10 2.79
CA LYS A 1238 29.17 -9.29 2.81
C LYS A 1238 29.16 -10.04 1.46
N ALA A 1239 28.00 -10.16 0.83
CA ALA A 1239 27.88 -10.80 -0.49
C ALA A 1239 28.60 -9.98 -1.57
N MET A 1240 28.47 -8.66 -1.56
CA MET A 1240 29.18 -7.76 -2.46
C MET A 1240 30.70 -7.77 -2.19
N ALA A 1241 31.11 -7.75 -0.92
CA ALA A 1241 32.51 -7.78 -0.51
C ALA A 1241 33.21 -9.09 -0.94
N ALA A 1242 32.49 -10.22 -0.91
CA ALA A 1242 33.00 -11.48 -1.45
C ALA A 1242 33.33 -11.37 -2.96
N LYS A 1243 32.44 -10.77 -3.76
CA LYS A 1243 32.73 -10.49 -5.17
C LYS A 1243 33.86 -9.48 -5.34
N ARG A 1244 33.94 -8.47 -4.49
CA ARG A 1244 35.05 -7.51 -4.49
C ARG A 1244 36.40 -8.18 -4.18
N ALA A 1245 36.42 -9.19 -3.32
CA ALA A 1245 37.60 -9.98 -3.04
C ALA A 1245 38.03 -10.81 -4.27
N ASP A 1246 37.08 -11.44 -4.98
CA ASP A 1246 37.32 -12.15 -6.24
C ASP A 1246 37.93 -11.22 -7.31
N LEU A 1247 37.49 -9.96 -7.36
CA LEU A 1247 38.04 -8.95 -8.26
C LEU A 1247 39.53 -8.66 -7.97
N ARG A 1248 39.97 -8.72 -6.71
CA ARG A 1248 41.37 -8.50 -6.34
C ARG A 1248 42.22 -9.74 -6.56
N THR A 1249 41.74 -10.93 -6.19
CA THR A 1249 42.50 -12.19 -6.31
C THR A 1249 42.70 -12.63 -7.76
N SER A 1250 41.76 -12.31 -8.66
CA SER A 1250 41.88 -12.55 -10.11
C SER A 1250 42.81 -11.56 -10.83
N GLY A 1251 43.43 -10.61 -10.11
CA GLY A 1251 44.20 -9.52 -10.69
C GLY A 1251 43.33 -8.45 -11.37
N GLY A 1252 42.00 -8.51 -11.20
CA GLY A 1252 41.05 -7.62 -11.85
C GLY A 1252 41.22 -6.15 -11.50
N VAL A 1253 41.61 -5.82 -10.26
CA VAL A 1253 41.92 -4.44 -9.83
C VAL A 1253 42.95 -3.76 -10.74
N SER A 1254 44.03 -4.45 -11.12
CA SER A 1254 45.07 -3.92 -12.00
C SER A 1254 44.63 -3.78 -13.48
N LYS A 1255 43.60 -4.54 -13.86
CA LYS A 1255 43.00 -4.52 -15.20
C LYS A 1255 41.96 -3.41 -15.37
N ILE A 1256 41.48 -2.82 -14.28
CA ILE A 1256 40.55 -1.68 -14.29
C ILE A 1256 41.31 -0.38 -14.54
N GLY A 1257 42.34 -0.08 -13.75
CA GLY A 1257 42.91 1.28 -13.69
C GLY A 1257 44.22 1.32 -12.92
N GLY A 1258 45.23 2.02 -13.43
CA GLY A 1258 46.47 2.25 -12.68
C GLY A 1258 46.24 3.11 -11.43
N LYS A 1259 45.33 4.09 -11.49
CA LYS A 1259 44.98 4.93 -10.35
C LYS A 1259 43.91 4.29 -9.47
N PHE A 1260 43.00 3.50 -10.03
CA PHE A 1260 42.12 2.61 -9.29
C PHE A 1260 42.94 1.71 -8.38
N GLN A 1261 44.01 1.09 -8.91
CA GLN A 1261 44.91 0.26 -8.12
C GLN A 1261 45.60 1.06 -7.01
N LEU A 1262 46.12 2.28 -7.29
CA LEU A 1262 46.75 3.12 -6.27
C LEU A 1262 45.78 3.49 -5.14
N ARG A 1263 44.56 3.91 -5.49
CA ARG A 1263 43.50 4.25 -4.52
C ARG A 1263 43.05 3.03 -3.70
N ASP A 1264 42.97 1.86 -4.34
CA ASP A 1264 42.68 0.60 -3.66
C ASP A 1264 43.80 0.22 -2.69
N ASP A 1265 45.06 0.27 -3.11
CA ASP A 1265 46.19 -0.07 -2.25
C ASP A 1265 46.30 0.90 -1.05
N ALA A 1266 46.03 2.20 -1.24
CA ALA A 1266 45.91 3.16 -0.14
C ALA A 1266 44.77 2.81 0.82
N LEU A 1267 43.59 2.46 0.31
CA LEU A 1267 42.45 2.02 1.13
C LEU A 1267 42.79 0.75 1.94
N GLN A 1268 43.44 -0.23 1.31
CA GLN A 1268 43.86 -1.46 1.98
C GLN A 1268 44.83 -1.18 3.13
N GLU A 1269 45.76 -0.24 2.97
CA GLU A 1269 46.68 0.16 4.05
C GLU A 1269 45.95 0.84 5.23
N ILE A 1270 44.89 1.60 4.97
CA ILE A 1270 44.07 2.28 6.00
C ILE A 1270 43.27 1.27 6.84
N ILE A 1271 42.63 0.30 6.17
CA ILE A 1271 41.73 -0.68 6.82
C ILE A 1271 42.46 -1.91 7.37
N LYS A 1272 43.75 -2.08 7.06
CA LYS A 1272 44.56 -3.19 7.59
C LYS A 1272 44.80 -3.00 9.09
N ALA A 1273 44.39 -3.98 9.88
CA ALA A 1273 44.83 -4.08 11.27
C ALA A 1273 46.36 -4.17 11.31
N CYS A 1274 47.03 -3.17 11.86
CA CYS A 1274 48.45 -3.27 12.20
C CYS A 1274 48.58 -4.40 13.24
N ARG A 1275 49.08 -5.57 12.84
CA ARG A 1275 49.49 -6.61 13.80
C ARG A 1275 50.63 -6.04 14.63
N LYS A 1276 50.35 -5.70 15.89
CA LYS A 1276 51.35 -5.67 16.94
C LYS A 1276 51.30 -6.98 17.70
#